data_AF-A0A849BPX9-F1
#
_entry.id   AF-A0A849BPX9-F1
#
_cell.length_a   1.000
_cell.length_b   1.000
_cell.length_c   1.000
_cell.angle_alpha   90.00
_cell.angle_beta   90.00
_cell.angle_gamma   90.00
#
_symmetry.space_group_name_H-M   'P 1'
#
loop_
_entity.id
_entity.type
_entity.pdbx_description
1 polymer ?
#
loop_
_entity_poly.entity_id
_entity_poly.type
_entity_poly.pdbx_seq_one_letter_code
_entity_poly.pdbx_strand_id
1 'polypeptide(L)'
;MSATTTVTGRAGAVVAAVGGGAAVVTSTVPTVAARVSPSSAAAVTTASATAEPSAAGRSRAASRRRSPAASATASSSSAGTSTTRRTSSPVRARELSRPSTPTSVPSSSRSPAGAATSNAPSDGGASARTACASAGSAAWWCTEPSAWTCSCPPAGAASCSCASWSCVASAWPAPSGCACGAASSRTTSPSSTACAGPSALVAASPPVVAPVVAPAVIGGSSATASSALAPTLAARLVLLWLTCTPVLGSDVVPREVGAAPPAEQRRHPCAGGRHPAAAAHGWRGCGDPSAESPRVRSRRPLGRPREAAVRRARARLRSAQSLTVEEAHVRHPSALVSGAGAAAVAAALLLGPSAAAAPPSDRPAPAQEAQARKAAAQAAKAQQSQDRALARGSLREDLTRERFYFVMADRFENGDPTNDDGGYGGDRLVSGLDPTAKGFYHGGDIEGIRQRLDYIEGLGTTAIWLTPSFVNRPVQGAGDAVSAGYHGYWITDFTQIDPHLGTNEELEGLIDEAHERGMKVFFDIITNHTADVIQYAEGSQTYITKDAEPYRDASGEVFDDRDHAGTSEFPALDAATSFPYTPVFPMPGDATAKTPAWLNDPTMYHNRGNARFDGGESDQYGDFSGLDDLFTERPEVVAGMEEIYKTWVDLGIDGFRIDTVKHVGDEFWKDFAPTIEEHAAEIGNPDFFSFGEVYNSDPEFLSHYTTEAELQSVIDFGFQARAQSFASGGATQQMADLFAADDWYTDADSNAYSLPTFLGNHDMGRIGMFLQDAGAEGDELLERDRLAHALMYLTRGQPVVYYGDEQGFTGDGGDQDARQDMFASQVATYNDDVLVGTDATTGGENFDPSHPLYTTIAELSALREENPTLADGALVQRYAEDGAGVYAFSRISDDDDVEYLVATNNSDTARTVDLDTFTTRTRYKAVWPAGTGAVWSDHDGTARVTVPPLSAVVWKASKPMRPARTAPTPVFTTGEEVSGRAEVSVDVPGGGFDQVTFAVRPAGSTDEWQVLGTDDNAPYRVFHDVTDTAEGTALEYRAVVRDHSGNVAGASATAVVVPEPGPGVGGEPTTVAVAGSLGSEIGCPGDWEPACDAAQMTYDADTATWSLTVAPPAGSYEYKIAVDRSWDENYGAGGEPNGANIPLTTSGGAVTFTYSTATHLVTAVEESVEQPGAVSVPGDLNSEMGCPGDWEPDCDAAQMTYDAETGRWRLTVDLPPGQYSYKVAVDRAWTENYGADGVPNGSNITLDHPGGPVTFVYDHATHRVAVEVEQG
;
A
#
# COMPACT_ATOMS: atom_id res chain seq x y z
N MET A 1 17.77 -11.01 -60.24
CA MET A 1 18.99 -10.76 -61.06
C MET A 1 19.32 -9.28 -60.99
N SER A 2 20.60 -8.92 -60.90
CA SER A 2 21.03 -7.52 -60.93
C SER A 2 21.22 -7.03 -62.36
N ALA A 3 20.70 -5.83 -62.68
CA ALA A 3 20.96 -5.03 -63.90
C ALA A 3 20.62 -5.72 -65.26
N THR A 4 20.40 -5.03 -66.38
CA THR A 4 20.83 -3.67 -66.80
C THR A 4 19.92 -3.16 -67.95
N THR A 5 19.98 -1.85 -68.24
CA THR A 5 19.71 -1.24 -69.56
C THR A 5 18.25 -1.03 -70.01
N THR A 6 18.04 0.12 -70.65
CA THR A 6 16.84 0.61 -71.35
C THR A 6 16.46 -0.24 -72.58
N VAL A 7 15.16 -0.30 -72.95
CA VAL A 7 14.60 -0.12 -74.33
C VAL A 7 13.13 -0.60 -74.44
N THR A 8 12.40 0.02 -75.36
CA THR A 8 10.97 -0.17 -75.75
C THR A 8 10.41 -1.59 -75.81
N GLY A 9 9.13 -1.77 -75.43
CA GLY A 9 8.33 -2.96 -75.79
C GLY A 9 6.84 -2.88 -75.47
N ARG A 10 5.98 -2.67 -76.47
CA ARG A 10 4.50 -2.73 -76.37
C ARG A 10 3.99 -3.98 -77.09
N ALA A 11 3.47 -4.98 -76.38
CA ALA A 11 2.45 -5.97 -76.80
C ALA A 11 2.45 -7.21 -75.86
N GLY A 12 1.32 -7.87 -75.55
CA GLY A 12 -0.08 -7.49 -75.80
C GLY A 12 -1.03 -8.67 -76.05
N ALA A 13 -2.31 -8.51 -75.66
CA ALA A 13 -3.43 -9.47 -75.79
C ALA A 13 -3.30 -10.71 -74.87
N VAL A 14 -4.37 -11.41 -74.47
CA VAL A 14 -5.74 -11.60 -75.04
C VAL A 14 -6.77 -11.43 -73.90
N VAL A 15 -7.62 -10.36 -73.87
CA VAL A 15 -9.05 -10.33 -74.34
C VAL A 15 -10.00 -11.13 -73.40
N ALA A 16 -11.18 -10.69 -72.93
CA ALA A 16 -12.02 -9.47 -73.07
C ALA A 16 -13.27 -9.59 -72.12
N ALA A 17 -14.21 -8.64 -71.92
CA ALA A 17 -14.30 -7.17 -71.98
C ALA A 17 -15.73 -6.71 -71.53
N VAL A 18 -16.02 -5.39 -71.56
CA VAL A 18 -17.35 -4.70 -71.44
C VAL A 18 -17.94 -4.62 -70.00
N GLY A 19 -18.50 -3.48 -69.53
CA GLY A 19 -18.44 -2.09 -70.03
C GLY A 19 -19.66 -1.19 -69.71
N GLY A 20 -19.42 0.07 -69.33
CA GLY A 20 -20.42 1.16 -69.19
C GLY A 20 -21.13 1.24 -67.82
N GLY A 21 -21.69 2.40 -67.39
CA GLY A 21 -21.63 3.76 -67.93
C GLY A 21 -22.74 4.71 -67.39
N ALA A 22 -22.48 6.04 -67.40
CA ALA A 22 -23.35 7.17 -66.93
C ALA A 22 -23.54 7.25 -65.39
N ALA A 23 -23.22 8.34 -64.65
CA ALA A 23 -23.48 9.82 -64.74
C ALA A 23 -24.65 10.24 -63.82
N VAL A 24 -24.62 11.37 -63.10
CA VAL A 24 -24.68 12.77 -63.62
C VAL A 24 -24.25 13.81 -62.54
N VAL A 25 -23.28 14.70 -62.88
CA VAL A 25 -23.21 16.20 -62.69
C VAL A 25 -23.50 16.83 -61.28
N THR A 26 -22.87 17.88 -60.72
CA THR A 26 -21.95 19.03 -61.07
C THR A 26 -21.01 19.24 -59.86
N SER A 27 -19.69 19.50 -59.89
CA SER A 27 -18.87 20.59 -60.49
C SER A 27 -18.81 21.96 -59.75
N THR A 28 -17.64 22.24 -59.15
CA THR A 28 -16.88 23.53 -59.13
C THR A 28 -17.52 24.86 -58.64
N VAL A 29 -16.99 25.36 -57.51
CA VAL A 29 -16.27 26.66 -57.33
C VAL A 29 -16.50 27.77 -58.38
N PRO A 30 -16.85 29.00 -57.93
CA PRO A 30 -15.98 30.14 -58.27
C PRO A 30 -15.66 31.11 -57.10
N THR A 31 -14.46 31.66 -57.17
CA THR A 31 -13.83 32.60 -56.23
C THR A 31 -14.13 34.08 -56.56
N VAL A 32 -13.75 35.01 -55.66
CA VAL A 32 -13.52 36.47 -55.89
C VAL A 32 -14.75 37.37 -56.14
N ALA A 33 -15.01 38.32 -55.21
CA ALA A 33 -14.78 39.77 -55.43
C ALA A 33 -15.14 40.70 -54.24
N ALA A 34 -14.10 41.29 -53.63
CA ALA A 34 -13.99 42.68 -53.13
C ALA A 34 -15.10 43.36 -52.29
N ARG A 35 -14.69 43.90 -51.13
CA ARG A 35 -14.53 45.37 -50.94
C ARG A 35 -13.57 45.77 -49.79
N VAL A 36 -12.43 46.37 -50.17
CA VAL A 36 -11.72 47.49 -49.51
C VAL A 36 -11.08 47.27 -48.11
N SER A 37 -9.76 47.03 -48.11
CA SER A 37 -8.76 47.48 -47.10
C SER A 37 -8.27 48.92 -47.43
N PRO A 38 -7.35 49.63 -46.71
CA PRO A 38 -6.10 49.22 -46.00
C PRO A 38 -6.16 49.45 -44.46
N SER A 39 -5.24 48.99 -43.57
CA SER A 39 -3.74 48.98 -43.52
C SER A 39 -3.12 50.37 -43.17
N SER A 40 -1.99 50.52 -42.45
CA SER A 40 -1.04 49.57 -41.79
C SER A 40 0.07 50.30 -40.98
N ALA A 41 0.80 49.53 -40.14
CA ALA A 41 2.25 49.65 -39.80
C ALA A 41 2.77 50.50 -38.59
N ALA A 42 3.88 49.99 -38.03
CA ALA A 42 4.95 50.62 -37.22
C ALA A 42 4.67 51.11 -35.78
N ALA A 43 5.66 51.33 -34.89
CA ALA A 43 6.91 50.64 -34.51
C ALA A 43 7.74 51.53 -33.53
N VAL A 44 8.41 50.93 -32.53
CA VAL A 44 9.64 51.35 -31.79
C VAL A 44 9.86 52.87 -31.54
N THR A 45 9.92 53.35 -30.28
CA THR A 45 11.22 53.67 -29.60
C THR A 45 11.12 53.97 -28.09
N THR A 46 12.23 53.70 -27.42
CA THR A 46 12.67 53.98 -26.04
C THR A 46 12.59 55.44 -25.54
N ALA A 47 12.52 55.62 -24.21
CA ALA A 47 13.39 56.56 -23.46
C ALA A 47 13.35 56.34 -21.93
N SER A 48 14.52 56.24 -21.29
CA SER A 48 14.68 56.08 -19.83
C SER A 48 14.95 57.43 -19.12
N ALA A 49 14.54 57.57 -17.85
CA ALA A 49 15.03 58.62 -16.95
C ALA A 49 14.93 58.23 -15.46
N THR A 50 16.06 58.22 -14.75
CA THR A 50 16.18 57.93 -13.31
C THR A 50 15.96 59.16 -12.44
N ALA A 51 15.30 59.02 -11.27
CA ALA A 51 15.48 59.90 -10.11
C ALA A 51 14.77 59.38 -8.82
N GLU A 52 15.56 58.93 -7.84
CA GLU A 52 15.27 59.06 -6.40
C GLU A 52 15.45 60.53 -5.93
N PRO A 53 15.18 60.99 -4.66
CA PRO A 53 14.97 60.22 -3.41
C PRO A 53 13.92 60.72 -2.37
N SER A 54 13.67 59.87 -1.36
CA SER A 54 13.50 60.20 0.08
C SER A 54 12.28 61.00 0.66
N ALA A 55 11.54 60.31 1.54
CA ALA A 55 11.27 60.61 2.97
C ALA A 55 10.30 61.72 3.50
N ALA A 56 9.51 61.30 4.51
CA ALA A 56 8.90 62.04 5.66
C ALA A 56 7.69 63.00 5.45
N GLY A 57 6.76 63.08 6.45
CA GLY A 57 5.58 63.99 6.31
C GLY A 57 4.60 64.33 7.48
N ARG A 58 4.34 63.46 8.48
CA ARG A 58 3.58 63.75 9.75
C ARG A 58 2.33 64.69 9.78
N SER A 59 1.12 64.10 9.75
CA SER A 59 0.03 64.22 10.77
C SER A 59 -0.76 65.54 11.11
N ARG A 60 -2.02 65.34 11.58
CA ARG A 60 -2.92 66.21 12.42
C ARG A 60 -3.78 67.31 11.73
N ALA A 61 -4.97 67.74 12.24
CA ALA A 61 -6.00 67.15 13.16
C ALA A 61 -7.24 68.08 13.35
N ALA A 62 -8.31 67.56 14.02
CA ALA A 62 -9.28 68.26 14.93
C ALA A 62 -10.63 68.85 14.38
N SER A 63 -11.77 68.98 15.12
CA SER A 63 -12.29 68.31 16.37
C SER A 63 -13.71 68.82 16.83
N ARG A 64 -14.33 68.17 17.86
CA ARG A 64 -15.33 68.67 18.88
C ARG A 64 -16.85 68.72 18.48
N ARG A 65 -17.88 68.67 19.37
CA ARG A 65 -18.10 68.34 20.84
C ARG A 65 -19.62 68.37 21.24
N ARG A 66 -20.06 67.63 22.28
CA ARG A 66 -20.76 68.11 23.54
C ARG A 66 -21.31 66.97 24.46
N SER A 67 -21.98 67.32 25.57
CA SER A 67 -22.39 66.51 26.77
C SER A 67 -23.60 67.22 27.46
N PRO A 68 -24.07 66.99 28.73
CA PRO A 68 -23.82 65.93 29.76
C PRO A 68 -25.03 65.45 30.66
N ALA A 69 -24.82 64.32 31.37
CA ALA A 69 -25.12 64.02 32.81
C ALA A 69 -26.54 63.97 33.47
N ALA A 70 -26.57 63.12 34.53
CA ALA A 70 -27.43 63.09 35.73
C ALA A 70 -28.81 62.37 35.65
N SER A 71 -29.33 61.73 36.72
CA SER A 71 -28.75 61.19 37.98
C SER A 71 -29.80 60.34 38.77
N ALA A 72 -29.41 59.79 39.94
CA ALA A 72 -30.28 59.29 41.04
C ALA A 72 -31.04 57.94 40.78
N THR A 73 -31.53 57.13 41.74
CA THR A 73 -31.38 56.91 43.22
C THR A 73 -32.10 55.58 43.57
N ALA A 74 -31.88 54.82 44.65
CA ALA A 74 -30.80 54.63 45.63
C ALA A 74 -31.22 53.49 46.63
N SER A 75 -30.39 53.16 47.64
CA SER A 75 -30.65 52.17 48.73
C SER A 75 -30.70 50.69 48.28
N SER A 76 -30.56 49.64 49.10
CA SER A 76 -30.02 49.38 50.47
C SER A 76 -30.05 47.84 50.70
N SER A 77 -29.28 47.16 51.56
CA SER A 77 -28.07 47.38 52.39
C SER A 77 -27.77 46.01 53.09
N SER A 78 -26.72 45.65 53.86
CA SER A 78 -25.44 46.20 54.36
C SER A 78 -24.77 45.08 55.21
N ALA A 79 -23.47 45.02 55.56
CA ALA A 79 -22.19 45.61 55.12
C ALA A 79 -21.08 45.08 56.11
N GLY A 80 -19.77 45.15 55.86
CA GLY A 80 -18.99 45.49 54.66
C GLY A 80 -18.14 44.29 54.19
N THR A 81 -16.92 43.97 54.65
CA THR A 81 -15.82 44.68 55.39
C THR A 81 -14.71 43.63 55.71
N SER A 82 -13.39 43.86 55.77
CA SER A 82 -12.44 44.87 55.25
C SER A 82 -11.06 44.62 55.90
N THR A 83 -9.86 44.68 55.28
CA THR A 83 -9.37 44.86 53.89
C THR A 83 -7.96 44.13 53.81
N THR A 84 -6.78 44.53 53.28
CA THR A 84 -6.22 45.77 52.69
C THR A 84 -4.89 45.57 51.91
N ARG A 85 -4.86 46.01 50.64
CA ARG A 85 -3.71 46.48 49.80
C ARG A 85 -2.43 45.62 49.53
N ARG A 86 -2.21 45.41 48.22
CA ARG A 86 -1.04 45.80 47.35
C ARG A 86 0.00 44.76 46.83
N THR A 87 0.04 44.67 45.48
CA THR A 87 1.18 44.65 44.51
C THR A 87 2.07 43.41 44.20
N SER A 88 2.12 43.12 42.88
CA SER A 88 3.28 42.75 41.99
C SER A 88 3.96 41.36 41.98
N SER A 89 4.12 40.82 40.76
CA SER A 89 5.07 39.78 40.25
C SER A 89 6.46 40.40 39.90
N PRO A 90 7.45 39.72 39.23
CA PRO A 90 7.62 38.32 38.76
C PRO A 90 9.07 37.69 39.01
N VAL A 91 9.46 36.62 38.28
CA VAL A 91 10.84 36.19 37.82
C VAL A 91 11.51 34.87 38.33
N ARG A 92 11.95 34.06 37.34
CA ARG A 92 12.95 32.94 37.17
C ARG A 92 13.88 32.36 38.30
N ALA A 93 13.88 31.00 38.36
CA ALA A 93 14.95 30.00 38.03
C ALA A 93 16.22 29.66 38.90
N ARG A 94 16.72 28.42 38.64
CA ARG A 94 18.06 27.77 38.81
C ARG A 94 18.56 27.19 40.18
N GLU A 95 18.85 25.87 40.16
CA GLU A 95 20.12 25.18 40.58
C GLU A 95 20.61 25.22 42.08
N LEU A 96 21.50 24.34 42.61
CA LEU A 96 22.32 23.20 42.12
C LEU A 96 22.81 22.28 43.30
N SER A 97 23.42 21.12 42.95
CA SER A 97 24.55 20.41 43.64
C SER A 97 24.35 19.26 44.67
N ARG A 98 25.02 18.13 44.32
CA ARG A 98 25.51 16.94 45.09
C ARG A 98 26.74 17.29 46.00
N PRO A 99 27.46 16.40 46.76
CA PRO A 99 27.70 14.92 46.66
C PRO A 99 27.68 14.18 48.05
N SER A 100 28.29 13.00 48.35
CA SER A 100 29.26 12.10 47.68
C SER A 100 29.23 10.62 48.16
N THR A 101 29.84 9.74 47.37
CA THR A 101 30.36 8.36 47.65
C THR A 101 31.64 8.38 48.56
N PRO A 102 32.27 7.25 49.05
CA PRO A 102 32.43 5.93 48.39
C PRO A 102 32.56 4.60 49.21
N THR A 103 32.54 3.47 48.46
CA THR A 103 33.19 2.15 48.69
C THR A 103 33.04 1.37 50.01
N SER A 104 32.49 0.15 49.96
CA SER A 104 33.29 -1.11 49.90
C SER A 104 32.45 -2.42 49.91
N VAL A 105 33.02 -3.48 49.35
CA VAL A 105 32.55 -4.90 49.26
C VAL A 105 33.37 -5.70 50.33
N PRO A 106 33.03 -6.92 50.86
CA PRO A 106 32.26 -8.00 50.20
C PRO A 106 31.46 -9.06 51.01
N SER A 107 30.60 -9.80 50.28
CA SER A 107 30.37 -11.28 50.33
C SER A 107 29.76 -12.04 51.54
N SER A 108 29.00 -13.10 51.17
CA SER A 108 28.79 -14.39 51.89
C SER A 108 27.78 -14.46 53.05
N SER A 109 27.05 -15.58 53.31
CA SER A 109 26.66 -16.72 52.45
C SER A 109 25.64 -17.67 53.15
N ARG A 110 24.94 -18.48 52.35
CA ARG A 110 24.31 -19.81 52.65
C ARG A 110 23.00 -19.92 53.46
N SER A 111 22.09 -20.68 52.83
CA SER A 111 20.87 -21.44 53.24
C SER A 111 21.14 -22.54 54.31
N PRO A 112 20.22 -23.48 54.69
CA PRO A 112 18.88 -23.84 54.14
C PRO A 112 17.74 -24.32 55.12
N ALA A 113 16.59 -24.72 54.53
CA ALA A 113 15.80 -25.96 54.77
C ALA A 113 14.48 -26.00 55.60
N GLY A 114 13.41 -26.55 54.96
CA GLY A 114 12.34 -27.42 55.52
C GLY A 114 10.98 -26.79 55.87
N ALA A 115 9.82 -27.50 55.84
CA ALA A 115 9.46 -28.84 55.32
C ALA A 115 7.90 -29.10 55.35
N ALA A 116 7.43 -30.25 54.80
CA ALA A 116 6.15 -30.98 55.05
C ALA A 116 4.83 -30.50 54.36
N THR A 117 3.83 -31.32 53.94
CA THR A 117 3.66 -32.81 53.86
C THR A 117 2.49 -33.31 52.96
N SER A 118 2.78 -34.26 52.05
CA SER A 118 2.03 -35.49 51.62
C SER A 118 0.49 -35.68 51.67
N ASN A 119 -0.10 -36.25 50.60
CA ASN A 119 -0.71 -37.61 50.59
C ASN A 119 -1.12 -38.14 49.17
N ALA A 120 -1.22 -39.48 49.02
CA ALA A 120 -1.64 -40.22 47.80
C ALA A 120 -2.39 -41.54 48.18
N PRO A 121 -3.05 -42.26 47.24
CA PRO A 121 -2.48 -43.50 46.64
C PRO A 121 -2.86 -43.75 45.14
N SER A 122 -2.00 -44.33 44.28
CA SER A 122 -1.82 -45.76 43.89
C SER A 122 -2.99 -46.38 43.07
N ASP A 123 -2.85 -47.24 42.04
CA ASP A 123 -1.75 -48.01 41.39
C ASP A 123 -2.03 -48.10 39.85
N GLY A 124 -1.17 -48.55 38.91
CA GLY A 124 0.23 -49.03 38.93
C GLY A 124 0.54 -49.96 37.71
N GLY A 125 1.78 -49.93 37.18
CA GLY A 125 2.25 -50.79 36.05
C GLY A 125 3.68 -50.43 35.59
N ALA A 126 4.51 -51.40 35.16
CA ALA A 126 5.96 -51.14 34.97
C ALA A 126 6.73 -52.10 34.02
N SER A 127 7.69 -51.55 33.25
CA SER A 127 8.89 -52.18 32.65
C SER A 127 9.71 -51.10 31.93
N ALA A 128 10.95 -50.67 32.22
CA ALA A 128 12.13 -51.15 32.96
C ALA A 128 13.23 -51.87 32.11
N ARG A 129 14.45 -51.27 32.12
CA ARG A 129 15.81 -51.73 31.68
C ARG A 129 16.30 -51.23 30.31
N THR A 130 17.59 -50.93 30.10
CA THR A 130 18.74 -50.78 31.02
C THR A 130 19.85 -49.94 30.34
N ALA A 131 20.54 -49.07 31.09
CA ALA A 131 21.68 -48.28 30.60
C ALA A 131 23.00 -49.08 30.57
N CYS A 132 23.95 -48.60 29.75
CA CYS A 132 25.36 -48.99 29.84
C CYS A 132 26.25 -47.77 29.51
N ALA A 133 27.41 -47.64 30.16
CA ALA A 133 28.26 -46.46 30.04
C ALA A 133 29.76 -46.83 30.08
N SER A 134 30.60 -46.07 29.37
CA SER A 134 32.06 -46.12 29.50
C SER A 134 32.69 -44.81 29.05
N ALA A 135 33.49 -44.18 29.92
CA ALA A 135 34.28 -43.00 29.60
C ALA A 135 35.72 -43.36 29.15
N GLY A 136 36.36 -42.48 28.39
CA GLY A 136 37.78 -42.54 28.05
C GLY A 136 38.28 -41.17 27.57
N SER A 137 39.47 -40.74 28.00
CA SER A 137 39.91 -39.33 27.87
C SER A 137 41.33 -39.19 27.33
N ALA A 138 41.53 -38.21 26.42
CA ALA A 138 42.81 -37.56 26.02
C ALA A 138 43.91 -38.47 25.40
N ALA A 139 44.78 -38.07 24.47
CA ALA A 139 45.42 -36.76 24.30
C ALA A 139 46.25 -36.63 22.98
N TRP A 140 46.29 -35.41 22.42
CA TRP A 140 47.48 -34.67 21.90
C TRP A 140 48.25 -35.09 20.61
N TRP A 141 48.28 -34.12 19.66
CA TRP A 141 49.38 -33.68 18.76
C TRP A 141 49.62 -34.28 17.34
N CYS A 142 49.09 -33.55 16.34
CA CYS A 142 49.76 -32.90 15.18
C CYS A 142 50.59 -33.65 14.09
N THR A 143 50.52 -33.08 12.87
CA THR A 143 51.37 -33.19 11.64
C THR A 143 51.06 -34.23 10.55
N GLU A 144 51.22 -33.79 9.29
CA GLU A 144 50.91 -34.45 7.99
C GLU A 144 52.23 -34.96 7.30
N PRO A 145 52.32 -35.21 5.96
CA PRO A 145 51.41 -35.86 4.99
C PRO A 145 52.14 -36.95 4.13
N SER A 146 51.43 -37.70 3.28
CA SER A 146 51.99 -38.46 2.12
C SER A 146 50.92 -38.89 1.10
N ALA A 147 51.27 -39.07 -0.18
CA ALA A 147 50.36 -39.43 -1.29
C ALA A 147 50.88 -40.61 -2.15
N TRP A 148 50.04 -41.17 -3.06
CA TRP A 148 50.32 -42.03 -4.25
C TRP A 148 48.98 -42.54 -4.85
N THR A 149 48.75 -42.88 -6.13
CA THR A 149 49.46 -42.73 -7.42
C THR A 149 48.47 -42.93 -8.60
N CYS A 150 48.79 -42.42 -9.80
CA CYS A 150 47.90 -42.43 -10.99
C CYS A 150 47.98 -43.71 -11.88
N SER A 151 47.08 -43.85 -12.88
CA SER A 151 47.24 -44.76 -14.04
C SER A 151 46.37 -44.35 -15.27
N CYS A 152 46.90 -44.56 -16.49
CA CYS A 152 46.36 -44.24 -17.84
C CYS A 152 47.36 -44.80 -18.91
N PRO A 153 47.22 -44.69 -20.27
CA PRO A 153 46.09 -44.45 -21.19
C PRO A 153 45.73 -45.77 -21.96
N PRO A 154 45.44 -45.92 -23.30
CA PRO A 154 45.77 -45.18 -24.56
C PRO A 154 44.54 -44.52 -25.25
N ALA A 155 44.52 -43.79 -26.38
CA ALA A 155 45.35 -43.57 -27.60
C ALA A 155 45.11 -44.52 -28.81
N GLY A 156 44.95 -44.09 -30.08
CA GLY A 156 44.83 -42.73 -30.67
C GLY A 156 44.97 -42.69 -32.22
N ALA A 157 45.00 -41.47 -32.80
CA ALA A 157 45.31 -41.10 -34.22
C ALA A 157 44.18 -41.29 -35.29
N ALA A 158 44.13 -40.54 -36.42
CA ALA A 158 45.10 -39.57 -36.98
C ALA A 158 44.50 -38.48 -37.92
N SER A 159 45.07 -37.26 -37.86
CA SER A 159 45.29 -36.25 -38.94
C SER A 159 44.17 -35.73 -39.87
N CYS A 160 44.19 -34.52 -40.46
CA CYS A 160 44.68 -33.16 -40.11
C CYS A 160 44.82 -32.32 -41.40
N SER A 161 44.10 -31.19 -41.54
CA SER A 161 44.53 -30.05 -42.38
C SER A 161 43.72 -28.79 -42.03
N CYS A 162 44.40 -27.72 -41.60
CA CYS A 162 43.76 -26.45 -41.22
C CYS A 162 43.91 -25.38 -42.31
N ALA A 163 43.02 -24.39 -42.30
CA ALA A 163 43.24 -23.08 -42.90
C ALA A 163 43.10 -21.99 -41.83
N SER A 164 44.01 -21.02 -41.87
CA SER A 164 44.30 -19.97 -40.87
C SER A 164 44.00 -18.57 -41.47
N TRP A 165 43.90 -17.43 -40.78
CA TRP A 165 43.98 -17.01 -39.36
C TRP A 165 43.50 -15.53 -39.29
N SER A 166 43.22 -14.93 -38.12
CA SER A 166 44.23 -14.17 -37.33
C SER A 166 43.71 -13.77 -35.94
N CYS A 167 44.61 -13.68 -34.95
CA CYS A 167 44.31 -13.41 -33.52
C CYS A 167 45.43 -12.58 -32.85
N VAL A 168 45.11 -11.88 -31.74
CA VAL A 168 45.98 -11.49 -30.59
C VAL A 168 45.03 -11.22 -29.40
N ALA A 169 45.05 -11.81 -28.20
CA ALA A 169 45.83 -12.90 -27.58
C ALA A 169 47.25 -12.60 -27.03
N SER A 170 47.34 -12.25 -25.74
CA SER A 170 48.53 -12.42 -24.87
C SER A 170 48.15 -12.42 -23.36
N ALA A 171 48.99 -12.97 -22.47
CA ALA A 171 48.64 -13.29 -21.07
C ALA A 171 49.83 -13.25 -20.07
N TRP A 172 49.48 -13.28 -18.76
CA TRP A 172 50.18 -13.80 -17.54
C TRP A 172 51.67 -14.23 -17.60
N PRO A 173 52.46 -13.99 -16.52
CA PRO A 173 52.80 -15.11 -15.60
C PRO A 173 53.19 -14.75 -14.13
N ALA A 174 53.42 -15.80 -13.32
CA ALA A 174 54.19 -15.83 -12.06
C ALA A 174 55.15 -17.06 -12.09
N PRO A 175 55.94 -17.46 -11.06
CA PRO A 175 56.17 -16.89 -9.72
C PRO A 175 57.66 -16.91 -9.21
N SER A 176 57.85 -16.56 -7.93
CA SER A 176 58.94 -17.00 -6.99
C SER A 176 60.33 -16.30 -6.96
N GLY A 177 60.88 -16.12 -5.74
CA GLY A 177 62.30 -15.80 -5.48
C GLY A 177 62.56 -14.85 -4.29
N CYS A 178 63.25 -15.31 -3.24
CA CYS A 178 63.61 -14.50 -2.06
C CYS A 178 65.12 -14.24 -1.94
N ALA A 179 65.55 -13.01 -1.63
CA ALA A 179 66.85 -12.72 -1.00
C ALA A 179 66.91 -11.28 -0.44
N CYS A 180 67.59 -11.09 0.70
CA CYS A 180 67.94 -9.77 1.24
C CYS A 180 69.36 -9.36 0.80
N GLY A 181 69.62 -8.05 0.61
CA GLY A 181 70.98 -7.55 0.38
C GLY A 181 71.07 -6.02 0.30
N ALA A 182 72.03 -5.42 0.99
CA ALA A 182 72.20 -3.97 1.05
C ALA A 182 73.65 -3.53 0.73
N ALA A 183 73.78 -2.22 0.49
CA ALA A 183 74.97 -1.37 0.67
C ALA A 183 75.92 -1.06 -0.51
N SER A 184 76.49 0.16 -0.40
CA SER A 184 77.56 0.82 -1.17
C SER A 184 77.26 1.20 -2.63
N SER A 185 77.20 2.46 -3.08
CA SER A 185 77.89 3.74 -2.75
C SER A 185 79.24 3.98 -3.46
N ARG A 186 79.56 5.28 -3.68
CA ARG A 186 80.80 5.90 -4.26
C ARG A 186 80.78 6.09 -5.80
N THR A 187 81.31 7.17 -6.40
CA THR A 187 82.02 8.37 -5.87
C THR A 187 82.08 9.56 -6.88
N THR A 188 82.09 10.80 -6.35
CA THR A 188 82.74 12.06 -6.85
C THR A 188 82.59 12.56 -8.30
N SER A 189 82.05 13.79 -8.43
CA SER A 189 82.72 15.09 -8.77
C SER A 189 83.78 15.19 -9.91
N PRO A 190 84.10 16.40 -10.48
CA PRO A 190 83.58 17.76 -10.20
C PRO A 190 83.23 18.65 -11.43
N SER A 191 82.74 19.85 -11.11
CA SER A 191 82.42 21.02 -11.96
C SER A 191 83.58 21.76 -12.63
N SER A 192 83.26 22.58 -13.65
CA SER A 192 83.63 24.01 -13.74
C SER A 192 82.75 24.71 -14.79
N THR A 193 82.36 25.99 -14.73
CA THR A 193 82.53 27.12 -13.77
C THR A 193 81.22 27.96 -13.85
N ALA A 194 80.96 29.19 -13.34
CA ALA A 194 81.64 30.27 -12.61
C ALA A 194 80.53 31.27 -12.13
N CYS A 195 80.76 32.39 -11.41
CA CYS A 195 81.65 32.81 -10.32
C CYS A 195 81.32 34.31 -10.02
N ALA A 196 81.42 34.87 -8.81
CA ALA A 196 81.45 34.31 -7.44
C ALA A 196 81.24 35.48 -6.43
N GLY A 197 80.64 35.22 -5.27
CA GLY A 197 80.44 36.20 -4.19
C GLY A 197 80.29 35.51 -2.82
N PRO A 198 81.17 35.72 -1.81
CA PRO A 198 81.33 34.74 -0.73
C PRO A 198 80.90 35.16 0.70
N SER A 199 80.49 34.13 1.46
CA SER A 199 80.81 33.87 2.88
C SER A 199 80.46 34.88 4.00
N ALA A 200 79.34 34.59 4.67
CA ALA A 200 79.17 34.43 6.13
C ALA A 200 80.19 35.03 7.13
N LEU A 201 79.68 35.76 8.14
CA LEU A 201 79.81 35.47 9.59
C LEU A 201 79.12 36.56 10.48
N VAL A 202 78.48 36.14 11.57
CA VAL A 202 78.25 36.88 12.85
C VAL A 202 77.34 38.16 12.89
N ALA A 203 76.39 38.13 13.83
CA ALA A 203 75.72 39.23 14.58
C ALA A 203 74.87 40.34 13.88
N ALA A 204 73.55 40.25 14.13
CA ALA A 204 72.65 41.23 14.79
C ALA A 204 72.74 42.77 14.53
N SER A 205 71.59 43.33 14.07
CA SER A 205 70.85 44.52 14.60
C SER A 205 71.54 45.91 14.66
N PRO A 206 70.83 47.06 14.84
CA PRO A 206 69.44 47.33 15.27
C PRO A 206 68.69 48.27 14.23
N PRO A 207 67.65 49.13 14.49
CA PRO A 207 67.08 49.72 15.72
C PRO A 207 65.60 49.36 15.99
N VAL A 208 64.79 50.30 16.52
CA VAL A 208 63.49 50.09 17.20
C VAL A 208 62.51 51.25 16.97
N VAL A 209 61.20 50.96 16.87
CA VAL A 209 60.06 51.90 17.06
C VAL A 209 58.99 51.18 17.92
N ALA A 210 57.88 51.84 18.28
CA ALA A 210 56.86 51.37 19.25
C ALA A 210 55.45 51.88 18.85
N PRO A 211 54.32 51.43 19.48
CA PRO A 211 54.13 50.51 20.62
C PRO A 211 53.50 49.15 20.17
N VAL A 212 52.92 48.23 20.97
CA VAL A 212 52.41 48.22 22.37
C VAL A 212 52.73 46.87 23.09
N VAL A 213 52.03 46.56 24.19
CA VAL A 213 52.27 45.46 25.17
C VAL A 213 50.87 45.01 25.69
N ALA A 214 50.46 43.73 25.85
CA ALA A 214 51.11 42.42 26.12
C ALA A 214 51.53 42.22 27.61
N PRO A 215 52.33 41.23 28.05
CA PRO A 215 52.69 39.90 27.51
C PRO A 215 52.72 38.75 28.59
N ALA A 216 53.12 37.52 28.21
CA ALA A 216 53.64 36.47 29.11
C ALA A 216 54.56 35.46 28.35
N VAL A 217 55.62 34.90 28.97
CA VAL A 217 56.64 34.05 28.30
C VAL A 217 57.43 33.10 29.27
N ILE A 218 58.07 32.05 28.71
CA ILE A 218 59.17 31.19 29.23
C ILE A 218 58.81 29.93 30.06
N GLY A 219 59.56 28.84 29.83
CA GLY A 219 59.67 27.67 30.72
C GLY A 219 61.14 27.30 30.99
N GLY A 220 61.42 26.60 32.11
CA GLY A 220 62.76 26.13 32.47
C GLY A 220 62.86 25.37 33.80
N SER A 221 63.30 24.11 33.73
CA SER A 221 63.89 23.25 34.79
C SER A 221 63.22 23.07 36.16
N SER A 222 62.71 21.85 36.37
CA SER A 222 62.89 20.98 37.55
C SER A 222 62.43 21.40 38.97
N ALA A 223 61.43 20.63 39.44
CA ALA A 223 61.35 19.99 40.76
C ALA A 223 61.03 20.76 42.05
N THR A 224 60.23 20.08 42.89
CA THR A 224 60.08 20.17 44.36
C THR A 224 59.59 21.48 45.01
N ALA A 225 58.34 21.41 45.49
CA ALA A 225 57.89 21.70 46.86
C ALA A 225 58.05 23.11 47.49
N SER A 226 56.94 23.58 48.08
CA SER A 226 56.85 24.23 49.41
C SER A 226 57.79 25.41 49.74
N SER A 227 57.32 26.60 50.08
CA SER A 227 56.47 26.86 51.26
C SER A 227 56.35 28.37 51.58
N ALA A 228 55.40 28.73 52.47
CA ALA A 228 55.56 29.66 53.62
C ALA A 228 56.12 31.11 53.48
N LEU A 229 55.79 32.10 54.34
CA LEU A 229 54.69 32.31 55.31
C LEU A 229 54.72 33.78 55.79
N ALA A 230 53.53 34.39 55.97
CA ALA A 230 53.26 35.41 57.02
C ALA A 230 54.01 36.79 56.89
N PRO A 231 53.85 37.80 57.79
CA PRO A 231 53.03 37.80 59.03
C PRO A 231 52.25 39.10 59.42
N THR A 232 51.40 38.98 60.47
CA THR A 232 50.90 40.06 61.40
C THR A 232 49.96 41.17 60.85
N LEU A 233 49.02 41.81 61.60
CA LEU A 233 48.53 41.68 63.00
C LEU A 233 47.07 42.20 63.16
N ALA A 234 46.38 41.83 64.27
CA ALA A 234 45.22 42.48 64.95
C ALA A 234 43.88 42.66 64.16
N ALA A 235 42.73 42.05 64.54
CA ALA A 235 41.91 42.09 65.79
C ALA A 235 40.94 43.30 65.85
N ARG A 236 39.65 43.15 66.22
CA ARG A 236 39.08 42.30 67.30
C ARG A 236 37.67 41.70 67.03
N LEU A 237 37.49 40.44 67.50
CA LEU A 237 36.36 39.80 68.24
C LEU A 237 34.88 39.98 67.77
N VAL A 238 33.94 39.04 68.02
CA VAL A 238 33.88 37.82 68.87
C VAL A 238 33.35 36.65 67.98
N LEU A 239 34.07 35.56 67.71
CA LEU A 239 34.19 34.28 68.46
C LEU A 239 32.86 33.52 68.72
N LEU A 240 32.73 32.17 68.70
CA LEU A 240 33.40 30.98 68.08
C LEU A 240 32.65 29.71 68.66
N TRP A 241 32.67 28.44 68.22
CA TRP A 241 33.25 27.60 67.13
C TRP A 241 32.37 26.30 67.03
N LEU A 242 32.67 25.05 66.61
CA LEU A 242 33.82 24.25 66.08
C LEU A 242 33.28 22.94 65.39
N THR A 243 34.14 22.19 64.67
CA THR A 243 34.18 20.71 64.40
C THR A 243 32.98 19.84 63.89
N CYS A 244 33.20 19.24 62.70
CA CYS A 244 33.39 17.78 62.39
C CYS A 244 32.32 16.66 62.56
N THR A 245 32.31 15.79 61.53
CA THR A 245 32.14 14.30 61.50
C THR A 245 30.76 13.65 61.76
N PRO A 246 30.55 12.38 61.31
CA PRO A 246 29.22 11.73 61.25
C PRO A 246 29.10 10.41 62.05
N VAL A 247 27.98 9.69 61.85
CA VAL A 247 27.78 8.23 62.07
C VAL A 247 27.60 7.73 63.53
N LEU A 248 26.65 6.77 63.70
CA LEU A 248 26.28 6.03 64.92
C LEU A 248 25.71 6.88 66.09
N GLY A 249 24.87 6.35 66.99
CA GLY A 249 24.27 5.01 67.08
C GLY A 249 23.98 4.61 68.54
N SER A 250 22.94 3.80 68.77
CA SER A 250 22.60 3.18 70.07
C SER A 250 22.08 4.17 71.16
N ASP A 251 21.29 3.80 72.19
CA ASP A 251 20.76 2.47 72.57
C ASP A 251 19.50 2.51 73.49
N VAL A 252 18.89 1.34 73.74
CA VAL A 252 18.07 0.95 74.92
C VAL A 252 16.74 1.70 75.21
N VAL A 253 15.64 1.22 74.57
CA VAL A 253 14.59 0.34 75.17
C VAL A 253 14.30 0.54 76.68
N PRO A 254 13.04 0.84 77.13
CA PRO A 254 12.03 -0.24 77.28
C PRO A 254 10.51 0.11 77.15
N ARG A 255 9.77 -0.80 76.50
CA ARG A 255 8.56 -1.54 76.99
C ARG A 255 7.49 -0.72 77.80
N GLU A 256 6.21 -0.59 77.41
CA GLU A 256 5.18 -1.64 77.20
C GLU A 256 3.84 -1.13 76.59
N VAL A 257 3.18 -2.00 75.81
CA VAL A 257 1.72 -2.34 75.75
C VAL A 257 0.63 -1.24 75.86
N GLY A 258 -0.31 -1.20 74.89
CA GLY A 258 -1.75 -1.25 75.23
C GLY A 258 -2.80 -0.39 74.47
N ALA A 259 -3.47 -1.01 73.48
CA ALA A 259 -4.90 -0.89 73.14
C ALA A 259 -5.58 0.46 72.73
N ALA A 260 -6.76 0.31 72.12
CA ALA A 260 -7.70 1.35 71.66
C ALA A 260 -8.85 1.54 72.72
N PRO A 261 -10.04 2.18 72.49
CA PRO A 261 -10.58 2.80 71.27
C PRO A 261 -11.18 4.26 71.45
N PRO A 262 -12.49 4.62 71.36
CA PRO A 262 -12.90 5.64 70.37
C PRO A 262 -13.91 6.74 70.82
N ALA A 263 -14.28 7.59 69.84
CA ALA A 263 -15.63 8.13 69.56
C ALA A 263 -16.25 9.35 70.33
N GLU A 264 -16.99 10.13 69.52
CA GLU A 264 -18.24 10.90 69.81
C GLU A 264 -18.30 12.06 70.82
N GLN A 265 -19.21 13.02 70.52
CA GLN A 265 -20.25 13.62 71.39
C GLN A 265 -21.02 14.73 70.62
N ARG A 266 -22.29 15.13 70.88
CA ARG A 266 -23.32 14.91 71.93
C ARG A 266 -24.74 14.91 71.26
N ARG A 267 -25.72 14.04 71.62
CA ARG A 267 -26.76 14.18 72.70
C ARG A 267 -27.70 15.41 72.54
N HIS A 268 -29.03 15.41 72.76
CA HIS A 268 -30.05 14.58 73.48
C HIS A 268 -31.50 15.06 73.06
N PRO A 269 -32.67 14.58 73.59
CA PRO A 269 -33.17 13.22 73.92
C PRO A 269 -34.71 12.97 73.59
N CYS A 270 -35.20 11.73 73.83
CA CYS A 270 -36.63 11.30 73.99
C CYS A 270 -37.60 11.37 72.76
N ALA A 271 -38.68 10.58 72.59
CA ALA A 271 -39.18 9.24 73.03
C ALA A 271 -40.57 9.00 72.35
N GLY A 272 -41.20 7.83 72.17
CA GLY A 272 -40.86 6.40 72.36
C GLY A 272 -42.11 5.52 72.66
N GLY A 273 -42.49 4.54 71.81
CA GLY A 273 -43.72 3.71 71.98
C GLY A 273 -43.87 2.52 71.00
N ARG A 274 -44.76 1.54 71.30
CA ARG A 274 -44.83 0.17 70.68
C ARG A 274 -45.92 -0.04 69.59
N HIS A 275 -45.63 -0.94 68.63
CA HIS A 275 -46.42 -2.05 67.99
C HIS A 275 -47.93 -2.28 68.30
N PRO A 276 -48.72 -3.06 67.49
CA PRO A 276 -48.45 -3.74 66.19
C PRO A 276 -49.64 -3.87 65.15
N ALA A 277 -49.36 -4.55 64.01
CA ALA A 277 -50.19 -5.56 63.30
C ALA A 277 -51.30 -5.20 62.26
N ALA A 278 -51.58 -6.23 61.41
CA ALA A 278 -52.70 -6.46 60.47
C ALA A 278 -52.70 -5.71 59.10
N ALA A 279 -53.52 -6.20 58.16
CA ALA A 279 -53.38 -5.94 56.71
C ALA A 279 -54.69 -5.98 55.89
N ALA A 280 -54.57 -5.59 54.61
CA ALA A 280 -55.43 -5.86 53.43
C ALA A 280 -56.62 -4.92 53.09
N HIS A 281 -56.79 -4.72 51.77
CA HIS A 281 -57.90 -4.07 51.02
C HIS A 281 -58.12 -2.54 51.24
N GLY A 282 -58.63 -1.76 50.26
CA GLY A 282 -58.79 -2.05 48.83
C GLY A 282 -59.81 -1.16 48.05
N TRP A 283 -59.31 -0.33 47.12
CA TRP A 283 -59.95 0.15 45.87
C TRP A 283 -61.18 1.11 45.88
N ARG A 284 -61.21 1.99 44.84
CA ARG A 284 -62.28 2.93 44.39
C ARG A 284 -62.57 4.15 45.31
N GLY A 285 -62.82 5.37 44.80
CA GLY A 285 -62.68 5.90 43.42
C GLY A 285 -63.62 7.10 43.13
N CYS A 286 -63.16 8.12 42.39
CA CYS A 286 -63.95 9.20 41.73
C CYS A 286 -63.01 10.22 41.02
N GLY A 287 -63.50 10.93 39.99
CA GLY A 287 -62.99 12.27 39.59
C GLY A 287 -62.11 12.38 38.34
N ASP A 288 -62.72 12.82 37.23
CA ASP A 288 -62.10 13.57 36.10
C ASP A 288 -62.06 15.09 36.48
N PRO A 289 -61.46 16.07 35.73
CA PRO A 289 -61.05 15.99 34.33
C PRO A 289 -59.71 16.65 33.88
N SER A 290 -59.21 16.15 32.73
CA SER A 290 -58.56 16.87 31.60
C SER A 290 -57.27 17.72 31.75
N ALA A 291 -56.35 17.48 30.80
CA ALA A 291 -55.39 18.39 30.12
C ALA A 291 -53.90 18.47 30.57
N GLU A 292 -53.02 18.23 29.59
CA GLU A 292 -51.64 18.76 29.32
C GLU A 292 -50.53 18.57 30.38
N SER A 293 -49.36 17.94 30.15
CA SER A 293 -48.33 17.97 29.06
C SER A 293 -47.20 19.00 29.29
N PRO A 294 -45.94 18.75 28.88
CA PRO A 294 -45.24 17.51 28.46
C PRO A 294 -44.06 17.21 29.44
N ARG A 295 -43.04 16.34 29.24
CA ARG A 295 -42.70 15.22 28.33
C ARG A 295 -41.81 14.24 29.12
N VAL A 296 -41.88 12.92 28.90
CA VAL A 296 -41.00 11.88 29.51
C VAL A 296 -40.87 10.71 28.52
N ARG A 297 -39.70 10.03 28.46
CA ARG A 297 -39.57 8.56 28.28
C ARG A 297 -38.13 8.04 28.37
N SER A 298 -37.87 7.24 29.40
CA SER A 298 -36.98 6.07 29.33
C SER A 298 -37.84 4.79 29.32
N ARG A 299 -37.28 3.63 28.93
CA ARG A 299 -37.98 2.33 28.92
C ARG A 299 -37.13 1.20 29.52
N ARG A 300 -37.71 0.00 29.61
CA ARG A 300 -37.30 -1.12 30.48
C ARG A 300 -37.02 -2.42 29.70
N PRO A 301 -36.21 -3.34 30.27
CA PRO A 301 -35.92 -4.65 29.69
C PRO A 301 -36.96 -5.75 30.00
N LEU A 302 -36.92 -6.80 29.18
CA LEU A 302 -37.54 -8.15 29.29
C LEU A 302 -36.63 -9.11 28.46
N GLY A 303 -36.49 -10.42 28.69
CA GLY A 303 -36.98 -11.29 29.77
C GLY A 303 -36.99 -12.78 29.37
N ARG A 304 -36.11 -13.63 29.94
CA ARG A 304 -35.97 -15.08 29.64
C ARG A 304 -37.24 -15.90 29.94
N PRO A 305 -37.45 -17.03 29.22
CA PRO A 305 -38.21 -18.18 29.73
C PRO A 305 -37.43 -19.52 29.68
N ARG A 306 -37.56 -20.35 30.73
CA ARG A 306 -37.42 -21.82 30.67
C ARG A 306 -38.60 -22.49 31.37
N GLU A 307 -39.05 -23.60 30.78
CA GLU A 307 -39.98 -24.66 31.17
C GLU A 307 -40.70 -24.66 32.56
N ALA A 308 -41.98 -25.10 32.59
CA ALA A 308 -42.31 -26.50 32.97
C ALA A 308 -43.82 -26.84 33.12
N ALA A 309 -44.22 -28.02 32.59
CA ALA A 309 -45.25 -28.96 33.05
C ALA A 309 -46.76 -28.57 33.14
N VAL A 310 -47.64 -29.40 32.54
CA VAL A 310 -48.45 -30.44 33.24
C VAL A 310 -49.37 -31.26 32.28
N ARG A 311 -49.12 -32.59 32.21
CA ARG A 311 -50.04 -33.71 31.86
C ARG A 311 -50.92 -33.65 30.58
N ARG A 312 -50.58 -34.51 29.61
CA ARG A 312 -51.10 -35.91 29.51
C ARG A 312 -50.19 -36.76 28.58
N ALA A 313 -50.34 -38.09 28.60
CA ALA A 313 -49.34 -39.00 28.04
C ALA A 313 -49.91 -40.17 27.19
N ARG A 314 -49.09 -40.62 26.23
CA ARG A 314 -48.93 -41.98 25.66
C ARG A 314 -50.18 -42.83 25.34
N ALA A 315 -50.44 -43.02 24.04
CA ALA A 315 -50.96 -44.25 23.41
C ALA A 315 -50.57 -44.24 21.90
N ARG A 316 -49.77 -45.19 21.37
CA ARG A 316 -50.17 -46.50 20.74
C ARG A 316 -50.92 -46.32 19.39
N LEU A 317 -50.63 -47.01 18.26
CA LEU A 317 -49.88 -48.26 17.98
C LEU A 317 -49.17 -48.31 16.58
N ARG A 318 -48.07 -49.09 16.52
CA ARG A 318 -47.66 -50.08 15.48
C ARG A 318 -47.88 -49.86 13.97
N SER A 319 -46.75 -49.75 13.26
CA SER A 319 -46.30 -50.61 12.14
C SER A 319 -47.24 -51.67 11.52
N ALA A 320 -47.41 -51.64 10.18
CA ALA A 320 -47.02 -52.72 9.24
C ALA A 320 -47.43 -52.39 7.77
N GLN A 321 -46.73 -52.97 6.79
CA GLN A 321 -47.01 -52.85 5.34
C GLN A 321 -47.99 -53.95 4.85
N SER A 322 -48.70 -53.70 3.73
CA SER A 322 -48.95 -54.69 2.66
C SER A 322 -49.67 -54.09 1.44
N LEU A 323 -49.46 -54.67 0.26
CA LEU A 323 -49.94 -54.22 -1.06
C LEU A 323 -51.28 -54.89 -1.50
N THR A 324 -51.66 -54.63 -2.77
CA THR A 324 -52.58 -55.38 -3.69
C THR A 324 -54.07 -54.98 -3.78
N VAL A 325 -54.78 -55.11 -4.92
CA VAL A 325 -54.48 -54.88 -6.37
C VAL A 325 -55.77 -55.08 -7.21
N GLU A 326 -55.98 -54.28 -8.29
CA GLU A 326 -56.91 -54.52 -9.45
C GLU A 326 -58.43 -54.77 -9.19
N GLU A 327 -59.38 -54.77 -10.14
CA GLU A 327 -59.48 -54.41 -11.58
C GLU A 327 -60.96 -54.09 -11.95
N ALA A 328 -61.23 -53.45 -13.11
CA ALA A 328 -62.46 -53.65 -13.93
C ALA A 328 -62.55 -52.78 -15.23
N HIS A 329 -61.83 -53.15 -16.29
CA HIS A 329 -62.24 -53.18 -17.72
C HIS A 329 -63.35 -52.26 -18.32
N VAL A 330 -63.12 -51.70 -19.54
CA VAL A 330 -63.82 -52.07 -20.82
C VAL A 330 -63.38 -51.23 -22.08
N ARG A 331 -62.75 -51.92 -23.07
CA ARG A 331 -62.75 -51.78 -24.56
C ARG A 331 -62.30 -50.52 -25.36
N HIS A 332 -61.23 -50.73 -26.16
CA HIS A 332 -60.98 -50.51 -27.62
C HIS A 332 -62.13 -50.04 -28.58
N PRO A 333 -61.86 -49.55 -29.85
CA PRO A 333 -60.69 -49.85 -30.73
C PRO A 333 -60.08 -48.77 -31.67
N SER A 334 -58.81 -49.03 -32.07
CA SER A 334 -58.12 -48.90 -33.39
C SER A 334 -58.56 -47.92 -34.50
N ALA A 335 -57.58 -47.26 -35.17
CA ALA A 335 -57.08 -47.60 -36.53
C ALA A 335 -56.25 -46.50 -37.25
N LEU A 336 -55.30 -46.94 -38.09
CA LEU A 336 -54.44 -46.18 -39.01
C LEU A 336 -55.19 -45.39 -40.11
N VAL A 337 -54.56 -44.36 -40.68
CA VAL A 337 -54.32 -44.24 -42.15
C VAL A 337 -53.29 -43.15 -42.50
N SER A 338 -52.66 -43.29 -43.68
CA SER A 338 -51.55 -42.51 -44.25
C SER A 338 -51.86 -41.08 -44.70
N GLY A 339 -50.80 -40.27 -44.86
CA GLY A 339 -50.81 -39.01 -45.61
C GLY A 339 -49.45 -38.54 -46.14
N ALA A 340 -48.61 -39.44 -46.67
CA ALA A 340 -47.27 -39.08 -47.16
C ALA A 340 -47.22 -38.84 -48.69
N GLY A 341 -46.40 -37.86 -49.11
CA GLY A 341 -45.96 -37.68 -50.50
C GLY A 341 -45.85 -36.20 -50.91
N ALA A 342 -44.87 -35.77 -51.71
CA ALA A 342 -43.62 -36.40 -52.14
C ALA A 342 -42.69 -35.29 -52.69
N ALA A 343 -41.39 -35.56 -52.89
CA ALA A 343 -40.45 -34.57 -53.39
C ALA A 343 -40.62 -34.26 -54.89
N ALA A 344 -40.38 -33.00 -55.30
CA ALA A 344 -39.75 -32.69 -56.59
C ALA A 344 -39.20 -31.25 -56.67
N VAL A 345 -37.98 -31.17 -57.20
CA VAL A 345 -37.26 -30.01 -57.74
C VAL A 345 -38.10 -29.16 -58.71
N ALA A 346 -38.03 -27.83 -58.59
CA ALA A 346 -37.96 -26.88 -59.71
C ALA A 346 -37.56 -25.48 -59.21
N ALA A 347 -36.93 -24.66 -60.06
CA ALA A 347 -36.47 -23.31 -59.72
C ALA A 347 -37.16 -22.21 -60.54
N ALA A 348 -37.24 -21.03 -59.91
CA ALA A 348 -37.21 -19.69 -60.51
C ALA A 348 -38.45 -19.14 -61.29
N LEU A 349 -38.36 -17.81 -61.51
CA LEU A 349 -39.03 -16.95 -62.50
C LEU A 349 -40.36 -16.23 -62.14
N LEU A 350 -40.15 -15.05 -61.52
CA LEU A 350 -40.66 -13.71 -61.94
C LEU A 350 -42.16 -13.35 -61.91
N LEU A 351 -42.42 -12.24 -61.18
CA LEU A 351 -43.22 -11.05 -61.57
C LEU A 351 -44.71 -11.21 -61.98
N GLY A 352 -45.60 -10.68 -61.14
CA GLY A 352 -46.99 -10.34 -61.50
C GLY A 352 -47.66 -9.47 -60.42
N PRO A 353 -47.83 -8.15 -60.60
CA PRO A 353 -48.19 -7.24 -59.51
C PRO A 353 -49.69 -6.87 -59.41
N SER A 354 -50.10 -6.49 -58.20
CA SER A 354 -51.18 -5.55 -57.85
C SER A 354 -52.63 -5.87 -58.22
N ALA A 355 -53.47 -6.05 -57.19
CA ALA A 355 -54.71 -5.29 -57.01
C ALA A 355 -55.17 -5.37 -55.53
N ALA A 356 -55.66 -4.27 -54.95
CA ALA A 356 -56.04 -4.22 -53.54
C ALA A 356 -57.55 -4.47 -53.32
N ALA A 357 -57.87 -5.25 -52.28
CA ALA A 357 -59.19 -5.32 -51.65
C ALA A 357 -59.01 -5.61 -50.15
N ALA A 358 -59.67 -4.85 -49.28
CA ALA A 358 -59.46 -4.94 -47.83
C ALA A 358 -60.38 -5.98 -47.14
N PRO A 359 -59.85 -6.86 -46.27
CA PRO A 359 -60.64 -7.68 -45.33
C PRO A 359 -61.08 -6.86 -44.09
N PRO A 360 -62.01 -7.38 -43.26
CA PRO A 360 -62.71 -6.59 -42.24
C PRO A 360 -61.93 -6.41 -40.92
N SER A 361 -62.41 -5.49 -40.07
CA SER A 361 -61.81 -5.18 -38.77
C SER A 361 -62.28 -6.14 -37.67
N ASP A 362 -61.46 -7.14 -37.34
CA ASP A 362 -61.59 -7.88 -36.09
C ASP A 362 -61.18 -6.99 -34.91
N ARG A 363 -62.15 -6.66 -34.05
CA ARG A 363 -61.90 -6.21 -32.67
C ARG A 363 -62.36 -7.33 -31.73
N PRO A 364 -61.53 -7.77 -30.76
CA PRO A 364 -61.90 -8.83 -29.84
C PRO A 364 -63.12 -8.44 -29.00
N ALA A 365 -63.85 -9.44 -28.49
CA ALA A 365 -65.07 -9.17 -27.73
C ALA A 365 -64.74 -8.46 -26.40
N PRO A 366 -65.58 -7.52 -25.90
CA PRO A 366 -65.29 -6.77 -24.67
C PRO A 366 -65.02 -7.63 -23.43
N ALA A 367 -65.55 -8.86 -23.38
CA ALA A 367 -65.25 -9.82 -22.32
C ALA A 367 -63.82 -10.38 -22.39
N GLN A 368 -63.31 -10.65 -23.60
CA GLN A 368 -61.91 -11.07 -23.81
C GLN A 368 -60.96 -9.94 -23.46
N GLU A 369 -61.28 -8.70 -23.85
CA GLU A 369 -60.47 -7.53 -23.52
C GLU A 369 -60.44 -7.28 -21.99
N ALA A 370 -61.58 -7.40 -21.31
CA ALA A 370 -61.64 -7.31 -19.84
C ALA A 370 -60.87 -8.45 -19.15
N GLN A 371 -60.90 -9.66 -19.70
CA GLN A 371 -60.17 -10.81 -19.15
C GLN A 371 -58.66 -10.70 -19.39
N ALA A 372 -58.22 -10.19 -20.55
CA ALA A 372 -56.82 -9.89 -20.84
C ALA A 372 -56.29 -8.78 -19.92
N ARG A 373 -57.04 -7.67 -19.74
CA ARG A 373 -56.70 -6.60 -18.78
C ARG A 373 -56.58 -7.14 -17.34
N LYS A 374 -57.45 -8.08 -16.94
CA LYS A 374 -57.37 -8.73 -15.62
C LYS A 374 -56.14 -9.62 -15.51
N ALA A 375 -55.82 -10.42 -16.52
CA ALA A 375 -54.63 -11.26 -16.54
C ALA A 375 -53.34 -10.42 -16.47
N ALA A 376 -53.24 -9.36 -17.26
CA ALA A 376 -52.12 -8.42 -17.22
C ALA A 376 -51.97 -7.75 -15.84
N ALA A 377 -53.08 -7.33 -15.20
CA ALA A 377 -53.04 -6.79 -13.84
C ALA A 377 -52.67 -7.81 -12.76
N GLN A 378 -52.91 -9.11 -12.99
CA GLN A 378 -52.44 -10.18 -12.11
C GLN A 378 -50.95 -10.48 -12.33
N ALA A 379 -50.48 -10.51 -13.58
CA ALA A 379 -49.07 -10.67 -13.93
C ALA A 379 -48.21 -9.51 -13.41
N ALA A 380 -48.61 -8.26 -13.65
CA ALA A 380 -47.91 -7.08 -13.13
C ALA A 380 -47.84 -7.06 -11.59
N LYS A 381 -48.87 -7.59 -10.90
CA LYS A 381 -48.81 -7.74 -9.44
C LYS A 381 -47.86 -8.86 -8.99
N ALA A 382 -47.77 -9.96 -9.75
CA ALA A 382 -46.83 -11.04 -9.48
C ALA A 382 -45.37 -10.57 -9.67
N GLN A 383 -45.10 -9.87 -10.78
CA GLN A 383 -43.81 -9.22 -11.03
C GLN A 383 -43.45 -8.26 -9.88
N GLN A 384 -44.36 -7.37 -9.47
CA GLN A 384 -44.11 -6.46 -8.35
C GLN A 384 -43.92 -7.17 -6.99
N SER A 385 -44.26 -8.45 -6.84
CA SER A 385 -43.88 -9.24 -5.66
C SER A 385 -42.53 -9.95 -5.81
N GLN A 386 -42.10 -10.28 -7.03
CA GLN A 386 -40.75 -10.77 -7.31
C GLN A 386 -39.73 -9.63 -7.21
N ASP A 387 -40.03 -8.46 -7.76
CA ASP A 387 -39.21 -7.25 -7.63
C ASP A 387 -38.98 -6.89 -6.14
N ARG A 388 -39.98 -7.07 -5.28
CA ARG A 388 -39.85 -6.85 -3.81
C ARG A 388 -39.10 -7.96 -3.06
N ALA A 389 -38.86 -9.10 -3.68
CA ALA A 389 -38.03 -10.16 -3.14
C ALA A 389 -36.58 -10.08 -3.65
N LEU A 390 -36.40 -9.49 -4.84
CA LEU A 390 -35.09 -9.18 -5.42
C LEU A 390 -34.47 -7.91 -4.83
N ALA A 391 -35.25 -6.87 -4.55
CA ALA A 391 -34.74 -5.61 -4.01
C ALA A 391 -34.09 -5.76 -2.62
N ARG A 392 -32.80 -6.07 -2.60
CA ARG A 392 -31.91 -6.11 -1.43
C ARG A 392 -31.38 -4.70 -1.12
N GLY A 393 -30.58 -4.57 -0.06
CA GLY A 393 -29.60 -3.48 0.02
C GLY A 393 -28.29 -3.92 -0.61
N SER A 394 -27.36 -3.00 -0.84
CA SER A 394 -25.97 -3.38 -1.12
C SER A 394 -25.39 -4.14 0.08
N LEU A 395 -24.50 -5.10 -0.18
CA LEU A 395 -24.03 -6.01 0.86
C LEU A 395 -23.14 -5.28 1.88
N ARG A 396 -23.45 -5.44 3.17
CA ARG A 396 -22.62 -5.04 4.30
C ARG A 396 -22.69 -6.14 5.34
N GLU A 397 -21.56 -6.78 5.58
CA GLU A 397 -21.41 -7.75 6.65
C GLU A 397 -21.18 -7.04 7.99
N ASP A 398 -21.47 -7.69 9.11
CA ASP A 398 -21.43 -7.04 10.43
C ASP A 398 -20.01 -6.55 10.81
N LEU A 399 -18.95 -7.08 10.17
CA LEU A 399 -17.56 -6.64 10.37
C LEU A 399 -17.11 -5.48 9.45
N THR A 400 -17.89 -5.04 8.46
CA THR A 400 -17.51 -3.91 7.54
C THR A 400 -17.26 -2.55 8.23
N ARG A 401 -17.33 -2.49 9.57
CA ARG A 401 -17.09 -1.31 10.41
C ARG A 401 -15.83 -1.40 11.26
N GLU A 402 -15.10 -2.52 11.23
CA GLU A 402 -13.90 -2.72 12.06
C GLU A 402 -12.78 -1.72 11.72
N ARG A 403 -11.84 -1.61 12.66
CA ARG A 403 -10.66 -0.75 12.62
C ARG A 403 -9.49 -1.58 13.14
N PHE A 404 -8.63 -2.00 12.22
CA PHE A 404 -7.51 -2.88 12.51
C PHE A 404 -6.28 -2.10 12.96
N TYR A 405 -5.55 -2.70 13.89
CA TYR A 405 -4.18 -2.32 14.23
C TYR A 405 -3.29 -3.54 13.93
N PHE A 406 -2.42 -3.43 12.94
CA PHE A 406 -1.57 -4.52 12.45
C PHE A 406 -0.21 -4.48 13.17
N VAL A 407 0.08 -5.54 13.94
CA VAL A 407 1.19 -5.60 14.89
C VAL A 407 2.12 -6.77 14.58
N MET A 408 3.42 -6.46 14.48
CA MET A 408 4.48 -7.48 14.49
C MET A 408 4.95 -7.71 15.92
N ALA A 409 4.75 -8.92 16.45
CA ALA A 409 4.96 -9.22 17.86
C ALA A 409 6.41 -8.90 18.33
N ASP A 410 7.42 -9.41 17.61
CA ASP A 410 8.86 -9.21 17.90
C ASP A 410 9.30 -7.73 17.99
N ARG A 411 8.49 -6.81 17.43
CA ARG A 411 8.81 -5.38 17.31
C ARG A 411 7.93 -4.47 18.15
N PHE A 412 6.95 -5.01 18.88
CA PHE A 412 5.97 -4.21 19.60
C PHE A 412 6.40 -3.86 21.03
N GLU A 413 6.48 -4.83 21.93
CA GLU A 413 6.92 -4.63 23.32
C GLU A 413 7.49 -5.94 23.87
N ASN A 414 8.57 -5.87 24.66
CA ASN A 414 9.19 -7.04 25.30
C ASN A 414 8.61 -7.20 26.72
N GLY A 415 7.62 -8.10 26.87
CA GLY A 415 6.87 -8.33 28.10
C GLY A 415 7.56 -9.27 29.09
N ASP A 416 8.17 -10.35 28.62
CA ASP A 416 8.99 -11.28 29.42
C ASP A 416 10.36 -11.56 28.77
N PRO A 417 11.42 -10.80 29.12
CA PRO A 417 12.80 -11.03 28.67
C PRO A 417 13.45 -12.37 29.11
N THR A 418 12.66 -13.37 29.50
CA THR A 418 13.08 -14.76 29.66
C THR A 418 12.67 -15.69 28.51
N ASN A 419 11.89 -15.21 27.54
CA ASN A 419 11.62 -15.88 26.26
C ASN A 419 12.59 -15.47 25.13
N ASP A 420 13.27 -14.32 25.22
CA ASP A 420 14.22 -13.71 24.25
C ASP A 420 15.02 -14.68 23.36
N ASP A 421 15.53 -15.81 23.89
CA ASP A 421 16.37 -16.77 23.14
C ASP A 421 15.69 -18.08 22.72
N GLY A 422 14.35 -18.15 22.85
CA GLY A 422 13.49 -19.29 22.50
C GLY A 422 13.79 -20.57 23.29
N GLY A 423 14.63 -20.48 24.33
CA GLY A 423 15.24 -21.63 24.99
C GLY A 423 16.37 -22.30 24.18
N TYR A 424 16.71 -21.76 23.00
CA TYR A 424 17.82 -22.22 22.16
C TYR A 424 19.19 -21.77 22.69
N GLY A 425 19.22 -20.71 23.49
CA GLY A 425 20.44 -20.12 24.05
C GLY A 425 21.01 -18.99 23.19
N GLY A 426 21.61 -17.99 23.84
CA GLY A 426 22.20 -16.79 23.20
C GLY A 426 23.43 -16.98 22.28
N ASP A 427 23.35 -17.88 21.29
CA ASP A 427 24.12 -17.82 20.05
C ASP A 427 23.16 -17.40 18.93
N ARG A 428 23.33 -16.21 18.36
CA ARG A 428 22.40 -15.63 17.37
C ARG A 428 22.25 -16.47 16.11
N LEU A 429 23.18 -17.39 15.81
CA LEU A 429 23.08 -18.32 14.68
C LEU A 429 22.35 -19.64 15.05
N VAL A 430 21.76 -19.70 16.24
CA VAL A 430 20.99 -20.85 16.77
C VAL A 430 19.62 -20.41 17.29
N SER A 431 19.53 -19.30 18.04
CA SER A 431 18.25 -18.70 18.44
C SER A 431 17.69 -17.69 17.44
N GLY A 432 18.54 -17.00 16.68
CA GLY A 432 18.10 -15.85 15.88
C GLY A 432 17.94 -14.55 16.68
N LEU A 433 18.24 -14.52 17.98
CA LEU A 433 18.26 -13.30 18.79
C LEU A 433 19.50 -12.43 18.52
N ASP A 434 19.30 -11.23 17.96
CA ASP A 434 20.26 -10.12 18.02
C ASP A 434 19.53 -8.77 17.86
N PRO A 435 19.12 -8.10 18.95
CA PRO A 435 18.41 -6.82 18.92
C PRO A 435 19.16 -5.65 18.25
N THR A 436 20.40 -5.85 17.79
CA THR A 436 21.20 -4.83 17.09
C THR A 436 21.14 -4.97 15.56
N ALA A 437 20.40 -5.95 15.01
CA ALA A 437 20.36 -6.26 13.58
C ALA A 437 18.93 -6.56 13.08
N LYS A 438 18.35 -5.64 12.29
CA LYS A 438 16.97 -5.65 11.76
C LYS A 438 16.39 -6.96 11.21
N GLY A 439 17.23 -7.90 10.77
CA GLY A 439 16.82 -9.24 10.31
C GLY A 439 16.82 -10.33 11.38
N PHE A 440 16.88 -9.97 12.67
CA PHE A 440 16.99 -10.90 13.80
C PHE A 440 15.84 -10.67 14.79
N TYR A 441 15.57 -11.61 15.69
CA TYR A 441 14.64 -11.39 16.79
C TYR A 441 15.19 -10.27 17.70
N HIS A 442 14.32 -9.36 18.10
CA HIS A 442 14.58 -8.26 19.02
C HIS A 442 13.93 -8.49 20.40
N GLY A 443 12.95 -9.40 20.51
CA GLY A 443 12.37 -9.90 21.76
C GLY A 443 11.00 -9.33 22.12
N GLY A 444 10.26 -8.73 21.19
CA GLY A 444 8.86 -8.37 21.43
C GLY A 444 7.95 -9.62 21.49
N ASP A 445 6.91 -9.61 22.34
CA ASP A 445 6.14 -10.82 22.64
C ASP A 445 4.64 -10.57 22.91
N ILE A 446 3.88 -11.66 23.06
CA ILE A 446 2.44 -11.64 23.33
C ILE A 446 2.12 -10.96 24.66
N GLU A 447 2.97 -11.13 25.68
CA GLU A 447 2.81 -10.48 26.99
C GLU A 447 2.99 -8.95 26.90
N GLY A 448 3.90 -8.46 26.04
CA GLY A 448 4.07 -7.05 25.73
C GLY A 448 2.84 -6.46 25.02
N ILE A 449 2.26 -7.19 24.05
CA ILE A 449 0.99 -6.81 23.43
C ILE A 449 -0.12 -6.69 24.49
N ARG A 450 -0.25 -7.68 25.38
CA ARG A 450 -1.22 -7.66 26.50
C ARG A 450 -1.01 -6.46 27.44
N GLN A 451 0.24 -6.16 27.79
CA GLN A 451 0.59 -4.99 28.62
C GLN A 451 0.28 -3.65 27.94
N ARG A 452 0.20 -3.62 26.60
CA ARG A 452 -0.11 -2.42 25.79
C ARG A 452 -1.55 -2.36 25.25
N LEU A 453 -2.44 -3.30 25.61
CA LEU A 453 -3.86 -3.27 25.18
C LEU A 453 -4.60 -1.95 25.49
N ASP A 454 -4.31 -1.31 26.63
CA ASP A 454 -4.91 -0.01 27.01
C ASP A 454 -4.45 1.15 26.07
N TYR A 455 -3.34 1.01 25.35
CA TYR A 455 -2.88 1.94 24.31
C TYR A 455 -3.58 1.65 22.97
N ILE A 456 -3.76 0.38 22.61
CA ILE A 456 -4.49 -0.03 21.40
C ILE A 456 -5.98 0.36 21.49
N GLU A 457 -6.64 0.09 22.62
CA GLU A 457 -8.02 0.57 22.91
C GLU A 457 -8.10 2.10 22.82
N GLY A 458 -7.03 2.80 23.23
CA GLY A 458 -6.92 4.25 23.21
C GLY A 458 -6.84 4.89 21.82
N LEU A 459 -6.56 4.13 20.76
CA LEU A 459 -6.71 4.55 19.35
C LEU A 459 -8.16 4.44 18.85
N GLY A 460 -9.05 3.80 19.62
CA GLY A 460 -10.39 3.43 19.16
C GLY A 460 -10.41 2.27 18.16
N THR A 461 -9.31 1.52 18.08
CA THR A 461 -9.17 0.22 17.41
C THR A 461 -10.24 -0.77 17.88
N THR A 462 -10.70 -1.64 16.98
CA THR A 462 -11.67 -2.71 17.29
C THR A 462 -11.26 -4.09 16.78
N ALA A 463 -10.16 -4.20 16.03
CA ALA A 463 -9.51 -5.46 15.69
C ALA A 463 -7.97 -5.33 15.81
N ILE A 464 -7.31 -6.38 16.30
CA ILE A 464 -5.85 -6.52 16.27
C ILE A 464 -5.54 -7.59 15.23
N TRP A 465 -4.70 -7.29 14.24
CA TRP A 465 -4.11 -8.29 13.34
C TRP A 465 -2.68 -8.54 13.78
N LEU A 466 -2.34 -9.80 14.04
CA LEU A 466 -1.01 -10.24 14.46
C LEU A 466 -0.31 -10.97 13.31
N THR A 467 0.96 -10.62 13.05
CA THR A 467 1.86 -11.39 12.17
C THR A 467 1.93 -12.87 12.60
N PRO A 468 2.33 -13.80 11.71
CA PRO A 468 2.25 -15.22 11.99
C PRO A 468 3.09 -15.56 13.22
N SER A 469 2.46 -16.18 14.22
CA SER A 469 3.07 -16.35 15.55
C SER A 469 3.47 -17.80 15.86
N PHE A 470 3.44 -18.68 14.85
CA PHE A 470 3.73 -20.12 14.96
C PHE A 470 5.24 -20.41 15.06
N VAL A 471 5.64 -21.59 15.57
CA VAL A 471 7.08 -21.90 15.75
C VAL A 471 7.83 -21.87 14.41
N ASN A 472 8.79 -20.97 14.30
CA ASN A 472 9.58 -20.71 13.11
C ASN A 472 10.90 -21.50 13.09
N ARG A 473 11.50 -21.64 11.91
CA ARG A 473 12.92 -21.99 11.78
C ARG A 473 13.73 -20.79 12.30
N PRO A 474 14.46 -20.89 13.42
CA PRO A 474 14.95 -19.68 14.09
C PRO A 474 15.95 -18.86 13.27
N VAL A 475 16.73 -19.52 12.39
CA VAL A 475 17.70 -18.90 11.47
C VAL A 475 17.75 -19.68 10.17
N GLN A 476 17.75 -18.98 9.02
CA GLN A 476 18.05 -19.57 7.71
C GLN A 476 18.88 -18.64 6.82
N GLY A 477 19.17 -19.07 5.59
CA GLY A 477 20.06 -18.35 4.66
C GLY A 477 21.56 -18.57 4.93
N ALA A 478 22.42 -17.88 4.16
CA ALA A 478 23.86 -18.07 4.21
C ALA A 478 24.67 -16.80 3.89
N GLY A 479 25.84 -16.65 4.53
CA GLY A 479 26.75 -15.53 4.28
C GLY A 479 26.17 -14.20 4.77
N ASP A 480 26.06 -13.23 3.86
CA ASP A 480 25.46 -11.92 4.16
C ASP A 480 23.92 -11.96 4.12
N ALA A 481 23.32 -13.07 3.63
CA ALA A 481 21.88 -13.31 3.57
C ALA A 481 21.37 -14.21 4.72
N VAL A 482 22.04 -14.21 5.89
CA VAL A 482 21.53 -14.90 7.08
C VAL A 482 20.55 -14.00 7.82
N SER A 483 19.34 -14.50 8.08
CA SER A 483 18.28 -13.79 8.80
C SER A 483 17.53 -14.78 9.71
N ALA A 484 16.75 -14.27 10.67
CA ALA A 484 15.96 -15.04 11.62
C ALA A 484 14.46 -15.02 11.27
N GLY A 485 13.71 -16.02 11.75
CA GLY A 485 12.26 -16.15 11.51
C GLY A 485 11.36 -15.18 12.29
N TYR A 486 11.87 -14.03 12.72
CA TYR A 486 11.20 -13.08 13.62
C TYR A 486 9.85 -12.55 13.09
N HIS A 487 9.66 -12.60 11.77
CA HIS A 487 8.49 -12.14 11.05
C HIS A 487 7.37 -13.19 10.93
N GLY A 488 7.61 -14.46 11.29
CA GLY A 488 6.57 -15.50 11.34
C GLY A 488 6.46 -16.45 10.13
N TYR A 489 6.85 -16.04 8.93
CA TYR A 489 6.62 -16.78 7.68
C TYR A 489 7.43 -18.08 7.46
N TRP A 490 8.41 -18.43 8.31
CA TRP A 490 9.21 -19.66 8.14
C TRP A 490 8.75 -20.77 9.07
N ILE A 491 7.49 -21.16 8.95
CA ILE A 491 6.84 -22.05 9.93
C ILE A 491 7.44 -23.47 9.89
N THR A 492 7.64 -24.02 11.09
CA THR A 492 8.01 -25.42 11.34
C THR A 492 6.98 -26.14 12.22
N ASP A 493 6.39 -25.51 13.26
CA ASP A 493 5.29 -26.11 14.02
C ASP A 493 4.02 -25.26 13.96
N PHE A 494 3.08 -25.66 13.11
CA PHE A 494 1.77 -25.01 12.93
C PHE A 494 0.80 -25.22 14.12
N THR A 495 1.20 -25.92 15.19
CA THR A 495 0.33 -26.25 16.33
C THR A 495 0.70 -25.53 17.62
N GLN A 496 1.81 -24.79 17.63
CA GLN A 496 2.34 -24.08 18.78
C GLN A 496 2.76 -22.67 18.40
N ILE A 497 2.64 -21.74 19.36
CA ILE A 497 3.23 -20.41 19.29
C ILE A 497 4.76 -20.50 19.42
N ASP A 498 5.47 -19.62 18.73
CA ASP A 498 6.93 -19.57 18.76
C ASP A 498 7.45 -19.28 20.19
N PRO A 499 8.45 -20.05 20.70
CA PRO A 499 8.95 -19.87 22.05
C PRO A 499 9.70 -18.55 22.28
N HIS A 500 9.98 -17.75 21.24
CA HIS A 500 10.44 -16.35 21.38
C HIS A 500 9.27 -15.38 21.64
N LEU A 501 8.04 -15.74 21.26
CA LEU A 501 6.85 -14.87 21.33
C LEU A 501 5.89 -15.23 22.49
N GLY A 502 5.98 -16.45 23.03
CA GLY A 502 5.21 -16.90 24.19
C GLY A 502 4.69 -18.33 24.07
N THR A 503 3.44 -18.54 24.46
CA THR A 503 2.75 -19.84 24.50
C THR A 503 1.30 -19.75 24.02
N ASN A 504 0.69 -20.90 23.66
CA ASN A 504 -0.72 -20.96 23.28
C ASN A 504 -1.64 -20.48 24.42
N GLU A 505 -1.29 -20.74 25.69
CA GLU A 505 -2.04 -20.22 26.85
C GLU A 505 -1.92 -18.70 27.05
N GLU A 506 -0.82 -18.08 26.60
CA GLU A 506 -0.66 -16.61 26.62
C GLU A 506 -1.42 -15.94 25.46
N LEU A 507 -1.52 -16.62 24.31
CA LEU A 507 -2.43 -16.23 23.22
C LEU A 507 -3.90 -16.33 23.63
N GLU A 508 -4.33 -17.44 24.24
CA GLU A 508 -5.69 -17.59 24.79
C GLU A 508 -6.00 -16.43 25.76
N GLY A 509 -5.02 -16.04 26.58
CA GLY A 509 -5.10 -14.86 27.46
C GLY A 509 -5.18 -13.51 26.72
N LEU A 510 -4.48 -13.33 25.60
CA LEU A 510 -4.59 -12.12 24.76
C LEU A 510 -5.96 -12.02 24.08
N ILE A 511 -6.49 -13.14 23.58
CA ILE A 511 -7.83 -13.22 22.98
C ILE A 511 -8.90 -12.86 24.03
N ASP A 512 -8.90 -13.51 25.21
CA ASP A 512 -9.81 -13.20 26.32
C ASP A 512 -9.73 -11.71 26.73
N GLU A 513 -8.52 -11.13 26.84
CA GLU A 513 -8.31 -9.75 27.27
C GLU A 513 -8.64 -8.70 26.19
N ALA A 514 -8.56 -9.05 24.91
CA ALA A 514 -9.07 -8.24 23.81
C ALA A 514 -10.62 -8.29 23.75
N HIS A 515 -11.19 -9.49 23.86
CA HIS A 515 -12.64 -9.72 23.89
C HIS A 515 -13.32 -9.02 25.08
N GLU A 516 -12.69 -8.98 26.27
CA GLU A 516 -13.20 -8.19 27.42
C GLU A 516 -13.28 -6.69 27.14
N ARG A 517 -12.48 -6.17 26.21
CA ARG A 517 -12.51 -4.76 25.73
C ARG A 517 -13.42 -4.55 24.51
N GLY A 518 -13.88 -5.64 23.88
CA GLY A 518 -14.62 -5.59 22.62
C GLY A 518 -13.74 -5.38 21.39
N MET A 519 -12.45 -5.72 21.49
CA MET A 519 -11.54 -5.83 20.35
C MET A 519 -11.45 -7.28 19.89
N LYS A 520 -11.43 -7.49 18.58
CA LYS A 520 -11.19 -8.78 17.92
C LYS A 520 -9.69 -9.10 17.81
N VAL A 521 -9.34 -10.37 17.64
CA VAL A 521 -7.99 -10.84 17.30
C VAL A 521 -8.00 -11.66 16.01
N PHE A 522 -7.25 -11.19 15.03
CA PHE A 522 -7.04 -11.79 13.73
C PHE A 522 -5.63 -12.36 13.62
N PHE A 523 -5.53 -13.55 13.03
CA PHE A 523 -4.27 -14.27 12.87
C PHE A 523 -3.82 -14.29 11.41
N ASP A 524 -2.55 -13.99 11.19
CA ASP A 524 -1.91 -14.17 9.89
C ASP A 524 -1.57 -15.65 9.66
N ILE A 525 -1.94 -16.21 8.51
CA ILE A 525 -1.83 -17.64 8.22
C ILE A 525 -1.22 -17.91 6.84
N ILE A 526 -0.46 -19.01 6.74
CA ILE A 526 0.27 -19.40 5.53
C ILE A 526 -0.24 -20.79 5.11
N THR A 527 -0.95 -20.85 3.99
CA THR A 527 -1.32 -22.12 3.34
C THR A 527 -0.35 -22.52 2.24
N ASN A 528 0.38 -21.54 1.69
CA ASN A 528 1.27 -21.67 0.53
C ASN A 528 2.54 -22.49 0.82
N HIS A 529 3.30 -22.12 1.86
CA HIS A 529 4.67 -22.62 2.04
C HIS A 529 5.00 -22.95 3.50
N THR A 530 6.23 -23.44 3.70
CA THR A 530 6.84 -23.72 5.01
C THR A 530 8.31 -23.28 5.01
N ALA A 531 9.02 -23.37 6.14
CA ALA A 531 10.45 -23.03 6.18
C ALA A 531 11.29 -23.79 5.12
N ASP A 532 12.39 -23.17 4.65
CA ASP A 532 13.43 -23.81 3.82
C ASP A 532 14.08 -24.97 4.59
N VAL A 533 13.64 -26.19 4.27
CA VAL A 533 14.24 -27.44 4.76
C VAL A 533 14.38 -28.51 3.67
N ILE A 534 13.80 -28.32 2.48
CA ILE A 534 13.93 -29.19 1.30
C ILE A 534 14.85 -28.50 0.29
N GLN A 535 15.78 -29.26 -0.27
CA GLN A 535 16.75 -28.79 -1.26
C GLN A 535 16.87 -29.81 -2.40
N TYR A 536 17.38 -29.40 -3.56
CA TYR A 536 17.40 -30.25 -4.76
C TYR A 536 18.76 -30.93 -4.98
N ALA A 537 18.77 -32.26 -5.14
CA ALA A 537 20.01 -33.03 -5.32
C ALA A 537 20.78 -32.68 -6.60
N GLU A 538 20.09 -32.11 -7.58
CA GLU A 538 20.63 -31.58 -8.84
C GLU A 538 21.45 -30.29 -8.64
N GLY A 539 21.30 -29.60 -7.50
CA GLY A 539 22.02 -28.37 -7.17
C GLY A 539 21.59 -27.15 -7.99
N SER A 540 20.31 -27.12 -8.39
CA SER A 540 19.67 -26.05 -9.16
C SER A 540 18.35 -25.69 -8.48
N GLN A 541 17.98 -24.41 -8.54
CA GLN A 541 16.78 -23.81 -7.94
C GLN A 541 15.95 -23.03 -8.98
N THR A 542 16.24 -23.17 -10.27
CA THR A 542 15.52 -22.47 -11.35
C THR A 542 14.23 -23.20 -11.71
N TYR A 543 13.08 -22.50 -11.71
CA TYR A 543 11.78 -23.08 -12.09
C TYR A 543 11.78 -23.84 -13.41
N ILE A 544 11.32 -25.09 -13.38
CA ILE A 544 11.07 -25.94 -14.55
C ILE A 544 9.56 -26.00 -14.83
N THR A 545 9.12 -25.60 -16.03
CA THR A 545 7.68 -25.59 -16.37
C THR A 545 7.10 -26.99 -16.58
N LYS A 546 5.79 -27.15 -16.36
CA LYS A 546 5.04 -28.41 -16.57
C LYS A 546 5.14 -28.89 -18.02
N ASP A 547 5.22 -27.96 -18.97
CA ASP A 547 5.47 -28.21 -20.40
C ASP A 547 6.88 -28.77 -20.69
N ALA A 548 7.87 -28.48 -19.83
CA ALA A 548 9.26 -28.93 -20.01
C ALA A 548 9.51 -30.31 -19.36
N GLU A 549 9.08 -30.50 -18.12
CA GLU A 549 9.02 -31.81 -17.44
C GLU A 549 7.71 -31.90 -16.64
N PRO A 550 6.68 -32.63 -17.14
CA PRO A 550 5.42 -32.81 -16.44
C PRO A 550 5.55 -33.84 -15.31
N TYR A 551 4.66 -33.74 -14.33
CA TYR A 551 4.64 -34.66 -13.19
C TYR A 551 4.35 -36.12 -13.61
N ARG A 552 4.72 -37.05 -12.73
CA ARG A 552 4.52 -38.48 -12.92
C ARG A 552 3.94 -39.14 -11.68
N ASP A 553 3.12 -40.16 -11.86
CA ASP A 553 2.74 -41.04 -10.75
C ASP A 553 3.94 -41.91 -10.30
N ALA A 554 3.80 -42.60 -9.17
CA ALA A 554 4.80 -43.53 -8.64
C ALA A 554 5.07 -44.77 -9.52
N SER A 555 4.40 -44.91 -10.67
CA SER A 555 4.69 -45.91 -11.70
C SER A 555 5.46 -45.33 -12.91
N GLY A 556 5.53 -44.00 -13.02
CA GLY A 556 6.18 -43.23 -14.09
C GLY A 556 5.24 -42.77 -15.22
N GLU A 557 3.92 -42.95 -15.07
CA GLU A 557 2.89 -42.46 -16.01
C GLU A 557 2.67 -40.95 -15.81
N VAL A 558 2.52 -40.20 -16.90
CA VAL A 558 2.39 -38.73 -16.87
C VAL A 558 0.94 -38.34 -16.61
N PHE A 559 0.73 -37.33 -15.77
CA PHE A 559 -0.57 -36.69 -15.52
C PHE A 559 -0.43 -35.17 -15.46
N ASP A 560 -1.54 -34.44 -15.53
CA ASP A 560 -1.63 -33.02 -15.14
C ASP A 560 -2.42 -32.95 -13.84
N ASP A 561 -1.82 -32.37 -12.82
CA ASP A 561 -2.39 -32.12 -11.49
C ASP A 561 -3.66 -31.27 -11.53
N ARG A 562 -3.85 -30.44 -12.56
CA ARG A 562 -5.10 -29.67 -12.78
C ARG A 562 -6.29 -30.54 -13.18
N ASP A 563 -6.07 -31.76 -13.70
CA ASP A 563 -7.15 -32.74 -13.89
C ASP A 563 -7.62 -33.35 -12.54
N HIS A 564 -6.94 -33.01 -11.42
CA HIS A 564 -7.15 -33.58 -10.09
C HIS A 564 -7.42 -32.54 -8.97
N ALA A 565 -7.13 -31.26 -9.20
CA ALA A 565 -7.45 -30.15 -8.30
C ALA A 565 -8.95 -30.12 -7.94
N GLY A 566 -9.29 -29.79 -6.69
CA GLY A 566 -10.68 -29.82 -6.21
C GLY A 566 -11.34 -31.22 -6.26
N THR A 567 -10.56 -32.31 -6.35
CA THR A 567 -11.10 -33.68 -6.38
C THR A 567 -10.56 -34.57 -5.25
N SER A 568 -11.34 -35.58 -4.88
CA SER A 568 -10.96 -36.55 -3.86
C SER A 568 -10.02 -37.69 -4.32
N GLU A 569 -9.51 -37.66 -5.56
CA GLU A 569 -8.65 -38.72 -6.11
C GLU A 569 -7.42 -38.14 -6.84
N PHE A 570 -6.27 -38.09 -6.15
CA PHE A 570 -4.99 -37.63 -6.70
C PHE A 570 -4.03 -38.83 -6.97
N PRO A 571 -3.17 -38.81 -8.01
CA PRO A 571 -2.23 -39.90 -8.29
C PRO A 571 -1.17 -40.08 -7.19
N ALA A 572 -0.90 -41.32 -6.79
CA ALA A 572 0.11 -41.60 -5.78
C ALA A 572 1.52 -41.23 -6.28
N LEU A 573 2.26 -40.43 -5.52
CA LEU A 573 3.58 -39.91 -5.90
C LEU A 573 4.76 -40.68 -5.28
N ASP A 574 5.95 -40.53 -5.87
CA ASP A 574 7.24 -41.00 -5.35
C ASP A 574 8.31 -39.94 -5.55
N ALA A 575 9.00 -39.56 -4.47
CA ALA A 575 9.97 -38.45 -4.45
C ALA A 575 11.20 -38.63 -5.37
N ALA A 576 11.45 -39.83 -5.90
CA ALA A 576 12.54 -40.10 -6.86
C ALA A 576 12.05 -40.29 -8.31
N THR A 577 10.74 -40.12 -8.56
CA THR A 577 10.09 -40.45 -9.84
C THR A 577 9.12 -39.37 -10.32
N SER A 578 8.44 -38.68 -9.41
CA SER A 578 7.28 -37.82 -9.71
C SER A 578 7.59 -36.40 -10.16
N PHE A 579 8.78 -35.88 -9.83
CA PHE A 579 9.10 -34.45 -9.84
C PHE A 579 10.24 -34.11 -10.82
N PRO A 580 10.37 -32.84 -11.27
CA PRO A 580 11.50 -32.38 -12.09
C PRO A 580 12.85 -32.42 -11.35
N TYR A 581 12.84 -32.19 -10.03
CA TYR A 581 13.99 -32.29 -9.15
C TYR A 581 13.83 -33.41 -8.12
N THR A 582 14.96 -33.90 -7.58
CA THR A 582 14.97 -34.90 -6.51
C THR A 582 15.11 -34.19 -5.14
N PRO A 583 14.04 -34.06 -4.33
CA PRO A 583 14.13 -33.44 -3.02
C PRO A 583 15.01 -34.22 -2.05
N VAL A 584 15.83 -33.48 -1.30
CA VAL A 584 16.72 -33.97 -0.25
C VAL A 584 16.76 -33.00 0.93
N PHE A 585 16.83 -33.56 2.13
CA PHE A 585 17.00 -32.80 3.37
C PHE A 585 18.49 -32.48 3.60
N PRO A 586 18.90 -31.20 3.75
CA PRO A 586 20.31 -30.82 3.84
C PRO A 586 20.95 -31.23 5.18
N MET A 587 20.18 -31.28 6.27
CA MET A 587 20.61 -31.84 7.56
C MET A 587 19.71 -33.02 7.99
N PRO A 588 20.24 -34.01 8.74
CA PRO A 588 19.44 -35.16 9.20
C PRO A 588 18.29 -34.84 10.18
N GLY A 589 18.14 -33.59 10.62
CA GLY A 589 17.03 -33.13 11.46
C GLY A 589 15.86 -32.54 10.67
N ASP A 590 16.14 -31.98 9.48
CA ASP A 590 15.14 -31.33 8.62
C ASP A 590 14.02 -32.31 8.21
N ALA A 591 14.38 -33.57 7.97
CA ALA A 591 13.47 -34.68 7.65
C ALA A 591 12.45 -35.05 8.74
N THR A 592 12.50 -34.41 9.90
CA THR A 592 11.50 -34.50 10.98
C THR A 592 11.30 -33.15 11.67
N ALA A 593 11.52 -32.03 10.97
CA ALA A 593 11.46 -30.70 11.55
C ALA A 593 10.05 -30.10 11.61
N LYS A 594 9.10 -30.62 10.83
CA LYS A 594 7.77 -30.00 10.67
C LYS A 594 6.66 -30.69 11.47
N THR A 595 5.72 -29.91 12.00
CA THR A 595 4.49 -30.37 12.68
C THR A 595 3.29 -29.63 12.07
N PRO A 596 2.18 -30.33 11.72
CA PRO A 596 1.92 -31.76 11.85
C PRO A 596 2.84 -32.64 11.00
N ALA A 597 2.95 -33.92 11.39
CA ALA A 597 3.97 -34.82 10.86
C ALA A 597 3.87 -35.09 9.33
N TRP A 598 2.73 -34.83 8.69
CA TRP A 598 2.55 -35.03 7.25
C TRP A 598 3.39 -34.06 6.40
N LEU A 599 3.71 -32.87 6.91
CA LEU A 599 4.59 -31.87 6.29
C LEU A 599 6.04 -32.35 6.11
N ASN A 600 6.45 -33.49 6.69
CA ASN A 600 7.79 -34.06 6.49
C ASN A 600 7.87 -35.02 5.29
N ASP A 601 6.74 -35.29 4.61
CA ASP A 601 6.75 -36.04 3.35
C ASP A 601 7.05 -35.08 2.20
N PRO A 602 8.22 -35.20 1.53
CA PRO A 602 8.60 -34.27 0.46
C PRO A 602 7.71 -34.40 -0.79
N THR A 603 6.81 -35.39 -0.86
CA THR A 603 5.81 -35.45 -1.94
C THR A 603 4.65 -34.46 -1.76
N MET A 604 4.54 -33.79 -0.60
CA MET A 604 3.52 -32.77 -0.31
C MET A 604 3.90 -31.38 -0.85
N TYR A 605 4.94 -31.29 -1.66
CA TYR A 605 5.55 -30.07 -2.17
C TYR A 605 5.69 -30.13 -3.69
N HIS A 606 5.70 -28.98 -4.37
CA HIS A 606 5.77 -28.90 -5.83
C HIS A 606 7.13 -29.38 -6.40
N ASN A 607 8.24 -29.12 -5.68
CA ASN A 607 9.59 -29.57 -6.04
C ASN A 607 10.06 -29.13 -7.46
N ARG A 608 9.70 -27.92 -7.89
CA ARG A 608 9.97 -27.42 -9.25
C ARG A 608 11.07 -26.37 -9.35
N GLY A 609 11.60 -25.88 -8.23
CA GLY A 609 12.49 -24.73 -8.15
C GLY A 609 11.74 -23.41 -7.89
N ASN A 610 12.47 -22.37 -7.51
CA ASN A 610 11.93 -21.09 -7.07
C ASN A 610 11.06 -20.41 -8.13
N ALA A 611 9.95 -19.81 -7.69
CA ALA A 611 9.11 -18.92 -8.49
C ALA A 611 9.93 -17.81 -9.16
N ARG A 612 9.48 -17.34 -10.32
CA ARG A 612 10.16 -16.26 -11.07
C ARG A 612 9.52 -14.90 -10.86
N PHE A 613 8.29 -14.86 -10.34
CA PHE A 613 7.47 -13.65 -10.27
C PHE A 613 7.23 -13.10 -11.68
N ASP A 614 6.92 -14.01 -12.60
CA ASP A 614 6.73 -13.74 -14.04
C ASP A 614 5.26 -13.72 -14.48
N GLY A 615 4.31 -13.73 -13.54
CA GLY A 615 2.86 -13.71 -13.79
C GLY A 615 2.31 -15.02 -14.39
N GLY A 616 3.19 -15.98 -14.69
CA GLY A 616 2.84 -17.26 -15.28
C GLY A 616 2.82 -18.41 -14.28
N GLU A 617 2.85 -19.63 -14.83
CA GLU A 617 2.86 -20.91 -14.11
C GLU A 617 3.85 -20.94 -12.92
N SER A 618 5.00 -20.25 -13.01
CA SER A 618 6.01 -20.33 -11.94
C SER A 618 5.58 -19.70 -10.62
N ASP A 619 4.56 -18.84 -10.63
CA ASP A 619 4.15 -18.07 -9.46
C ASP A 619 3.18 -18.87 -8.57
N GLN A 620 2.53 -19.94 -9.07
CA GLN A 620 1.66 -20.84 -8.29
C GLN A 620 2.27 -22.22 -7.99
N TYR A 621 3.41 -22.54 -8.62
CA TYR A 621 3.99 -23.90 -8.61
C TYR A 621 5.47 -23.94 -8.20
N GLY A 622 6.04 -22.80 -7.79
CA GLY A 622 7.48 -22.62 -7.59
C GLY A 622 7.82 -22.03 -6.22
N ASP A 623 8.96 -22.43 -5.67
CA ASP A 623 9.35 -22.14 -4.28
C ASP A 623 9.38 -20.62 -4.01
N PHE A 624 8.43 -20.10 -3.21
CA PHE A 624 8.29 -18.66 -2.94
C PHE A 624 9.56 -18.13 -2.26
N SER A 625 10.40 -17.42 -3.02
CA SER A 625 11.76 -17.03 -2.60
C SER A 625 12.64 -18.17 -2.07
N GLY A 626 12.33 -19.43 -2.42
CA GLY A 626 13.02 -20.63 -1.93
C GLY A 626 12.46 -21.24 -0.64
N LEU A 627 11.27 -20.81 -0.19
CA LEU A 627 10.52 -21.48 0.88
C LEU A 627 9.85 -22.75 0.34
N ASP A 628 9.84 -23.82 1.14
CA ASP A 628 9.32 -25.13 0.76
C ASP A 628 7.81 -25.04 0.43
N ASP A 629 7.47 -25.09 -0.86
CA ASP A 629 6.17 -24.71 -1.43
C ASP A 629 5.21 -25.89 -1.67
N LEU A 630 4.00 -25.79 -1.10
CA LEU A 630 3.08 -26.91 -0.87
C LEU A 630 2.25 -27.24 -2.11
N PHE A 631 2.08 -28.55 -2.36
CA PHE A 631 1.34 -29.06 -3.51
C PHE A 631 -0.18 -28.98 -3.26
N THR A 632 -0.75 -27.79 -3.43
CA THR A 632 -2.11 -27.45 -2.95
C THR A 632 -3.25 -28.13 -3.72
N GLU A 633 -3.04 -28.62 -4.95
CA GLU A 633 -3.99 -29.50 -5.66
C GLU A 633 -4.19 -30.86 -4.97
N ARG A 634 -3.33 -31.24 -4.02
CA ARG A 634 -3.48 -32.50 -3.29
C ARG A 634 -4.55 -32.40 -2.21
N PRO A 635 -5.58 -33.28 -2.19
CA PRO A 635 -6.60 -33.26 -1.15
C PRO A 635 -6.05 -33.61 0.24
N GLU A 636 -4.85 -34.18 0.34
CA GLU A 636 -4.17 -34.39 1.64
C GLU A 636 -3.52 -33.11 2.19
N VAL A 637 -3.21 -32.14 1.32
CA VAL A 637 -2.67 -30.81 1.69
C VAL A 637 -3.81 -29.87 2.05
N VAL A 638 -4.89 -29.83 1.25
CA VAL A 638 -6.13 -29.07 1.55
C VAL A 638 -6.68 -29.45 2.93
N ALA A 639 -7.05 -30.73 3.11
CA ALA A 639 -7.55 -31.23 4.39
C ALA A 639 -6.50 -31.19 5.51
N GLY A 640 -5.21 -31.18 5.16
CA GLY A 640 -4.12 -30.99 6.11
C GLY A 640 -4.08 -29.58 6.70
N MET A 641 -4.30 -28.56 5.86
CA MET A 641 -4.36 -27.14 6.26
C MET A 641 -5.68 -26.76 6.91
N GLU A 642 -6.81 -27.29 6.44
CA GLU A 642 -8.10 -27.20 7.12
C GLU A 642 -7.99 -27.57 8.61
N GLU A 643 -7.50 -28.78 8.93
CA GLU A 643 -7.46 -29.28 10.31
C GLU A 643 -6.43 -28.54 11.18
N ILE A 644 -5.38 -27.98 10.57
CA ILE A 644 -4.47 -27.02 11.23
C ILE A 644 -5.26 -25.78 11.64
N TYR A 645 -5.94 -25.12 10.70
CA TYR A 645 -6.53 -23.81 10.96
C TYR A 645 -7.84 -23.86 11.76
N LYS A 646 -8.65 -24.92 11.63
CA LYS A 646 -9.75 -25.23 12.56
C LYS A 646 -9.28 -25.32 14.01
N THR A 647 -8.06 -25.82 14.27
CA THR A 647 -7.49 -25.90 15.63
C THR A 647 -7.22 -24.51 16.23
N TRP A 648 -6.91 -23.50 15.40
CA TRP A 648 -6.75 -22.12 15.85
C TRP A 648 -8.10 -21.40 15.99
N VAL A 649 -9.07 -21.67 15.09
CA VAL A 649 -10.46 -21.19 15.23
C VAL A 649 -11.09 -21.70 16.54
N ASP A 650 -10.83 -22.96 16.92
CA ASP A 650 -11.23 -23.56 18.21
C ASP A 650 -10.65 -22.84 19.45
N LEU A 651 -9.59 -22.04 19.29
CA LEU A 651 -8.98 -21.23 20.36
C LEU A 651 -9.68 -19.86 20.54
N GLY A 652 -10.60 -19.48 19.65
CA GLY A 652 -11.44 -18.28 19.79
C GLY A 652 -10.96 -17.03 19.06
N ILE A 653 -10.02 -17.14 18.10
CA ILE A 653 -9.72 -16.04 17.17
C ILE A 653 -10.96 -15.64 16.35
N ASP A 654 -11.01 -14.38 15.94
CA ASP A 654 -12.16 -13.81 15.24
C ASP A 654 -12.06 -13.90 13.71
N GLY A 655 -10.87 -14.17 13.17
CA GLY A 655 -10.64 -14.16 11.73
C GLY A 655 -9.19 -14.40 11.32
N PHE A 656 -8.95 -14.38 10.01
CA PHE A 656 -7.64 -14.57 9.40
C PHE A 656 -7.24 -13.43 8.46
N ARG A 657 -5.94 -13.09 8.42
CA ARG A 657 -5.30 -12.58 7.20
C ARG A 657 -4.58 -13.76 6.56
N ILE A 658 -4.74 -13.93 5.26
CA ILE A 658 -4.14 -15.06 4.53
C ILE A 658 -2.96 -14.55 3.72
N ASP A 659 -1.80 -15.15 3.95
CA ASP A 659 -0.55 -14.84 3.27
C ASP A 659 -0.52 -15.35 1.83
N THR A 660 0.28 -14.68 0.99
CA THR A 660 0.68 -15.14 -0.37
C THR A 660 -0.46 -15.67 -1.26
N VAL A 661 -1.70 -15.14 -1.16
CA VAL A 661 -2.89 -15.75 -1.78
C VAL A 661 -2.79 -15.94 -3.30
N LYS A 662 -2.11 -15.03 -4.01
CA LYS A 662 -1.90 -15.14 -5.47
C LYS A 662 -1.00 -16.30 -5.91
N HIS A 663 -0.35 -16.97 -4.97
CA HIS A 663 0.59 -18.08 -5.19
C HIS A 663 -0.05 -19.46 -4.97
N VAL A 664 -1.36 -19.53 -4.68
CA VAL A 664 -2.15 -20.76 -4.52
C VAL A 664 -3.34 -20.74 -5.47
N GLY A 665 -3.65 -21.89 -6.10
CA GLY A 665 -4.73 -22.03 -7.08
C GLY A 665 -6.14 -21.92 -6.48
N ASP A 666 -7.10 -21.48 -7.31
CA ASP A 666 -8.47 -21.15 -6.87
C ASP A 666 -9.23 -22.36 -6.29
N GLU A 667 -8.95 -23.58 -6.74
CA GLU A 667 -9.55 -24.81 -6.22
C GLU A 667 -9.24 -25.03 -4.73
N PHE A 668 -8.09 -24.57 -4.23
CA PHE A 668 -7.78 -24.62 -2.81
C PHE A 668 -8.69 -23.66 -2.02
N TRP A 669 -8.90 -22.43 -2.53
CA TRP A 669 -9.69 -21.41 -1.86
C TRP A 669 -11.18 -21.77 -1.80
N LYS A 670 -11.71 -22.28 -2.91
CA LYS A 670 -13.09 -22.80 -3.07
C LYS A 670 -13.43 -23.95 -2.10
N ASP A 671 -12.44 -24.74 -1.65
CA ASP A 671 -12.63 -25.75 -0.58
C ASP A 671 -12.32 -25.18 0.82
N PHE A 672 -11.21 -24.43 0.98
CA PHE A 672 -10.66 -24.04 2.28
C PHE A 672 -11.48 -22.97 3.01
N ALA A 673 -11.76 -21.83 2.37
CA ALA A 673 -12.37 -20.69 3.06
C ALA A 673 -13.82 -20.99 3.53
N PRO A 674 -14.72 -21.53 2.68
CA PRO A 674 -16.05 -21.95 3.12
C PRO A 674 -16.01 -22.99 4.25
N THR A 675 -15.02 -23.89 4.25
CA THR A 675 -14.89 -24.93 5.30
C THR A 675 -14.41 -24.37 6.64
N ILE A 676 -13.58 -23.33 6.63
CA ILE A 676 -13.18 -22.58 7.83
C ILE A 676 -14.37 -21.79 8.40
N GLU A 677 -15.13 -21.11 7.53
CA GLU A 677 -16.33 -20.35 7.91
C GLU A 677 -17.45 -21.24 8.47
N GLU A 678 -17.74 -22.38 7.83
CA GLU A 678 -18.71 -23.35 8.35
C GLU A 678 -18.29 -23.87 9.74
N HIS A 679 -17.00 -24.18 9.95
CA HIS A 679 -16.49 -24.61 11.26
C HIS A 679 -16.62 -23.51 12.33
N ALA A 680 -16.24 -22.27 12.00
CA ALA A 680 -16.38 -21.13 12.90
C ALA A 680 -17.85 -20.91 13.30
N ALA A 681 -18.76 -20.98 12.33
CA ALA A 681 -20.20 -20.87 12.56
C ALA A 681 -20.78 -22.06 13.38
N GLU A 682 -20.27 -23.29 13.21
CA GLU A 682 -20.67 -24.45 14.03
C GLU A 682 -20.24 -24.31 15.50
N ILE A 683 -19.02 -23.81 15.79
CA ILE A 683 -18.55 -23.61 17.17
C ILE A 683 -19.18 -22.38 17.84
N GLY A 684 -19.60 -21.40 17.04
CA GLY A 684 -20.44 -20.28 17.48
C GLY A 684 -19.92 -18.88 17.17
N ASN A 685 -18.92 -18.73 16.31
CA ASN A 685 -18.51 -17.46 15.69
C ASN A 685 -18.98 -17.42 14.22
N PRO A 686 -20.24 -17.02 13.94
CA PRO A 686 -20.74 -16.84 12.58
C PRO A 686 -20.30 -15.52 11.95
N ASP A 687 -19.56 -14.69 12.69
CA ASP A 687 -19.07 -13.38 12.25
C ASP A 687 -17.56 -13.48 11.88
N PHE A 688 -17.06 -14.70 11.62
CA PHE A 688 -15.67 -14.98 11.27
C PHE A 688 -15.33 -14.39 9.89
N PHE A 689 -14.17 -13.74 9.79
CA PHE A 689 -13.79 -13.01 8.58
C PHE A 689 -12.34 -13.29 8.17
N SER A 690 -12.15 -13.57 6.89
CA SER A 690 -10.86 -13.92 6.28
C SER A 690 -10.56 -12.96 5.13
N PHE A 691 -9.34 -12.40 5.08
CA PHE A 691 -8.92 -11.56 3.95
C PHE A 691 -7.54 -11.91 3.43
N GLY A 692 -7.41 -12.05 2.11
CA GLY A 692 -6.17 -12.42 1.44
C GLY A 692 -5.21 -11.26 1.16
N GLU A 693 -3.92 -11.54 1.19
CA GLU A 693 -2.91 -10.71 0.54
C GLU A 693 -2.75 -11.09 -0.94
N VAL A 694 -3.15 -10.16 -1.81
CA VAL A 694 -2.90 -10.24 -3.25
C VAL A 694 -2.16 -8.96 -3.64
N TYR A 695 -0.83 -9.02 -3.73
CA TYR A 695 -0.01 -7.88 -4.15
C TYR A 695 -0.22 -7.61 -5.65
N ASN A 696 -1.22 -6.78 -5.95
CA ASN A 696 -1.56 -6.16 -7.24
C ASN A 696 -2.47 -4.94 -6.93
N SER A 697 -2.41 -3.84 -7.70
CA SER A 697 -3.23 -2.64 -7.44
C SER A 697 -4.42 -2.44 -8.40
N ASP A 698 -4.75 -3.45 -9.21
CA ASP A 698 -5.90 -3.46 -10.14
C ASP A 698 -7.16 -4.08 -9.49
N PRO A 699 -8.26 -3.32 -9.31
CA PRO A 699 -9.54 -3.84 -8.83
C PRO A 699 -10.13 -4.99 -9.64
N GLU A 700 -9.91 -5.05 -10.96
CA GLU A 700 -10.44 -6.14 -11.79
C GLU A 700 -9.80 -7.47 -11.37
N PHE A 701 -8.46 -7.52 -11.31
CA PHE A 701 -7.68 -8.67 -10.85
C PHE A 701 -7.91 -8.98 -9.36
N LEU A 702 -7.93 -7.97 -8.48
CA LEU A 702 -8.15 -8.18 -7.04
C LEU A 702 -9.53 -8.79 -6.75
N SER A 703 -10.57 -8.41 -7.50
CA SER A 703 -11.92 -8.90 -7.30
C SER A 703 -12.11 -10.38 -7.66
N HIS A 704 -11.26 -10.95 -8.51
CA HIS A 704 -11.23 -12.38 -8.86
C HIS A 704 -11.33 -13.28 -7.62
N TYR A 705 -10.47 -13.01 -6.65
CA TYR A 705 -10.36 -13.77 -5.41
C TYR A 705 -11.63 -13.71 -4.56
N THR A 706 -12.42 -12.64 -4.71
CA THR A 706 -13.67 -12.42 -3.95
C THR A 706 -14.95 -12.84 -4.69
N THR A 707 -14.89 -13.10 -6.01
CA THR A 707 -16.07 -13.51 -6.79
C THR A 707 -15.94 -14.90 -7.40
N GLU A 708 -14.75 -15.31 -7.82
CA GLU A 708 -14.49 -16.67 -8.30
C GLU A 708 -13.82 -17.55 -7.24
N ALA A 709 -12.77 -17.09 -6.55
CA ALA A 709 -12.05 -17.93 -5.58
C ALA A 709 -12.75 -18.06 -4.20
N GLU A 710 -13.97 -17.52 -4.07
CA GLU A 710 -14.84 -17.61 -2.89
C GLU A 710 -14.22 -17.10 -1.56
N LEU A 711 -13.23 -16.18 -1.60
CA LEU A 711 -12.71 -15.51 -0.39
C LEU A 711 -13.58 -14.31 0.03
N GLN A 712 -13.84 -14.16 1.33
CA GLN A 712 -14.66 -13.07 1.88
C GLN A 712 -14.07 -11.66 1.59
N SER A 713 -12.74 -11.53 1.42
CA SER A 713 -12.08 -10.27 1.02
C SER A 713 -10.61 -10.45 0.61
N VAL A 714 -10.04 -9.37 0.07
CA VAL A 714 -8.59 -9.14 -0.04
C VAL A 714 -8.22 -7.77 0.54
N ILE A 715 -6.96 -7.57 0.90
CA ILE A 715 -6.45 -6.27 1.37
C ILE A 715 -6.32 -5.27 0.20
N ASP A 716 -6.72 -4.02 0.40
CA ASP A 716 -6.98 -3.07 -0.70
C ASP A 716 -5.72 -2.32 -1.16
N PHE A 717 -4.84 -3.01 -1.89
CA PHE A 717 -3.69 -2.42 -2.58
C PHE A 717 -4.11 -1.38 -3.64
N GLY A 718 -5.32 -1.52 -4.21
CA GLY A 718 -5.91 -0.52 -5.09
C GLY A 718 -6.08 0.82 -4.36
N PHE A 719 -6.70 0.79 -3.18
CA PHE A 719 -6.79 1.94 -2.28
C PHE A 719 -5.42 2.43 -1.84
N GLN A 720 -4.53 1.55 -1.36
CA GLN A 720 -3.23 1.98 -0.82
C GLN A 720 -2.45 2.82 -1.84
N ALA A 721 -2.31 2.33 -3.08
CA ALA A 721 -1.54 3.01 -4.12
C ALA A 721 -2.13 4.39 -4.49
N ARG A 722 -3.46 4.51 -4.57
CA ARG A 722 -4.11 5.78 -4.90
C ARG A 722 -4.18 6.72 -3.68
N ALA A 723 -4.27 6.19 -2.46
CA ALA A 723 -4.28 6.97 -1.22
C ALA A 723 -2.89 7.55 -0.90
N GLN A 724 -1.82 6.77 -1.08
CA GLN A 724 -0.44 7.24 -1.07
C GLN A 724 -0.25 8.35 -2.10
N SER A 725 -0.63 8.09 -3.37
CA SER A 725 -0.45 9.08 -4.44
C SER A 725 -1.25 10.35 -4.15
N PHE A 726 -2.48 10.23 -3.67
CA PHE A 726 -3.31 11.36 -3.25
C PHE A 726 -2.64 12.17 -2.13
N ALA A 727 -2.13 11.55 -1.08
CA ALA A 727 -1.46 12.25 0.02
C ALA A 727 -0.15 12.94 -0.42
N SER A 728 0.58 12.34 -1.36
CA SER A 728 1.74 12.92 -2.05
C SER A 728 1.38 14.06 -3.02
N GLY A 729 0.10 14.34 -3.27
CA GLY A 729 -0.37 15.45 -4.12
C GLY A 729 -0.71 15.04 -5.56
N GLY A 730 -0.95 13.76 -5.80
CA GLY A 730 -1.39 13.18 -7.07
C GLY A 730 -2.76 13.68 -7.55
N ALA A 731 -3.17 13.24 -8.74
CA ALA A 731 -4.41 13.70 -9.36
C ALA A 731 -5.64 13.10 -8.66
N THR A 732 -6.56 13.95 -8.18
CA THR A 732 -7.73 13.47 -7.41
C THR A 732 -8.68 12.57 -8.22
N GLN A 733 -8.62 12.65 -9.56
CA GLN A 733 -9.31 11.74 -10.46
C GLN A 733 -8.95 10.26 -10.22
N GLN A 734 -7.73 9.93 -9.77
CA GLN A 734 -7.34 8.55 -9.47
C GLN A 734 -8.19 7.92 -8.35
N MET A 735 -8.61 8.72 -7.35
CA MET A 735 -9.56 8.27 -6.34
C MET A 735 -10.96 8.06 -6.93
N ALA A 736 -11.34 8.88 -7.90
CA ALA A 736 -12.64 8.76 -8.57
C ALA A 736 -12.70 7.53 -9.48
N ASP A 737 -11.60 7.22 -10.17
CA ASP A 737 -11.48 6.03 -11.02
C ASP A 737 -11.48 4.75 -10.14
N LEU A 738 -10.75 4.75 -9.02
CA LEU A 738 -10.78 3.65 -8.03
C LEU A 738 -12.19 3.38 -7.51
N PHE A 739 -12.89 4.38 -6.96
CA PHE A 739 -14.25 4.22 -6.44
C PHE A 739 -15.33 4.16 -7.53
N ALA A 740 -14.94 4.07 -8.80
CA ALA A 740 -15.80 3.66 -9.90
C ALA A 740 -15.49 2.22 -10.37
N ALA A 741 -14.42 1.62 -9.86
CA ALA A 741 -14.05 0.22 -10.09
C ALA A 741 -14.46 -0.71 -8.92
N ASP A 742 -15.00 -0.16 -7.83
CA ASP A 742 -15.58 -0.91 -6.70
C ASP A 742 -16.68 -1.91 -7.14
N ASP A 743 -17.33 -1.64 -8.28
CA ASP A 743 -18.37 -2.49 -8.89
C ASP A 743 -17.84 -3.89 -9.29
N TRP A 744 -16.53 -4.03 -9.54
CA TRP A 744 -15.89 -5.32 -9.84
C TRP A 744 -15.99 -6.32 -8.68
N TYR A 745 -16.06 -5.83 -7.44
CA TYR A 745 -16.23 -6.66 -6.24
C TYR A 745 -17.71 -6.92 -5.91
N THR A 746 -18.66 -6.37 -6.66
CA THR A 746 -20.09 -6.41 -6.30
C THR A 746 -20.79 -7.65 -6.87
N ASP A 747 -20.83 -8.71 -6.04
CA ASP A 747 -21.63 -9.91 -6.29
C ASP A 747 -22.67 -10.13 -5.17
N ALA A 748 -23.29 -11.32 -5.13
CA ALA A 748 -24.38 -11.69 -4.23
C ALA A 748 -23.95 -11.77 -2.74
N ASP A 749 -22.67 -11.99 -2.50
CA ASP A 749 -21.97 -12.37 -1.25
C ASP A 749 -20.63 -11.63 -1.06
N SER A 750 -20.11 -10.91 -2.06
CA SER A 750 -18.90 -10.06 -1.96
C SER A 750 -19.18 -8.56 -2.11
N ASN A 751 -18.35 -7.69 -1.51
CA ASN A 751 -18.34 -6.26 -1.85
C ASN A 751 -17.08 -5.47 -1.44
N ALA A 752 -16.81 -4.37 -2.15
CA ALA A 752 -15.69 -3.46 -1.88
C ALA A 752 -15.71 -2.80 -0.47
N TYR A 753 -16.85 -2.81 0.22
CA TYR A 753 -16.96 -2.32 1.60
C TYR A 753 -16.36 -3.27 2.64
N SER A 754 -16.13 -4.55 2.31
CA SER A 754 -15.42 -5.51 3.18
C SER A 754 -13.90 -5.41 3.08
N LEU A 755 -13.34 -4.80 2.02
CA LEU A 755 -11.89 -4.70 1.83
C LEU A 755 -11.19 -3.92 2.97
N PRO A 756 -10.17 -4.47 3.63
CA PRO A 756 -9.33 -3.71 4.57
C PRO A 756 -8.43 -2.73 3.84
N THR A 757 -8.52 -1.44 4.18
CA THR A 757 -7.81 -0.34 3.54
C THR A 757 -6.60 0.07 4.37
N PHE A 758 -5.46 0.29 3.74
CA PHE A 758 -4.18 0.59 4.41
C PHE A 758 -3.38 1.68 3.68
N LEU A 759 -2.31 2.17 4.30
CA LEU A 759 -1.43 3.23 3.76
C LEU A 759 0.02 2.78 3.58
N GLY A 760 0.47 1.84 4.41
CA GLY A 760 1.76 1.16 4.35
C GLY A 760 1.68 -0.14 5.15
N ASN A 761 2.64 -1.05 4.94
CA ASN A 761 2.67 -2.35 5.61
C ASN A 761 4.12 -2.80 5.87
N HIS A 762 4.27 -4.04 6.31
CA HIS A 762 5.57 -4.64 6.65
C HIS A 762 6.48 -4.99 5.46
N ASP A 763 6.07 -4.79 4.20
CA ASP A 763 6.84 -5.17 3.01
C ASP A 763 7.06 -4.00 2.07
N MET A 764 6.02 -3.24 1.75
CA MET A 764 6.10 -2.04 0.93
C MET A 764 6.83 -0.89 1.63
N GLY A 765 6.77 -0.86 2.97
CA GLY A 765 7.17 0.31 3.77
C GLY A 765 5.99 1.17 4.21
N ARG A 766 6.32 2.31 4.85
CA ARG A 766 5.38 3.12 5.64
C ARG A 766 4.95 4.39 4.90
N ILE A 767 3.78 4.91 5.29
CA ILE A 767 3.26 6.17 4.75
C ILE A 767 4.20 7.36 4.98
N GLY A 768 4.95 7.37 6.09
CA GLY A 768 5.96 8.39 6.37
C GLY A 768 7.08 8.45 5.32
N MET A 769 7.63 7.30 4.94
CA MET A 769 8.66 7.19 3.89
C MET A 769 8.11 7.56 2.51
N PHE A 770 6.94 7.03 2.12
CA PHE A 770 6.32 7.36 0.83
C PHE A 770 6.03 8.87 0.62
N LEU A 771 5.83 9.60 1.72
CA LEU A 771 5.65 11.06 1.70
C LEU A 771 7.01 11.80 1.69
N GLN A 772 8.04 11.28 2.35
CA GLN A 772 9.40 11.82 2.29
C GLN A 772 10.02 11.67 0.91
N ASP A 773 9.83 10.52 0.25
CA ASP A 773 10.25 10.28 -1.14
C ASP A 773 9.52 11.19 -2.14
N ALA A 774 8.27 11.57 -1.83
CA ALA A 774 7.52 12.59 -2.57
C ALA A 774 7.98 14.04 -2.25
N GLY A 775 9.00 14.21 -1.41
CA GLY A 775 9.60 15.51 -1.07
C GLY A 775 8.90 16.28 0.06
N ALA A 776 8.06 15.64 0.87
CA ALA A 776 7.40 16.30 2.00
C ALA A 776 8.29 16.31 3.27
N GLU A 777 8.48 17.48 3.86
CA GLU A 777 9.30 17.67 5.07
C GLU A 777 8.52 18.37 6.21
N GLY A 778 8.93 18.12 7.46
CA GLY A 778 8.56 18.93 8.63
C GLY A 778 7.04 19.04 8.89
N ASP A 779 6.54 20.27 9.02
CA ASP A 779 5.12 20.54 9.25
C ASP A 779 4.24 20.02 8.10
N GLU A 780 4.72 20.05 6.84
CA GLU A 780 3.96 19.60 5.66
C GLU A 780 3.83 18.08 5.61
N LEU A 781 4.90 17.35 5.96
CA LEU A 781 4.88 15.89 6.09
C LEU A 781 3.80 15.43 7.08
N LEU A 782 3.72 16.10 8.24
CA LEU A 782 2.68 15.82 9.25
C LEU A 782 1.26 16.21 8.78
N GLU A 783 1.11 17.25 7.95
CA GLU A 783 -0.21 17.60 7.38
C GLU A 783 -0.65 16.58 6.30
N ARG A 784 0.28 16.04 5.50
CA ARG A 784 0.01 15.01 4.49
C ARG A 784 -0.29 13.63 5.08
N ASP A 785 0.45 13.21 6.10
CA ASP A 785 0.19 11.96 6.83
C ASP A 785 -1.22 11.98 7.45
N ARG A 786 -1.56 13.09 8.13
CA ARG A 786 -2.93 13.32 8.64
C ARG A 786 -3.99 13.29 7.55
N LEU A 787 -3.68 13.77 6.35
CA LEU A 787 -4.59 13.71 5.21
C LEU A 787 -4.78 12.27 4.70
N ALA A 788 -3.71 11.46 4.66
CA ALA A 788 -3.77 10.05 4.29
C ALA A 788 -4.64 9.26 5.27
N HIS A 789 -4.39 9.39 6.57
CA HIS A 789 -5.20 8.81 7.63
C HIS A 789 -6.66 9.31 7.60
N ALA A 790 -6.89 10.61 7.37
CA ALA A 790 -8.24 11.16 7.25
C ALA A 790 -8.97 10.72 5.96
N LEU A 791 -8.27 10.41 4.87
CA LEU A 791 -8.86 9.81 3.68
C LEU A 791 -9.36 8.39 4.02
N MET A 792 -8.46 7.53 4.49
CA MET A 792 -8.73 6.12 4.83
C MET A 792 -9.89 5.95 5.81
N TYR A 793 -9.95 6.77 6.87
CA TYR A 793 -11.03 6.69 7.85
C TYR A 793 -12.38 7.25 7.36
N LEU A 794 -12.41 8.03 6.28
CA LEU A 794 -13.63 8.66 5.75
C LEU A 794 -14.19 8.01 4.48
N THR A 795 -13.38 7.24 3.74
CA THR A 795 -13.81 6.42 2.59
C THR A 795 -14.43 5.08 3.02
N ARG A 796 -14.79 4.22 2.05
CA ARG A 796 -15.28 2.86 2.31
C ARG A 796 -14.13 1.90 2.66
N GLY A 797 -14.48 0.72 3.20
CA GLY A 797 -13.54 -0.28 3.66
C GLY A 797 -13.22 -0.17 5.15
N GLN A 798 -12.37 -1.09 5.62
CA GLN A 798 -12.01 -1.28 7.03
C GLN A 798 -10.58 -0.73 7.28
N PRO A 799 -10.40 0.43 7.95
CA PRO A 799 -9.07 1.03 8.12
C PRO A 799 -8.10 0.12 8.89
N VAL A 800 -6.91 -0.07 8.34
CA VAL A 800 -5.77 -0.76 8.94
C VAL A 800 -4.69 0.28 9.23
N VAL A 801 -4.33 0.44 10.50
CA VAL A 801 -3.15 1.20 10.92
C VAL A 801 -2.03 0.20 11.19
N TYR A 802 -0.91 0.34 10.48
CA TYR A 802 0.29 -0.44 10.74
C TYR A 802 1.03 0.14 11.94
N TYR A 803 1.48 -0.71 12.86
CA TYR A 803 2.02 -0.28 14.15
C TYR A 803 3.18 0.71 13.98
N GLY A 804 3.15 1.83 14.71
CA GLY A 804 4.16 2.88 14.65
C GLY A 804 3.85 4.02 13.67
N ASP A 805 2.92 3.84 12.72
CA ASP A 805 2.46 4.95 11.86
C ASP A 805 1.76 6.02 12.73
N GLU A 806 1.08 5.64 13.82
CA GLU A 806 0.49 6.57 14.78
C GLU A 806 1.53 7.34 15.62
N GLN A 807 2.79 6.87 15.61
CA GLN A 807 3.98 7.52 16.19
C GLN A 807 4.87 8.17 15.11
N GLY A 808 4.46 8.14 13.85
CA GLY A 808 5.16 8.77 12.73
C GLY A 808 6.38 7.99 12.23
N PHE A 809 6.39 6.67 12.28
CA PHE A 809 7.50 5.86 11.76
C PHE A 809 7.66 6.02 10.24
N THR A 810 8.91 6.08 9.77
CA THR A 810 9.28 6.34 8.36
C THR A 810 9.93 5.13 7.72
N GLY A 811 11.16 4.79 8.12
CA GLY A 811 11.98 3.73 7.52
C GLY A 811 12.77 4.16 6.29
N ASP A 812 13.92 3.52 6.13
CA ASP A 812 14.81 3.63 4.96
C ASP A 812 14.28 2.85 3.72
N GLY A 813 13.18 2.10 3.85
CA GLY A 813 12.69 1.21 2.79
C GLY A 813 11.60 0.21 3.23
N GLY A 814 11.40 -0.81 2.40
CA GLY A 814 10.50 -1.94 2.65
C GLY A 814 11.10 -3.06 3.52
N ASP A 815 10.38 -4.19 3.62
CA ASP A 815 10.76 -5.39 4.38
C ASP A 815 11.39 -5.05 5.76
N GLN A 816 12.68 -5.31 5.97
CA GLN A 816 13.32 -5.12 7.27
C GLN A 816 13.43 -3.64 7.68
N ASP A 817 13.36 -2.70 6.74
CA ASP A 817 13.41 -1.26 7.03
C ASP A 817 12.03 -0.64 7.30
N ALA A 818 10.97 -1.44 7.17
CA ALA A 818 9.60 -1.11 7.60
C ALA A 818 9.26 -1.60 9.02
N ARG A 819 10.17 -2.34 9.67
CA ARG A 819 9.91 -3.16 10.86
C ARG A 819 10.61 -2.66 12.13
N GLN A 820 10.62 -1.34 12.33
CA GLN A 820 11.11 -0.63 13.52
C GLN A 820 10.53 -1.17 14.83
N ASP A 821 11.26 -1.00 15.93
CA ASP A 821 10.77 -1.31 17.28
C ASP A 821 9.92 -0.16 17.86
N MET A 822 8.79 -0.49 18.48
CA MET A 822 7.99 0.44 19.31
C MET A 822 8.56 0.59 20.73
N PHE A 823 9.20 -0.46 21.25
CA PHE A 823 10.10 -0.33 22.40
C PHE A 823 11.46 0.25 21.96
N ALA A 824 12.36 0.49 22.92
CA ALA A 824 13.62 1.19 22.65
C ALA A 824 14.61 0.35 21.81
N SER A 825 14.67 0.65 20.51
CA SER A 825 15.50 -0.05 19.52
C SER A 825 17.00 0.08 19.76
N GLN A 826 17.73 -0.98 19.43
CA GLN A 826 19.20 -0.99 19.38
C GLN A 826 19.77 -1.07 17.94
N VAL A 827 18.91 -1.09 16.92
CA VAL A 827 19.31 -1.07 15.50
C VAL A 827 19.75 0.35 15.13
N ALA A 828 20.94 0.48 14.53
CA ALA A 828 21.51 1.79 14.23
C ALA A 828 20.69 2.59 13.21
N THR A 829 20.20 1.95 12.15
CA THR A 829 19.45 2.57 11.02
C THR A 829 17.97 2.83 11.31
N TYR A 830 17.42 2.27 12.40
CA TYR A 830 16.12 2.72 12.92
C TYR A 830 16.28 3.96 13.81
N ASN A 831 17.49 4.20 14.33
CA ASN A 831 17.75 5.19 15.37
C ASN A 831 18.03 6.60 14.81
N ASP A 832 18.29 6.72 13.51
CA ASP A 832 18.37 7.97 12.74
C ASP A 832 17.16 8.25 11.82
N ASP A 833 16.12 7.40 11.86
CA ASP A 833 14.77 7.70 11.32
C ASP A 833 14.24 9.08 11.78
N VAL A 834 13.64 9.83 10.86
CA VAL A 834 13.08 11.17 11.13
C VAL A 834 11.57 11.07 11.35
N LEU A 835 11.19 10.77 12.59
CA LEU A 835 9.79 10.49 12.97
C LEU A 835 8.83 11.68 12.73
N VAL A 836 7.69 11.41 12.10
CA VAL A 836 6.71 12.41 11.64
C VAL A 836 5.99 13.08 12.81
N GLY A 837 6.37 14.32 13.11
CA GLY A 837 5.68 15.19 14.08
C GLY A 837 6.24 15.16 15.50
N THR A 838 7.42 14.58 15.72
CA THR A 838 8.08 14.51 17.05
C THR A 838 9.58 14.77 16.97
N ASP A 839 10.20 15.15 18.11
CA ASP A 839 11.66 15.20 18.29
C ASP A 839 12.23 13.85 18.84
N ALA A 840 11.41 12.80 18.87
CA ALA A 840 11.77 11.46 19.34
C ALA A 840 12.46 10.61 18.25
N THR A 841 13.06 9.48 18.64
CA THR A 841 13.57 8.44 17.74
C THR A 841 13.24 7.06 18.30
N THR A 842 13.39 6.00 17.50
CA THR A 842 13.14 4.60 17.93
C THR A 842 14.02 4.13 19.10
N GLY A 843 15.08 4.85 19.46
CA GLY A 843 15.93 4.58 20.64
C GLY A 843 15.29 4.88 22.01
N GLY A 844 14.02 5.28 22.04
CA GLY A 844 13.16 5.34 23.21
C GLY A 844 11.88 4.53 23.01
N GLU A 845 11.02 4.43 24.03
CA GLU A 845 9.68 3.84 23.83
C GLU A 845 8.78 4.82 23.05
N ASN A 846 8.08 4.33 22.04
CA ASN A 846 7.16 5.08 21.17
C ASN A 846 5.73 4.64 21.47
N PHE A 847 5.27 4.97 22.67
CA PHE A 847 3.92 4.71 23.14
C PHE A 847 3.30 6.00 23.70
N ASP A 848 3.39 7.11 22.96
CA ASP A 848 2.84 8.41 23.38
C ASP A 848 1.40 8.60 22.85
N PRO A 849 0.35 8.46 23.70
CA PRO A 849 -1.03 8.72 23.31
C PRO A 849 -1.34 10.22 23.15
N SER A 850 -0.34 11.10 23.33
CA SER A 850 -0.43 12.53 22.99
C SER A 850 0.26 12.89 21.68
N HIS A 851 0.81 11.90 20.94
CA HIS A 851 1.43 12.11 19.64
C HIS A 851 0.42 12.71 18.62
N PRO A 852 0.84 13.67 17.76
CA PRO A 852 -0.05 14.33 16.80
C PRO A 852 -0.77 13.40 15.80
N LEU A 853 -0.22 12.23 15.49
CA LEU A 853 -0.85 11.23 14.61
C LEU A 853 -1.82 10.32 15.38
N TYR A 854 -1.37 9.66 16.45
CA TYR A 854 -2.22 8.94 17.42
C TYR A 854 -3.50 9.71 17.77
N THR A 855 -3.36 10.99 18.13
CA THR A 855 -4.52 11.83 18.50
C THR A 855 -5.44 12.15 17.32
N THR A 856 -4.92 12.19 16.09
CA THR A 856 -5.73 12.35 14.87
C THR A 856 -6.51 11.06 14.57
N ILE A 857 -5.83 9.91 14.66
CA ILE A 857 -6.42 8.57 14.46
C ILE A 857 -7.52 8.30 15.49
N ALA A 858 -7.27 8.57 16.77
CA ALA A 858 -8.26 8.44 17.83
C ALA A 858 -9.50 9.36 17.64
N GLU A 859 -9.30 10.60 17.13
CA GLU A 859 -10.42 11.47 16.75
C GLU A 859 -11.22 10.93 15.55
N LEU A 860 -10.57 10.26 14.58
CA LEU A 860 -11.20 9.65 13.41
C LEU A 860 -11.95 8.34 13.75
N SER A 861 -11.38 7.50 14.62
CA SER A 861 -12.07 6.33 15.19
C SER A 861 -13.33 6.75 15.95
N ALA A 862 -13.22 7.73 16.84
CA ALA A 862 -14.35 8.28 17.58
C ALA A 862 -15.39 8.94 16.64
N LEU A 863 -14.97 9.52 15.52
CA LEU A 863 -15.85 10.09 14.51
C LEU A 863 -16.69 9.00 13.80
N ARG A 864 -16.09 7.87 13.38
CA ARG A 864 -16.81 6.71 12.82
C ARG A 864 -17.79 6.15 13.85
N GLU A 865 -17.37 5.98 15.11
CA GLU A 865 -18.19 5.47 16.21
C GLU A 865 -19.40 6.38 16.54
N GLU A 866 -19.22 7.70 16.61
CA GLU A 866 -20.36 8.64 16.80
C GLU A 866 -21.27 8.72 15.56
N ASN A 867 -20.83 8.25 14.39
CA ASN A 867 -21.49 8.44 13.10
C ASN A 867 -21.37 7.20 12.19
N PRO A 868 -22.05 6.08 12.48
CA PRO A 868 -21.86 4.81 11.76
C PRO A 868 -21.96 4.88 10.24
N THR A 869 -22.77 5.81 9.68
CA THR A 869 -22.82 6.11 8.24
C THR A 869 -21.44 6.44 7.61
N LEU A 870 -20.46 6.91 8.39
CA LEU A 870 -19.08 7.16 7.96
C LEU A 870 -18.18 5.90 8.01
N ALA A 871 -18.66 4.80 8.60
CA ALA A 871 -17.98 3.51 8.55
C ALA A 871 -18.34 2.75 7.26
N ASP A 872 -19.58 2.27 7.15
CA ASP A 872 -20.06 1.35 6.11
C ASP A 872 -21.04 1.98 5.10
N GLY A 873 -21.52 3.20 5.33
CA GLY A 873 -22.50 3.85 4.44
C GLY A 873 -21.99 4.01 3.00
N ALA A 874 -22.90 3.93 2.03
CA ALA A 874 -22.64 4.09 0.59
C ALA A 874 -21.75 5.30 0.27
N LEU A 875 -20.69 5.11 -0.52
CA LEU A 875 -19.79 6.16 -0.99
C LEU A 875 -20.28 6.67 -2.35
N VAL A 876 -21.07 7.74 -2.34
CA VAL A 876 -21.60 8.34 -3.57
C VAL A 876 -20.70 9.48 -4.02
N GLN A 877 -20.03 9.32 -5.17
CA GLN A 877 -19.07 10.29 -5.67
C GLN A 877 -19.74 11.66 -5.99
N ARG A 878 -19.03 12.77 -5.73
CA ARG A 878 -19.54 14.14 -5.96
C ARG A 878 -18.63 15.04 -6.79
N TYR A 879 -17.33 14.96 -6.60
CA TYR A 879 -16.37 15.84 -7.27
C TYR A 879 -14.94 15.28 -7.22
N ALA A 880 -14.23 15.44 -8.33
CA ALA A 880 -12.78 15.41 -8.41
C ALA A 880 -12.31 16.68 -9.12
N GLU A 881 -11.15 17.20 -8.74
CA GLU A 881 -10.47 18.32 -9.38
C GLU A 881 -9.44 17.82 -10.40
N ASP A 882 -9.30 18.51 -11.53
CA ASP A 882 -8.34 18.20 -12.60
C ASP A 882 -6.88 18.36 -12.09
N GLY A 883 -6.32 17.30 -11.48
CA GLY A 883 -5.01 17.31 -10.83
C GLY A 883 -5.11 17.36 -9.30
N ALA A 884 -4.19 18.06 -8.64
CA ALA A 884 -4.18 18.24 -7.18
C ALA A 884 -5.21 19.31 -6.75
N GLY A 885 -6.04 18.97 -5.76
CA GLY A 885 -7.19 19.77 -5.36
C GLY A 885 -8.19 18.97 -4.52
N VAL A 886 -9.48 19.21 -4.71
CA VAL A 886 -10.55 18.57 -3.93
C VAL A 886 -10.99 17.23 -4.51
N TYR A 887 -10.97 16.17 -3.68
CA TYR A 887 -11.86 15.01 -3.86
C TYR A 887 -13.04 15.12 -2.90
N ALA A 888 -14.26 14.84 -3.35
CA ALA A 888 -15.44 14.92 -2.50
C ALA A 888 -16.50 13.88 -2.88
N PHE A 889 -17.17 13.39 -1.84
CA PHE A 889 -18.16 12.32 -1.91
C PHE A 889 -19.20 12.49 -0.79
N SER A 890 -20.30 11.75 -0.90
CA SER A 890 -21.31 11.64 0.15
C SER A 890 -21.25 10.26 0.80
N ARG A 891 -21.50 10.19 2.10
CA ARG A 891 -21.72 8.93 2.84
C ARG A 891 -23.17 8.86 3.30
N ILE A 892 -23.85 7.75 3.00
CA ILE A 892 -25.31 7.60 3.17
C ILE A 892 -25.64 6.18 3.65
N SER A 893 -26.58 6.03 4.59
CA SER A 893 -27.07 4.70 4.97
C SER A 893 -28.59 4.67 5.19
N ASP A 894 -29.17 3.49 4.93
CA ASP A 894 -30.58 3.16 5.12
C ASP A 894 -31.10 3.41 6.55
N ASP A 895 -30.21 3.37 7.55
CA ASP A 895 -30.58 3.47 8.97
C ASP A 895 -31.10 4.85 9.39
N ASP A 896 -30.67 5.94 8.74
CA ASP A 896 -31.04 7.30 9.15
C ASP A 896 -31.49 8.26 8.03
N ASP A 897 -31.39 7.88 6.75
CA ASP A 897 -31.73 8.70 5.57
C ASP A 897 -30.91 10.02 5.47
N VAL A 898 -29.84 10.23 6.24
CA VAL A 898 -29.10 11.50 6.30
C VAL A 898 -27.79 11.45 5.51
N GLU A 899 -27.75 12.28 4.47
CA GLU A 899 -26.54 12.58 3.71
C GLU A 899 -25.46 13.24 4.57
N TYR A 900 -24.32 12.58 4.71
CA TYR A 900 -23.05 13.21 5.09
C TYR A 900 -22.33 13.64 3.82
N LEU A 901 -21.74 14.84 3.84
CA LEU A 901 -20.89 15.35 2.78
C LEU A 901 -19.45 15.38 3.30
N VAL A 902 -18.53 14.73 2.58
CA VAL A 902 -17.09 14.70 2.86
C VAL A 902 -16.36 15.41 1.72
N ALA A 903 -15.36 16.21 2.05
CA ALA A 903 -14.43 16.77 1.07
C ALA A 903 -13.01 16.77 1.64
N THR A 904 -12.07 16.20 0.90
CA THR A 904 -10.62 16.20 1.16
C THR A 904 -9.94 17.18 0.19
N ASN A 905 -8.73 17.65 0.51
CA ASN A 905 -7.94 18.51 -0.38
C ASN A 905 -6.46 18.21 -0.21
N ASN A 906 -5.81 17.72 -1.26
CA ASN A 906 -4.38 17.40 -1.28
C ASN A 906 -3.47 18.50 -1.82
N SER A 907 -4.03 19.67 -2.14
CA SER A 907 -3.21 20.83 -2.52
C SER A 907 -2.76 21.66 -1.31
N ASP A 908 -1.62 22.33 -1.49
CA ASP A 908 -1.02 23.36 -0.62
C ASP A 908 -1.92 24.58 -0.34
N THR A 909 -3.06 24.66 -1.03
CA THR A 909 -3.89 25.85 -1.15
C THR A 909 -5.35 25.56 -0.82
N ALA A 910 -5.99 26.47 -0.07
CA ALA A 910 -7.41 26.31 0.27
C ALA A 910 -8.32 26.40 -0.97
N ARG A 911 -8.96 25.28 -1.33
CA ARG A 911 -9.85 25.18 -2.50
C ARG A 911 -11.28 25.59 -2.14
N THR A 912 -12.08 25.95 -3.16
CA THR A 912 -13.51 26.29 -2.98
C THR A 912 -14.29 25.80 -4.18
N VAL A 913 -15.16 24.82 -3.93
CA VAL A 913 -15.89 24.08 -4.97
C VAL A 913 -17.39 24.09 -4.67
N ASP A 914 -18.18 23.82 -5.71
CA ASP A 914 -19.63 23.69 -5.65
C ASP A 914 -19.98 22.19 -5.74
N LEU A 915 -20.48 21.60 -4.65
CA LEU A 915 -20.78 20.17 -4.57
C LEU A 915 -22.28 19.93 -4.65
N ASP A 916 -22.75 19.05 -5.52
CA ASP A 916 -24.16 18.66 -5.55
C ASP A 916 -24.53 17.71 -4.42
N THR A 917 -25.77 17.82 -3.92
CA THR A 917 -26.27 17.06 -2.76
C THR A 917 -27.74 16.68 -2.93
N PHE A 918 -28.15 15.54 -2.38
CA PHE A 918 -29.53 15.08 -2.40
C PHE A 918 -30.46 15.96 -1.53
N THR A 919 -30.01 16.50 -0.38
CA THR A 919 -30.91 17.22 0.56
C THR A 919 -31.15 18.72 0.28
N THR A 920 -31.69 19.09 -0.89
CA THR A 920 -32.00 20.50 -1.27
C THR A 920 -32.60 21.40 -0.14
N ARG A 921 -32.12 22.64 -0.05
CA ARG A 921 -32.49 23.66 0.96
C ARG A 921 -32.31 23.20 2.43
N THR A 922 -31.20 22.53 2.71
CA THR A 922 -30.80 22.05 4.05
C THR A 922 -29.48 22.70 4.48
N ARG A 923 -29.29 22.76 5.80
CA ARG A 923 -28.02 23.13 6.44
C ARG A 923 -27.21 21.88 6.68
N TYR A 924 -25.95 21.88 6.30
CA TYR A 924 -25.00 20.82 6.61
C TYR A 924 -24.19 21.27 7.83
N LYS A 925 -24.38 20.59 8.96
CA LYS A 925 -23.72 20.88 10.22
C LYS A 925 -22.39 20.13 10.22
N ALA A 926 -21.28 20.87 10.32
CA ALA A 926 -19.97 20.25 10.46
C ALA A 926 -19.95 19.29 11.66
N VAL A 927 -19.35 18.13 11.46
CA VAL A 927 -19.07 17.16 12.52
C VAL A 927 -17.57 17.09 12.81
N TRP A 928 -16.73 17.16 11.76
CA TRP A 928 -15.27 17.15 11.87
C TRP A 928 -14.60 18.02 10.79
N PRO A 929 -13.42 18.61 11.03
CA PRO A 929 -12.78 18.79 12.34
C PRO A 929 -13.54 19.80 13.22
N ALA A 930 -13.17 19.87 14.50
CA ALA A 930 -13.84 20.74 15.46
C ALA A 930 -13.68 22.24 15.11
N GLY A 931 -14.78 23.00 15.17
CA GLY A 931 -14.79 24.44 14.87
C GLY A 931 -15.15 24.82 13.43
N THR A 932 -15.17 23.84 12.51
CA THR A 932 -15.58 24.00 11.11
C THR A 932 -16.95 24.67 10.94
N GLY A 933 -17.05 25.55 9.93
CA GLY A 933 -18.28 26.27 9.58
C GLY A 933 -19.35 25.37 8.96
N ALA A 934 -20.62 25.65 9.26
CA ALA A 934 -21.75 24.92 8.65
C ALA A 934 -22.14 25.51 7.29
N VAL A 935 -22.21 24.67 6.25
CA VAL A 935 -22.59 25.05 4.88
C VAL A 935 -24.07 24.81 4.60
N TRP A 936 -24.55 25.17 3.41
CA TRP A 936 -25.95 25.05 3.01
C TRP A 936 -26.07 24.65 1.54
N SER A 937 -26.87 23.64 1.24
CA SER A 937 -27.38 23.39 -0.12
C SER A 937 -28.40 24.46 -0.50
N ASP A 938 -28.43 24.85 -1.76
CA ASP A 938 -29.29 25.93 -2.27
C ASP A 938 -30.71 25.46 -2.71
N HIS A 939 -31.29 26.08 -3.73
CA HIS A 939 -32.58 25.68 -4.29
C HIS A 939 -32.52 24.32 -5.00
N ASP A 940 -31.45 24.10 -5.76
CA ASP A 940 -31.36 23.10 -6.84
C ASP A 940 -30.59 21.85 -6.40
N GLY A 941 -29.65 21.99 -5.45
CA GLY A 941 -28.95 20.85 -4.81
C GLY A 941 -27.56 21.22 -4.31
N THR A 942 -26.97 22.22 -4.93
CA THR A 942 -25.57 22.57 -4.82
C THR A 942 -25.24 23.26 -3.49
N ALA A 943 -24.17 22.82 -2.84
CA ALA A 943 -23.59 23.36 -1.63
C ALA A 943 -22.15 23.84 -1.90
N ARG A 944 -21.92 25.16 -1.80
CA ARG A 944 -20.56 25.71 -1.90
C ARG A 944 -19.78 25.43 -0.63
N VAL A 945 -18.63 24.77 -0.77
CA VAL A 945 -17.71 24.46 0.34
C VAL A 945 -16.35 25.11 0.11
N THR A 946 -15.62 25.36 1.18
CA THR A 946 -14.20 25.72 1.16
C THR A 946 -13.46 24.69 2.00
N VAL A 947 -12.49 24.01 1.40
CA VAL A 947 -11.64 23.03 2.07
C VAL A 947 -10.28 23.70 2.34
N PRO A 948 -9.74 23.66 3.58
CA PRO A 948 -8.37 24.15 3.85
C PRO A 948 -7.33 23.36 3.04
N PRO A 949 -6.07 23.83 2.92
CA PRO A 949 -4.99 23.00 2.35
C PRO A 949 -4.81 21.71 3.15
N LEU A 950 -4.24 20.68 2.52
CA LEU A 950 -3.79 19.42 3.14
C LEU A 950 -4.72 18.89 4.26
N SER A 951 -6.02 18.79 3.98
CA SER A 951 -7.02 18.51 5.01
C SER A 951 -8.32 17.88 4.49
N ALA A 952 -9.10 17.31 5.41
CA ALA A 952 -10.43 16.80 5.15
C ALA A 952 -11.49 17.47 6.04
N VAL A 953 -12.74 17.49 5.57
CA VAL A 953 -13.87 18.13 6.26
C VAL A 953 -15.15 17.33 6.07
N VAL A 954 -15.94 17.17 7.13
CA VAL A 954 -17.17 16.38 7.15
C VAL A 954 -18.36 17.18 7.69
N TRP A 955 -19.48 17.18 6.96
CA TRP A 955 -20.74 17.80 7.39
C TRP A 955 -21.93 16.85 7.29
N LYS A 956 -22.73 16.71 8.35
CA LYS A 956 -24.01 15.98 8.34
C LYS A 956 -25.18 16.88 7.96
N ALA A 957 -26.06 16.45 7.05
CA ALA A 957 -27.29 17.19 6.74
C ALA A 957 -28.21 17.32 7.97
N SER A 958 -28.82 18.50 8.17
CA SER A 958 -29.71 18.76 9.31
C SER A 958 -31.12 18.16 9.16
N LYS A 959 -31.37 17.37 8.10
CA LYS A 959 -32.62 16.67 7.79
C LYS A 959 -32.27 15.43 6.94
N PRO A 960 -33.06 14.34 7.03
CA PRO A 960 -33.00 13.26 6.05
C PRO A 960 -33.41 13.70 4.65
N MET A 961 -33.13 12.86 3.66
CA MET A 961 -33.60 12.97 2.28
C MET A 961 -35.14 13.08 2.19
N ARG A 962 -35.65 13.60 1.07
CA ARG A 962 -37.10 13.86 0.92
C ARG A 962 -37.78 12.62 0.36
N PRO A 963 -38.75 11.99 1.08
CA PRO A 963 -39.30 10.73 0.64
C PRO A 963 -39.93 10.77 -0.76
N ALA A 964 -39.46 9.86 -1.61
CA ALA A 964 -40.02 9.54 -2.90
C ALA A 964 -41.40 8.85 -2.77
N ARG A 965 -42.12 8.76 -3.89
CA ARG A 965 -43.45 8.12 -3.96
C ARG A 965 -43.50 6.87 -4.84
N THR A 966 -42.46 6.68 -5.62
CA THR A 966 -42.30 5.73 -6.72
C THR A 966 -40.83 5.78 -7.09
N ALA A 967 -40.16 4.62 -7.06
CA ALA A 967 -38.80 4.50 -7.58
C ALA A 967 -38.78 4.81 -9.09
N PRO A 968 -37.67 5.34 -9.62
CA PRO A 968 -37.44 5.41 -11.07
C PRO A 968 -37.39 3.99 -11.65
N THR A 969 -37.75 3.83 -12.92
CA THR A 969 -37.62 2.54 -13.62
C THR A 969 -36.25 2.51 -14.32
N PRO A 970 -35.40 1.50 -14.06
CA PRO A 970 -34.09 1.41 -14.69
C PRO A 970 -34.22 1.14 -16.19
N VAL A 971 -33.17 1.46 -16.95
CA VAL A 971 -33.06 1.23 -18.40
C VAL A 971 -31.74 0.53 -18.67
N PHE A 972 -31.76 -0.68 -19.22
CA PHE A 972 -30.54 -1.43 -19.52
C PHE A 972 -29.68 -0.74 -20.58
N THR A 973 -28.38 -0.72 -20.30
CA THR A 973 -27.30 -0.24 -21.18
C THR A 973 -26.50 -1.40 -21.80
N THR A 974 -26.50 -2.58 -21.16
CA THR A 974 -25.93 -3.83 -21.69
C THR A 974 -26.47 -4.20 -23.09
N GLY A 975 -25.60 -4.82 -23.90
CA GLY A 975 -25.90 -5.27 -25.26
C GLY A 975 -26.81 -6.51 -25.35
N GLU A 976 -27.07 -6.95 -26.59
CA GLU A 976 -27.80 -8.20 -26.88
C GLU A 976 -26.91 -9.45 -26.83
N GLU A 977 -25.60 -9.28 -26.61
CA GLU A 977 -24.56 -10.32 -26.59
C GLU A 977 -23.66 -10.11 -25.34
N VAL A 978 -23.20 -11.20 -24.71
CA VAL A 978 -22.31 -11.20 -23.52
C VAL A 978 -21.29 -12.35 -23.60
N SER A 979 -20.11 -12.18 -22.99
CA SER A 979 -19.03 -13.18 -22.95
C SER A 979 -17.99 -12.83 -21.89
N GLY A 980 -17.27 -13.82 -21.36
CA GLY A 980 -16.29 -13.61 -20.28
C GLY A 980 -16.96 -13.02 -19.03
N ARG A 981 -16.23 -12.17 -18.30
CA ARG A 981 -16.74 -11.42 -17.13
C ARG A 981 -17.47 -10.14 -17.58
N ALA A 982 -18.75 -10.27 -17.92
CA ALA A 982 -19.48 -9.27 -18.72
C ALA A 982 -20.20 -8.19 -17.88
N GLU A 983 -20.05 -6.90 -18.24
CA GLU A 983 -20.76 -5.78 -17.59
C GLU A 983 -22.29 -5.86 -17.82
N VAL A 984 -23.04 -5.97 -16.71
CA VAL A 984 -24.50 -5.86 -16.68
C VAL A 984 -24.88 -4.53 -16.02
N SER A 985 -25.32 -3.54 -16.80
CA SER A 985 -25.47 -2.14 -16.36
C SER A 985 -26.85 -1.52 -16.69
N VAL A 986 -27.24 -0.50 -15.91
CA VAL A 986 -28.48 0.28 -16.11
C VAL A 986 -28.35 1.79 -15.84
N ASP A 987 -28.99 2.58 -16.71
CA ASP A 987 -29.35 3.97 -16.46
C ASP A 987 -30.52 4.06 -15.45
N VAL A 988 -30.37 4.86 -14.38
CA VAL A 988 -31.45 5.12 -13.40
C VAL A 988 -31.90 6.60 -13.46
N PRO A 989 -33.03 6.91 -14.10
CA PRO A 989 -33.42 8.30 -14.38
C PRO A 989 -34.11 8.97 -13.19
N GLY A 990 -33.35 9.76 -12.40
CA GLY A 990 -33.95 10.58 -11.34
C GLY A 990 -32.99 11.41 -10.49
N GLY A 991 -31.74 10.99 -10.35
CA GLY A 991 -30.77 11.66 -9.47
C GLY A 991 -31.13 11.57 -7.98
N GLY A 992 -31.74 10.45 -7.56
CA GLY A 992 -31.92 10.10 -6.15
C GLY A 992 -30.74 9.31 -5.60
N PHE A 993 -30.79 8.99 -4.30
CA PHE A 993 -30.11 7.82 -3.78
C PHE A 993 -31.02 6.61 -4.03
N ASP A 994 -30.53 5.68 -4.83
CA ASP A 994 -31.22 4.50 -5.34
C ASP A 994 -30.23 3.32 -5.24
N GLN A 995 -30.71 2.11 -4.98
CA GLN A 995 -29.92 0.87 -4.97
C GLN A 995 -30.43 -0.04 -6.08
N VAL A 996 -29.56 -0.76 -6.79
CA VAL A 996 -29.94 -1.61 -7.92
C VAL A 996 -29.50 -3.05 -7.68
N THR A 997 -30.45 -3.94 -7.40
CA THR A 997 -30.18 -5.38 -7.41
C THR A 997 -30.24 -5.90 -8.83
N PHE A 998 -29.17 -6.60 -9.24
CA PHE A 998 -29.08 -7.30 -10.51
C PHE A 998 -29.35 -8.81 -10.31
N ALA A 999 -29.92 -9.44 -11.33
CA ALA A 999 -30.27 -10.85 -11.29
C ALA A 999 -30.39 -11.46 -12.70
N VAL A 1000 -30.18 -12.76 -12.82
CA VAL A 1000 -30.19 -13.52 -14.08
C VAL A 1000 -30.98 -14.82 -13.96
N ARG A 1001 -31.41 -15.35 -15.11
CA ARG A 1001 -31.86 -16.74 -15.32
C ARG A 1001 -31.80 -17.11 -16.82
N PRO A 1002 -31.95 -18.41 -17.19
CA PRO A 1002 -32.17 -18.80 -18.58
C PRO A 1002 -33.44 -18.17 -19.18
N ALA A 1003 -33.35 -17.63 -20.38
CA ALA A 1003 -34.39 -16.80 -20.97
C ALA A 1003 -35.71 -17.56 -21.19
N GLY A 1004 -36.80 -17.04 -20.61
CA GLY A 1004 -38.13 -17.65 -20.71
C GLY A 1004 -38.34 -18.90 -19.84
N SER A 1005 -37.42 -19.22 -18.94
CA SER A 1005 -37.64 -20.24 -17.90
C SER A 1005 -38.63 -19.77 -16.83
N THR A 1006 -38.94 -20.65 -15.87
CA THR A 1006 -39.74 -20.33 -14.68
C THR A 1006 -38.99 -20.58 -13.38
N ASP A 1007 -37.67 -20.62 -13.47
CA ASP A 1007 -36.79 -20.91 -12.36
C ASP A 1007 -36.66 -19.69 -11.44
N GLU A 1008 -36.03 -19.87 -10.28
CA GLU A 1008 -35.76 -18.76 -9.38
C GLU A 1008 -34.65 -17.88 -9.95
N TRP A 1009 -34.62 -16.61 -9.54
CA TRP A 1009 -33.64 -15.64 -10.02
C TRP A 1009 -32.35 -15.80 -9.21
N GLN A 1010 -31.24 -16.08 -9.89
CA GLN A 1010 -29.90 -15.90 -9.32
C GLN A 1010 -29.67 -14.40 -9.19
N VAL A 1011 -29.22 -13.93 -8.03
CA VAL A 1011 -28.79 -12.54 -7.82
C VAL A 1011 -27.32 -12.43 -8.23
N LEU A 1012 -26.94 -11.29 -8.78
CA LEU A 1012 -25.59 -10.97 -9.28
C LEU A 1012 -24.99 -9.78 -8.51
N GLY A 1013 -25.42 -9.58 -7.27
CA GLY A 1013 -25.07 -8.41 -6.45
C GLY A 1013 -26.08 -7.25 -6.44
N THR A 1014 -25.76 -6.25 -5.62
CA THR A 1014 -26.55 -5.04 -5.43
C THR A 1014 -25.66 -3.84 -5.18
N ASP A 1015 -25.74 -2.89 -6.11
CA ASP A 1015 -24.93 -1.68 -6.17
C ASP A 1015 -25.72 -0.46 -5.63
N ASP A 1016 -25.01 0.50 -5.05
CA ASP A 1016 -25.54 1.74 -4.44
C ASP A 1016 -24.85 3.05 -4.88
N ASN A 1017 -23.95 3.01 -5.89
CA ASN A 1017 -23.25 4.17 -6.43
C ASN A 1017 -23.22 4.19 -7.96
N ALA A 1018 -24.01 5.06 -8.59
CA ALA A 1018 -24.04 5.21 -10.05
C ALA A 1018 -22.64 5.53 -10.66
N PRO A 1019 -22.27 4.97 -11.83
CA PRO A 1019 -23.11 4.32 -12.85
C PRO A 1019 -23.47 2.87 -12.53
N TYR A 1020 -24.77 2.54 -12.48
CA TYR A 1020 -25.17 1.29 -11.81
C TYR A 1020 -24.86 0.02 -12.62
N ARG A 1021 -24.10 -0.92 -12.05
CA ARG A 1021 -23.65 -2.15 -12.74
C ARG A 1021 -23.15 -3.25 -11.80
N VAL A 1022 -22.97 -4.44 -12.39
CA VAL A 1022 -22.26 -5.62 -11.84
C VAL A 1022 -21.56 -6.35 -12.99
N PHE A 1023 -20.63 -7.26 -12.69
CA PHE A 1023 -19.91 -8.04 -13.70
C PHE A 1023 -20.25 -9.53 -13.56
N HIS A 1024 -20.93 -10.08 -14.56
CA HIS A 1024 -21.42 -11.46 -14.54
C HIS A 1024 -20.53 -12.35 -15.40
N ASP A 1025 -19.85 -13.30 -14.79
CA ASP A 1025 -19.10 -14.30 -15.54
C ASP A 1025 -20.03 -15.27 -16.28
N VAL A 1026 -19.78 -15.43 -17.58
CA VAL A 1026 -20.49 -16.38 -18.45
C VAL A 1026 -19.56 -17.36 -19.16
N THR A 1027 -18.29 -17.47 -18.74
CA THR A 1027 -17.25 -18.30 -19.34
C THR A 1027 -17.64 -19.78 -19.33
N ASP A 1028 -18.15 -20.28 -18.21
CA ASP A 1028 -18.70 -21.64 -18.07
C ASP A 1028 -20.13 -21.80 -18.66
N THR A 1029 -20.75 -20.71 -19.12
CA THR A 1029 -22.08 -20.78 -19.73
C THR A 1029 -21.98 -21.11 -21.22
N ALA A 1030 -22.51 -22.27 -21.61
CA ALA A 1030 -22.44 -22.77 -22.98
C ALA A 1030 -22.90 -21.74 -24.05
N GLU A 1031 -22.10 -21.58 -25.10
CA GLU A 1031 -22.36 -20.71 -26.26
C GLU A 1031 -23.80 -20.83 -26.80
N GLY A 1032 -24.40 -19.68 -27.13
CA GLY A 1032 -25.77 -19.58 -27.64
C GLY A 1032 -26.85 -19.69 -26.57
N THR A 1033 -26.48 -19.81 -25.29
CA THR A 1033 -27.44 -19.72 -24.18
C THR A 1033 -28.03 -18.31 -24.12
N ALA A 1034 -29.36 -18.22 -24.22
CA ALA A 1034 -30.08 -16.97 -24.03
C ALA A 1034 -30.35 -16.76 -22.53
N LEU A 1035 -29.95 -15.60 -22.01
CA LEU A 1035 -30.14 -15.16 -20.64
C LEU A 1035 -31.23 -14.08 -20.57
N GLU A 1036 -32.01 -14.07 -19.50
CA GLU A 1036 -32.88 -12.94 -19.13
C GLU A 1036 -32.28 -12.28 -17.89
N TYR A 1037 -31.94 -10.99 -18.00
CA TYR A 1037 -31.48 -10.18 -16.88
C TYR A 1037 -32.65 -9.39 -16.28
N ARG A 1038 -32.58 -9.14 -14.97
CA ARG A 1038 -33.51 -8.30 -14.21
C ARG A 1038 -32.70 -7.29 -13.39
N ALA A 1039 -33.02 -6.02 -13.54
CA ALA A 1039 -32.50 -4.96 -12.68
C ALA A 1039 -33.66 -4.37 -11.89
N VAL A 1040 -33.51 -4.27 -10.56
CA VAL A 1040 -34.55 -3.76 -9.66
C VAL A 1040 -33.99 -2.61 -8.83
N VAL A 1041 -34.47 -1.40 -9.14
CA VAL A 1041 -34.25 -0.22 -8.30
C VAL A 1041 -35.08 -0.33 -7.02
N ARG A 1042 -34.42 -0.05 -5.91
CA ARG A 1042 -34.96 0.24 -4.58
C ARG A 1042 -34.59 1.69 -4.24
N ASP A 1043 -35.57 2.59 -4.21
CA ASP A 1043 -35.31 3.97 -3.79
C ASP A 1043 -35.12 4.05 -2.26
N HIS A 1044 -34.44 5.08 -1.76
CA HIS A 1044 -34.22 5.29 -0.32
C HIS A 1044 -35.53 5.31 0.52
N SER A 1045 -36.69 5.46 -0.13
CA SER A 1045 -38.01 5.44 0.52
C SER A 1045 -38.69 4.06 0.50
N GLY A 1046 -37.98 3.00 0.09
CA GLY A 1046 -38.48 1.63 0.01
C GLY A 1046 -39.52 1.38 -1.09
N ASN A 1047 -39.63 2.26 -2.08
CA ASN A 1047 -40.35 1.94 -3.30
C ASN A 1047 -39.46 1.09 -4.20
N VAL A 1048 -40.06 0.24 -5.04
CA VAL A 1048 -39.31 -0.58 -6.00
C VAL A 1048 -39.91 -0.48 -7.40
N ALA A 1049 -39.05 -0.55 -8.41
CA ALA A 1049 -39.39 -0.67 -9.82
C ALA A 1049 -38.24 -1.39 -10.55
N GLY A 1050 -38.54 -2.19 -11.58
CA GLY A 1050 -37.51 -2.96 -12.28
C GLY A 1050 -37.81 -3.21 -13.74
N ALA A 1051 -36.73 -3.34 -14.52
CA ALA A 1051 -36.72 -3.66 -15.94
C ALA A 1051 -36.14 -5.07 -16.16
N SER A 1052 -36.35 -5.62 -17.36
CA SER A 1052 -35.68 -6.83 -17.82
C SER A 1052 -35.06 -6.59 -19.19
N ALA A 1053 -33.93 -7.24 -19.46
CA ALA A 1053 -33.30 -7.34 -20.77
C ALA A 1053 -33.04 -8.82 -21.09
N THR A 1054 -32.59 -9.11 -22.31
CA THR A 1054 -32.15 -10.45 -22.71
C THR A 1054 -30.90 -10.33 -23.56
N ALA A 1055 -29.88 -11.12 -23.23
CA ALA A 1055 -28.66 -11.26 -24.01
C ALA A 1055 -28.47 -12.73 -24.41
N VAL A 1056 -27.54 -12.98 -25.33
CA VAL A 1056 -27.09 -14.32 -25.70
C VAL A 1056 -25.60 -14.43 -25.35
N VAL A 1057 -25.21 -15.53 -24.70
CA VAL A 1057 -23.79 -15.84 -24.51
C VAL A 1057 -23.18 -16.15 -25.86
N VAL A 1058 -22.25 -15.31 -26.30
CA VAL A 1058 -21.42 -15.54 -27.49
C VAL A 1058 -20.10 -16.19 -27.05
N PRO A 1059 -19.35 -16.85 -27.96
CA PRO A 1059 -17.96 -17.11 -27.66
C PRO A 1059 -17.31 -15.79 -27.29
N GLU A 1060 -16.46 -15.78 -26.27
CA GLU A 1060 -15.59 -14.63 -26.01
C GLU A 1060 -14.90 -14.23 -27.33
N PRO A 1061 -14.79 -12.92 -27.64
CA PRO A 1061 -14.07 -12.46 -28.83
C PRO A 1061 -12.59 -12.81 -28.65
N GLY A 1062 -12.27 -14.06 -28.99
CA GLY A 1062 -11.09 -14.76 -28.52
C GLY A 1062 -9.84 -13.92 -28.74
N PRO A 1063 -8.93 -13.91 -27.73
CA PRO A 1063 -7.92 -12.87 -27.54
C PRO A 1063 -7.26 -12.50 -28.86
N GLY A 1064 -7.09 -11.19 -29.10
CA GLY A 1064 -6.67 -10.59 -30.37
C GLY A 1064 -5.22 -10.85 -30.75
N VAL A 1065 -4.78 -12.11 -30.63
CA VAL A 1065 -3.41 -12.62 -30.47
C VAL A 1065 -2.74 -12.17 -29.15
N GLY A 1066 -3.51 -11.63 -28.21
CA GLY A 1066 -3.05 -11.28 -26.86
C GLY A 1066 -3.12 -12.45 -25.87
N GLY A 1067 -2.02 -13.20 -25.75
CA GLY A 1067 -1.58 -13.62 -24.41
C GLY A 1067 -0.79 -12.49 -23.77
N GLU A 1068 -0.17 -12.70 -22.61
CA GLU A 1068 0.87 -11.76 -22.16
C GLU A 1068 1.99 -11.68 -23.21
N PRO A 1069 2.40 -10.48 -23.65
CA PRO A 1069 3.32 -10.32 -24.76
C PRO A 1069 4.71 -10.81 -24.37
N THR A 1070 5.22 -11.85 -25.06
CA THR A 1070 6.54 -12.42 -24.75
C THR A 1070 7.69 -11.44 -24.96
N THR A 1071 7.46 -10.40 -25.78
CA THR A 1071 8.27 -9.16 -25.78
C THR A 1071 7.48 -7.93 -26.21
N VAL A 1072 7.82 -6.78 -25.65
CA VAL A 1072 7.31 -5.45 -26.06
C VAL A 1072 8.48 -4.57 -26.52
N ALA A 1073 8.29 -3.72 -27.52
CA ALA A 1073 9.33 -2.87 -28.08
C ALA A 1073 8.88 -1.42 -28.39
N VAL A 1074 9.75 -0.45 -28.08
CA VAL A 1074 9.60 0.97 -28.46
C VAL A 1074 10.15 1.17 -29.87
N ALA A 1075 9.34 0.90 -30.88
CA ALA A 1075 9.75 0.99 -32.28
C ALA A 1075 9.39 2.37 -32.87
N GLY A 1076 10.38 3.09 -33.40
CA GLY A 1076 10.21 4.46 -33.88
C GLY A 1076 11.33 4.99 -34.76
N SER A 1077 11.27 6.29 -35.06
CA SER A 1077 12.27 7.06 -35.81
C SER A 1077 13.50 7.47 -35.00
N LEU A 1078 13.65 6.93 -33.79
CA LEU A 1078 14.84 7.01 -32.94
C LEU A 1078 15.66 5.70 -32.95
N GLY A 1079 15.25 4.72 -33.78
CA GLY A 1079 15.82 3.37 -33.79
C GLY A 1079 17.32 3.39 -34.12
N SER A 1080 17.72 4.14 -35.15
CA SER A 1080 19.14 4.24 -35.53
C SER A 1080 20.01 4.88 -34.44
N GLU A 1081 19.43 5.79 -33.66
CA GLU A 1081 20.08 6.54 -32.59
C GLU A 1081 20.28 5.72 -31.31
N ILE A 1082 19.34 4.82 -30.98
CA ILE A 1082 19.45 3.91 -29.82
C ILE A 1082 20.23 2.61 -30.12
N GLY A 1083 20.68 2.44 -31.37
CA GLY A 1083 21.60 1.36 -31.78
C GLY A 1083 21.00 0.27 -32.67
N CYS A 1084 19.78 0.44 -33.16
CA CYS A 1084 19.18 -0.49 -34.12
C CYS A 1084 19.81 -0.40 -35.52
N PRO A 1085 19.73 -1.47 -36.34
CA PRO A 1085 20.18 -1.44 -37.74
C PRO A 1085 19.45 -0.40 -38.60
N GLY A 1086 18.22 -0.03 -38.23
CA GLY A 1086 17.44 1.05 -38.81
C GLY A 1086 16.25 1.47 -37.95
N ASP A 1087 15.49 2.45 -38.45
CA ASP A 1087 14.29 2.97 -37.79
C ASP A 1087 13.08 2.06 -38.02
N TRP A 1088 12.14 2.06 -37.08
CA TRP A 1088 10.89 1.27 -37.13
C TRP A 1088 11.10 -0.25 -37.25
N GLU A 1089 12.20 -0.77 -36.67
CA GLU A 1089 12.54 -2.20 -36.61
C GLU A 1089 12.16 -2.82 -35.24
N PRO A 1090 10.94 -3.37 -35.05
CA PRO A 1090 10.47 -3.88 -33.76
C PRO A 1090 11.18 -5.15 -33.29
N ALA A 1091 11.89 -5.84 -34.20
CA ALA A 1091 12.75 -6.97 -33.87
C ALA A 1091 14.15 -6.58 -33.38
N CYS A 1092 14.43 -5.28 -33.21
CA CYS A 1092 15.71 -4.79 -32.69
C CYS A 1092 15.83 -5.03 -31.18
N ASP A 1093 16.86 -5.78 -30.75
CA ASP A 1093 17.09 -6.06 -29.32
C ASP A 1093 17.34 -4.78 -28.48
N ALA A 1094 17.89 -3.70 -29.07
CA ALA A 1094 18.09 -2.41 -28.40
C ALA A 1094 16.81 -1.54 -28.29
N ALA A 1095 15.69 -2.00 -28.85
CA ALA A 1095 14.38 -1.37 -28.73
C ALA A 1095 13.40 -2.18 -27.84
N GLN A 1096 13.81 -3.33 -27.31
CA GLN A 1096 12.95 -4.16 -26.44
C GLN A 1096 12.87 -3.54 -25.05
N MET A 1097 11.71 -3.67 -24.44
CA MET A 1097 11.43 -3.26 -23.07
C MET A 1097 11.63 -4.44 -22.11
N THR A 1098 11.90 -4.13 -20.84
CA THR A 1098 11.94 -5.10 -19.74
C THR A 1098 10.60 -5.07 -19.01
N TYR A 1099 10.02 -6.22 -18.70
CA TYR A 1099 8.83 -6.27 -17.84
C TYR A 1099 9.21 -6.07 -16.37
N ASP A 1100 8.39 -5.29 -15.68
CA ASP A 1100 8.46 -4.98 -14.25
C ASP A 1100 7.15 -5.51 -13.64
N ALA A 1101 7.26 -6.62 -12.91
CA ALA A 1101 6.11 -7.35 -12.37
C ALA A 1101 5.48 -6.66 -11.16
N ASP A 1102 6.25 -5.87 -10.41
CA ASP A 1102 5.78 -5.12 -9.24
C ASP A 1102 4.83 -3.97 -9.63
N THR A 1103 5.04 -3.39 -10.83
CA THR A 1103 4.18 -2.35 -11.41
C THR A 1103 3.24 -2.85 -12.51
N ALA A 1104 3.39 -4.10 -12.97
CA ALA A 1104 2.76 -4.64 -14.18
C ALA A 1104 2.97 -3.76 -15.43
N THR A 1105 4.18 -3.23 -15.62
CA THR A 1105 4.54 -2.39 -16.78
C THR A 1105 5.81 -2.84 -17.48
N TRP A 1106 5.93 -2.49 -18.76
CA TRP A 1106 7.14 -2.65 -19.55
C TRP A 1106 7.91 -1.34 -19.56
N SER A 1107 9.22 -1.37 -19.29
CA SER A 1107 10.08 -0.18 -19.21
C SER A 1107 11.27 -0.24 -20.17
N LEU A 1108 11.70 0.91 -20.70
CA LEU A 1108 12.93 1.06 -21.48
C LEU A 1108 13.51 2.46 -21.35
N THR A 1109 14.70 2.59 -20.76
CA THR A 1109 15.47 3.83 -20.72
C THR A 1109 16.52 3.86 -21.84
N VAL A 1110 16.47 4.88 -22.69
CA VAL A 1110 17.41 5.10 -23.81
C VAL A 1110 17.82 6.57 -23.88
N ALA A 1111 19.00 6.86 -24.43
CA ALA A 1111 19.55 8.22 -24.50
C ALA A 1111 19.67 8.75 -25.95
N PRO A 1112 18.55 9.04 -26.64
CA PRO A 1112 18.58 9.62 -27.99
C PRO A 1112 19.17 11.06 -27.97
N PRO A 1113 19.83 11.50 -29.06
CA PRO A 1113 20.27 12.88 -29.24
C PRO A 1113 19.12 13.90 -29.19
N ALA A 1114 19.46 15.17 -28.95
CA ALA A 1114 18.52 16.28 -28.99
C ALA A 1114 17.77 16.36 -30.34
N GLY A 1115 16.45 16.23 -30.33
CA GLY A 1115 15.66 16.11 -31.56
C GLY A 1115 14.17 15.88 -31.34
N SER A 1116 13.43 15.86 -32.46
CA SER A 1116 12.02 15.44 -32.50
C SER A 1116 11.92 14.11 -33.25
N TYR A 1117 11.22 13.16 -32.63
CA TYR A 1117 11.10 11.77 -33.07
C TYR A 1117 9.61 11.35 -33.08
N GLU A 1118 9.31 10.23 -33.72
CA GLU A 1118 8.01 9.55 -33.64
C GLU A 1118 8.21 8.10 -33.21
N TYR A 1119 7.34 7.56 -32.36
CA TYR A 1119 7.41 6.18 -31.88
C TYR A 1119 6.04 5.51 -31.72
N LYS A 1120 6.07 4.20 -31.49
CA LYS A 1120 4.94 3.32 -31.15
C LYS A 1120 5.41 2.21 -30.22
N ILE A 1121 4.46 1.52 -29.60
CA ILE A 1121 4.69 0.19 -29.03
C ILE A 1121 4.39 -0.89 -30.08
N ALA A 1122 5.23 -1.92 -30.11
CA ALA A 1122 5.17 -3.05 -31.01
C ALA A 1122 5.35 -4.35 -30.21
N VAL A 1123 4.52 -5.36 -30.49
CA VAL A 1123 4.43 -6.60 -29.67
C VAL A 1123 5.04 -7.80 -30.39
N ASP A 1124 5.64 -8.71 -29.62
CA ASP A 1124 6.30 -9.95 -30.05
C ASP A 1124 7.30 -9.75 -31.20
N ARG A 1125 8.14 -8.71 -31.07
CA ARG A 1125 9.14 -8.29 -32.07
C ARG A 1125 8.55 -8.03 -33.47
N SER A 1126 7.23 -7.82 -33.57
CA SER A 1126 6.46 -7.75 -34.82
C SER A 1126 5.78 -6.38 -35.00
N TRP A 1127 5.06 -6.19 -36.12
CA TRP A 1127 4.08 -5.10 -36.28
C TRP A 1127 2.64 -5.64 -36.34
N ASP A 1128 2.45 -6.95 -36.14
CA ASP A 1128 1.14 -7.60 -36.31
C ASP A 1128 0.17 -7.16 -35.19
N GLU A 1129 0.71 -6.93 -33.99
CA GLU A 1129 0.08 -6.18 -32.89
C GLU A 1129 0.95 -4.95 -32.56
N ASN A 1130 0.32 -3.77 -32.45
CA ASN A 1130 1.01 -2.50 -32.16
C ASN A 1130 0.04 -1.43 -31.65
N TYR A 1131 0.54 -0.54 -30.79
CA TYR A 1131 -0.24 0.49 -30.11
C TYR A 1131 0.35 1.88 -30.36
N GLY A 1132 -0.55 2.86 -30.52
CA GLY A 1132 -0.22 4.24 -30.87
C GLY A 1132 -0.74 5.27 -29.87
N ALA A 1133 -0.83 6.52 -30.31
CA ALA A 1133 -1.30 7.63 -29.49
C ALA A 1133 -2.71 7.36 -28.93
N GLY A 1134 -2.82 7.41 -27.60
CA GLY A 1134 -4.05 7.11 -26.86
C GLY A 1134 -4.29 5.63 -26.53
N GLY A 1135 -3.30 4.75 -26.72
CA GLY A 1135 -3.46 3.30 -26.52
C GLY A 1135 -4.23 2.60 -27.64
N GLU A 1136 -4.54 3.33 -28.72
CA GLU A 1136 -5.31 2.83 -29.84
C GLU A 1136 -4.57 1.71 -30.61
N PRO A 1137 -5.18 0.52 -30.80
CA PRO A 1137 -4.63 -0.54 -31.65
C PRO A 1137 -4.42 -0.03 -33.07
N ASN A 1138 -3.21 -0.19 -33.62
CA ASN A 1138 -2.79 0.39 -34.90
C ASN A 1138 -2.93 1.93 -34.98
N GLY A 1139 -2.97 2.63 -33.83
CA GLY A 1139 -3.20 4.07 -33.71
C GLY A 1139 -2.16 4.98 -34.40
N ALA A 1140 -2.25 6.29 -34.15
CA ALA A 1140 -1.28 7.25 -34.71
C ALA A 1140 0.11 7.09 -34.07
N ASN A 1141 1.16 7.54 -34.77
CA ASN A 1141 2.49 7.65 -34.19
C ASN A 1141 2.48 8.67 -33.04
N ILE A 1142 3.25 8.40 -31.99
CA ILE A 1142 3.38 9.28 -30.82
C ILE A 1142 4.58 10.21 -31.05
N PRO A 1143 4.41 11.54 -31.00
CA PRO A 1143 5.53 12.47 -31.12
C PRO A 1143 6.33 12.52 -29.81
N LEU A 1144 7.64 12.40 -29.92
CA LEU A 1144 8.61 12.68 -28.87
C LEU A 1144 9.41 13.93 -29.26
N THR A 1145 9.83 14.73 -28.29
CA THR A 1145 10.87 15.74 -28.47
C THR A 1145 11.70 15.80 -27.20
N THR A 1146 13.02 15.68 -27.35
CA THR A 1146 13.99 15.56 -26.26
C THR A 1146 15.05 16.64 -26.37
N SER A 1147 15.50 17.14 -25.23
CA SER A 1147 16.64 18.04 -25.07
C SER A 1147 18.00 17.39 -25.38
N GLY A 1148 18.08 16.06 -25.32
CA GLY A 1148 19.27 15.23 -25.49
C GLY A 1148 19.74 14.63 -24.16
N GLY A 1149 18.92 13.73 -23.58
CA GLY A 1149 19.16 13.08 -22.29
C GLY A 1149 18.61 11.65 -22.25
N ALA A 1150 18.54 11.06 -21.06
CA ALA A 1150 17.84 9.79 -20.86
C ALA A 1150 16.32 10.00 -20.98
N VAL A 1151 15.67 9.16 -21.79
CA VAL A 1151 14.22 9.09 -21.94
C VAL A 1151 13.79 7.69 -21.53
N THR A 1152 13.01 7.63 -20.45
CA THR A 1152 12.41 6.40 -19.93
C THR A 1152 11.00 6.27 -20.49
N PHE A 1153 10.78 5.21 -21.26
CA PHE A 1153 9.49 4.81 -21.80
C PHE A 1153 8.85 3.78 -20.88
N THR A 1154 7.57 3.92 -20.57
CA THR A 1154 6.80 2.97 -19.76
C THR A 1154 5.49 2.62 -20.47
N TYR A 1155 5.16 1.34 -20.59
CA TYR A 1155 3.97 0.82 -21.26
C TYR A 1155 3.19 -0.15 -20.36
N SER A 1156 1.88 0.05 -20.25
CA SER A 1156 0.98 -0.86 -19.53
C SER A 1156 0.26 -1.78 -20.51
N THR A 1157 0.30 -3.10 -20.26
CA THR A 1157 -0.45 -4.10 -21.04
C THR A 1157 -1.96 -3.95 -20.87
N ALA A 1158 -2.44 -3.69 -19.65
CA ALA A 1158 -3.86 -3.53 -19.33
C ALA A 1158 -4.51 -2.30 -19.99
N THR A 1159 -3.79 -1.18 -20.10
CA THR A 1159 -4.35 0.08 -20.68
C THR A 1159 -3.88 0.38 -22.10
N HIS A 1160 -2.88 -0.36 -22.59
CA HIS A 1160 -2.12 -0.10 -23.82
C HIS A 1160 -1.48 1.29 -23.92
N LEU A 1161 -1.52 2.10 -22.85
CA LEU A 1161 -0.91 3.43 -22.82
C LEU A 1161 0.61 3.30 -22.70
N VAL A 1162 1.31 4.17 -23.43
CA VAL A 1162 2.76 4.38 -23.27
C VAL A 1162 3.04 5.84 -22.95
N THR A 1163 3.89 6.05 -21.94
CA THR A 1163 4.47 7.35 -21.59
C THR A 1163 5.95 7.38 -21.99
N ALA A 1164 6.47 8.58 -22.19
CA ALA A 1164 7.91 8.81 -22.38
C ALA A 1164 8.30 10.04 -21.54
N VAL A 1165 9.15 9.82 -20.53
CA VAL A 1165 9.61 10.85 -19.60
C VAL A 1165 11.09 11.08 -19.85
N GLU A 1166 11.47 12.32 -20.18
CA GLU A 1166 12.87 12.74 -20.21
C GLU A 1166 13.33 13.02 -18.77
N GLU A 1167 14.36 12.31 -18.31
CA GLU A 1167 14.88 12.45 -16.95
C GLU A 1167 15.46 13.85 -16.76
N SER A 1168 14.83 14.64 -15.88
CA SER A 1168 15.22 16.02 -15.66
C SER A 1168 16.52 16.10 -14.86
N VAL A 1169 17.65 16.23 -15.56
CA VAL A 1169 18.96 16.50 -14.95
C VAL A 1169 18.86 17.74 -14.08
N GLU A 1170 19.05 17.58 -12.77
CA GLU A 1170 19.01 18.65 -11.78
C GLU A 1170 19.97 19.78 -12.20
N GLN A 1171 19.53 21.03 -12.07
CA GLN A 1171 20.31 22.18 -12.54
C GLN A 1171 21.09 22.81 -11.38
N PRO A 1172 22.40 23.09 -11.54
CA PRO A 1172 23.23 23.61 -10.47
C PRO A 1172 22.80 25.02 -10.02
N GLY A 1173 23.18 25.40 -8.80
CA GLY A 1173 22.85 26.71 -8.23
C GLY A 1173 23.48 27.89 -8.98
N ALA A 1174 24.61 27.69 -9.65
CA ALA A 1174 25.17 28.62 -10.63
C ALA A 1174 26.08 27.92 -11.67
N VAL A 1175 26.20 28.54 -12.84
CA VAL A 1175 27.20 28.20 -13.87
C VAL A 1175 27.94 29.47 -14.29
N SER A 1176 29.25 29.36 -14.54
CA SER A 1176 30.10 30.48 -14.96
C SER A 1176 31.05 30.12 -16.10
N VAL A 1177 31.54 31.13 -16.82
CA VAL A 1177 32.51 31.00 -17.92
C VAL A 1177 33.87 31.64 -17.55
N PRO A 1178 34.65 31.03 -16.65
CA PRO A 1178 35.98 31.54 -16.29
C PRO A 1178 37.02 31.33 -17.39
N GLY A 1179 37.89 32.33 -17.59
CA GLY A 1179 38.94 32.33 -18.62
C GLY A 1179 39.81 33.60 -18.59
N ASP A 1180 40.71 33.73 -19.56
CA ASP A 1180 41.46 34.97 -19.84
C ASP A 1180 40.63 36.07 -20.54
N LEU A 1181 39.33 35.80 -20.72
CA LEU A 1181 38.30 36.75 -21.13
C LEU A 1181 37.62 37.47 -19.96
N ASN A 1182 37.84 37.06 -18.70
CA ASN A 1182 37.10 37.63 -17.56
C ASN A 1182 37.46 39.09 -17.28
N SER A 1183 38.73 39.50 -17.45
CA SER A 1183 39.10 40.92 -17.34
C SER A 1183 38.37 41.81 -18.37
N GLU A 1184 38.11 41.28 -19.57
CA GLU A 1184 37.38 42.00 -20.63
C GLU A 1184 35.84 41.98 -20.40
N MET A 1185 35.30 40.93 -19.75
CA MET A 1185 33.93 40.91 -19.22
C MET A 1185 33.72 41.92 -18.06
N GLY A 1186 34.80 42.39 -17.43
CA GLY A 1186 34.77 43.36 -16.33
C GLY A 1186 35.01 42.78 -14.93
N CYS A 1187 35.54 41.55 -14.84
CA CYS A 1187 35.95 40.94 -13.57
C CYS A 1187 37.20 41.61 -12.96
N PRO A 1188 37.44 41.45 -11.65
CA PRO A 1188 38.70 41.85 -11.00
C PRO A 1188 39.98 41.26 -11.62
N GLY A 1189 39.89 40.07 -12.21
CA GLY A 1189 40.97 39.41 -12.95
C GLY A 1189 40.49 38.24 -13.83
N ASP A 1190 41.46 37.42 -14.26
CA ASP A 1190 41.23 36.27 -15.14
C ASP A 1190 41.09 34.96 -14.35
N TRP A 1191 40.28 34.03 -14.86
CA TRP A 1191 40.01 32.71 -14.27
C TRP A 1191 39.28 32.75 -12.91
N GLU A 1192 38.36 33.70 -12.75
CA GLU A 1192 37.56 33.95 -11.54
C GLU A 1192 36.13 33.38 -11.68
N PRO A 1193 35.84 32.14 -11.21
CA PRO A 1193 34.53 31.50 -11.38
C PRO A 1193 33.44 32.10 -10.48
N ASP A 1194 33.83 32.85 -9.45
CA ASP A 1194 32.94 33.57 -8.54
C ASP A 1194 32.60 34.99 -9.02
N CYS A 1195 33.21 35.47 -10.11
CA CYS A 1195 32.91 36.77 -10.69
C CYS A 1195 31.48 36.85 -11.24
N ASP A 1196 30.67 37.79 -10.74
CA ASP A 1196 29.28 37.98 -11.18
C ASP A 1196 29.15 38.30 -12.69
N ALA A 1197 30.14 38.94 -13.31
CA ALA A 1197 30.14 39.24 -14.75
C ALA A 1197 30.45 38.02 -15.65
N ALA A 1198 30.91 36.90 -15.06
CA ALA A 1198 31.15 35.64 -15.75
C ALA A 1198 30.03 34.61 -15.53
N GLN A 1199 28.97 34.93 -14.77
CA GLN A 1199 27.87 34.01 -14.47
C GLN A 1199 26.89 33.90 -15.65
N MET A 1200 26.39 32.70 -15.88
CA MET A 1200 25.37 32.40 -16.86
C MET A 1200 23.97 32.46 -16.24
N THR A 1201 22.95 32.75 -17.05
CA THR A 1201 21.54 32.70 -16.64
C THR A 1201 20.93 31.41 -17.16
N TYR A 1202 20.21 30.66 -16.32
CA TYR A 1202 19.46 29.49 -16.76
C TYR A 1202 18.24 29.90 -17.60
N ASP A 1203 18.08 29.28 -18.76
CA ASP A 1203 16.99 29.48 -19.72
C ASP A 1203 16.08 28.25 -19.69
N ALA A 1204 15.03 28.34 -18.86
CA ALA A 1204 14.11 27.23 -18.61
C ALA A 1204 13.23 26.84 -19.82
N GLU A 1205 13.17 27.66 -20.88
CA GLU A 1205 12.52 27.29 -22.14
C GLU A 1205 13.41 26.39 -23.02
N THR A 1206 14.73 26.33 -22.74
CA THR A 1206 15.70 25.60 -23.57
C THR A 1206 16.63 24.66 -22.79
N GLY A 1207 16.43 24.50 -21.48
CA GLY A 1207 17.21 23.59 -20.62
C GLY A 1207 18.68 23.97 -20.46
N ARG A 1208 19.05 25.22 -20.76
CA ARG A 1208 20.46 25.61 -20.99
C ARG A 1208 20.85 26.91 -20.30
N TRP A 1209 22.11 27.00 -19.92
CA TRP A 1209 22.70 28.19 -19.31
C TRP A 1209 23.26 29.10 -20.40
N ARG A 1210 22.97 30.40 -20.33
CA ARG A 1210 23.31 31.39 -21.36
C ARG A 1210 24.04 32.61 -20.79
N LEU A 1211 25.09 33.06 -21.47
CA LEU A 1211 25.80 34.31 -21.17
C LEU A 1211 26.20 35.01 -22.47
N THR A 1212 25.65 36.19 -22.72
CA THR A 1212 26.06 37.07 -23.84
C THR A 1212 26.92 38.22 -23.34
N VAL A 1213 28.13 38.36 -23.90
CA VAL A 1213 29.08 39.45 -23.59
C VAL A 1213 29.65 40.05 -24.87
N ASP A 1214 30.12 41.30 -24.83
CA ASP A 1214 30.85 41.94 -25.94
C ASP A 1214 32.36 41.82 -25.67
N LEU A 1215 33.06 41.01 -26.47
CA LEU A 1215 34.51 40.79 -26.33
C LEU A 1215 35.29 41.50 -27.45
N PRO A 1216 36.43 42.15 -27.14
CA PRO A 1216 37.28 42.73 -28.18
C PRO A 1216 37.94 41.67 -29.08
N PRO A 1217 38.51 42.06 -30.24
CA PRO A 1217 39.16 41.12 -31.15
C PRO A 1217 40.39 40.47 -30.49
N GLY A 1218 40.40 39.14 -30.35
CA GLY A 1218 41.43 38.43 -29.61
C GLY A 1218 41.29 36.91 -29.63
N GLN A 1219 42.35 36.22 -29.20
CA GLN A 1219 42.32 34.79 -28.91
C GLN A 1219 42.23 34.60 -27.40
N TYR A 1220 41.21 33.87 -26.96
CA TYR A 1220 40.87 33.63 -25.55
C TYR A 1220 40.89 32.14 -25.23
N SER A 1221 41.06 31.83 -23.94
CA SER A 1221 41.06 30.51 -23.35
C SER A 1221 40.13 30.50 -22.13
N TYR A 1222 39.20 29.56 -22.08
CA TYR A 1222 38.16 29.50 -21.03
C TYR A 1222 37.75 28.06 -20.67
N LYS A 1223 36.90 27.94 -19.65
CA LYS A 1223 36.21 26.73 -19.20
C LYS A 1223 34.78 27.07 -18.78
N VAL A 1224 33.99 26.05 -18.44
CA VAL A 1224 32.81 26.21 -17.57
C VAL A 1224 33.16 25.79 -16.15
N ALA A 1225 32.67 26.50 -15.15
CA ALA A 1225 32.79 26.15 -13.73
C ALA A 1225 31.43 26.28 -13.03
N VAL A 1226 31.16 25.37 -12.10
CA VAL A 1226 29.85 25.17 -11.46
C VAL A 1226 29.87 25.70 -10.01
N ASP A 1227 28.73 26.21 -9.54
CA ASP A 1227 28.49 26.78 -8.21
C ASP A 1227 29.56 27.78 -7.75
N ARG A 1228 29.94 28.66 -8.68
CA ARG A 1228 30.98 29.70 -8.50
C ARG A 1228 32.35 29.17 -8.06
N ALA A 1229 32.63 27.87 -8.24
CA ALA A 1229 33.82 27.21 -7.73
C ALA A 1229 34.56 26.36 -8.78
N TRP A 1230 35.86 26.15 -8.57
CA TRP A 1230 36.64 25.22 -9.39
C TRP A 1230 36.45 23.74 -9.02
N THR A 1231 35.66 23.44 -7.99
CA THR A 1231 35.37 22.07 -7.48
C THR A 1231 34.87 21.16 -8.60
N GLU A 1232 33.94 21.67 -9.41
CA GLU A 1232 33.43 21.05 -10.61
C GLU A 1232 33.62 22.02 -11.79
N ASN A 1233 34.26 21.54 -12.85
CA ASN A 1233 34.56 22.35 -14.03
C ASN A 1233 34.74 21.48 -15.27
N TYR A 1234 34.35 22.02 -16.43
CA TYR A 1234 34.32 21.32 -17.71
C TYR A 1234 35.17 22.05 -18.75
N GLY A 1235 35.96 21.28 -19.48
CA GLY A 1235 36.82 21.75 -20.56
C GLY A 1235 36.30 21.37 -21.94
N ALA A 1236 37.23 21.27 -22.89
CA ALA A 1236 36.97 20.81 -24.24
C ALA A 1236 36.19 19.47 -24.26
N ASP A 1237 35.30 19.34 -25.24
CA ASP A 1237 34.40 18.21 -25.49
C ASP A 1237 33.42 17.85 -24.36
N GLY A 1238 33.38 18.63 -23.26
CA GLY A 1238 32.60 18.37 -22.05
C GLY A 1238 33.36 17.58 -20.97
N VAL A 1239 34.69 17.44 -21.10
CA VAL A 1239 35.48 16.59 -20.20
C VAL A 1239 35.64 17.23 -18.80
N PRO A 1240 35.30 16.52 -17.69
CA PRO A 1240 35.55 16.99 -16.34
C PRO A 1240 37.04 17.30 -16.11
N ASN A 1241 37.34 18.47 -15.56
CA ASN A 1241 38.70 19.01 -15.41
C ASN A 1241 39.52 19.09 -16.72
N GLY A 1242 38.88 18.96 -17.90
CA GLY A 1242 39.53 18.86 -19.21
C GLY A 1242 40.39 20.06 -19.61
N SER A 1243 41.01 20.00 -20.79
CA SER A 1243 41.79 21.13 -21.33
C SER A 1243 40.91 22.34 -21.62
N ASN A 1244 41.46 23.54 -21.43
CA ASN A 1244 40.77 24.80 -21.73
C ASN A 1244 40.27 24.84 -23.19
N ILE A 1245 39.13 25.47 -23.41
CA ILE A 1245 38.55 25.72 -24.73
C ILE A 1245 39.15 27.02 -25.28
N THR A 1246 39.48 27.04 -26.57
CA THR A 1246 40.05 28.21 -27.26
C THR A 1246 39.03 28.89 -28.16
N LEU A 1247 38.89 30.21 -28.04
CA LEU A 1247 38.00 31.05 -28.86
C LEU A 1247 38.84 32.11 -29.59
N ASP A 1248 38.81 32.11 -30.93
CA ASP A 1248 39.39 33.17 -31.77
C ASP A 1248 38.24 34.10 -32.20
N HIS A 1249 38.13 35.28 -31.58
CA HIS A 1249 36.99 36.17 -31.72
C HIS A 1249 37.32 37.42 -32.55
N PRO A 1250 36.53 37.78 -33.59
CA PRO A 1250 36.78 38.95 -34.42
C PRO A 1250 36.43 40.29 -33.77
N GLY A 1251 35.77 40.26 -32.60
CA GLY A 1251 35.30 41.42 -31.85
C GLY A 1251 33.79 41.65 -31.98
N GLY A 1252 33.10 41.90 -30.86
CA GLY A 1252 31.65 42.11 -30.81
C GLY A 1252 30.94 41.17 -29.82
N PRO A 1253 29.59 41.07 -29.89
CA PRO A 1253 28.82 40.19 -29.03
C PRO A 1253 29.08 38.71 -29.34
N VAL A 1254 29.23 37.93 -28.27
CA VAL A 1254 29.35 36.48 -28.29
C VAL A 1254 28.47 35.87 -27.20
N THR A 1255 27.73 34.81 -27.54
CA THR A 1255 26.88 34.08 -26.59
C THR A 1255 27.48 32.72 -26.31
N PHE A 1256 27.82 32.47 -25.05
CA PHE A 1256 28.14 31.15 -24.51
C PHE A 1256 26.85 30.45 -24.12
N VAL A 1257 26.67 29.20 -24.56
CA VAL A 1257 25.52 28.37 -24.22
C VAL A 1257 26.05 27.06 -23.62
N TYR A 1258 25.83 26.83 -22.34
CA TYR A 1258 26.21 25.60 -21.64
C TYR A 1258 24.98 24.71 -21.42
N ASP A 1259 25.19 23.43 -21.65
CA ASP A 1259 24.22 22.35 -21.52
C ASP A 1259 24.70 21.44 -20.39
N HIS A 1260 23.94 21.38 -19.29
CA HIS A 1260 24.43 20.67 -18.10
C HIS A 1260 24.38 19.15 -18.28
N ALA A 1261 23.35 18.61 -18.95
CA ALA A 1261 23.22 17.17 -19.23
C ALA A 1261 24.39 16.60 -20.04
N THR A 1262 24.87 17.33 -21.06
CA THR A 1262 26.02 16.91 -21.88
C THR A 1262 27.35 17.52 -21.43
N HIS A 1263 27.33 18.36 -20.39
CA HIS A 1263 28.44 19.18 -19.89
C HIS A 1263 29.15 20.06 -20.95
N ARG A 1264 28.52 20.30 -22.11
CA ARG A 1264 29.15 20.99 -23.25
C ARG A 1264 28.79 22.46 -23.29
N VAL A 1265 29.74 23.26 -23.78
CA VAL A 1265 29.53 24.68 -24.06
C VAL A 1265 29.72 24.96 -25.55
N ALA A 1266 28.69 25.54 -26.16
CA ALA A 1266 28.71 26.09 -27.50
C ALA A 1266 28.98 27.59 -27.47
N VAL A 1267 29.50 28.12 -28.58
CA VAL A 1267 29.73 29.56 -28.78
C VAL A 1267 28.96 30.00 -30.01
N GLU A 1268 27.91 30.79 -29.79
CA GLU A 1268 27.14 31.43 -30.85
C GLU A 1268 27.71 32.84 -31.10
N VAL A 1269 28.22 33.06 -32.32
CA VAL A 1269 28.73 34.36 -32.78
C VAL A 1269 27.78 34.88 -33.86
N GLU A 1270 27.11 36.01 -33.62
CA GLU A 1270 26.26 36.65 -34.63
C GLU A 1270 27.12 37.16 -35.80
N GLN A 1271 26.96 36.58 -36.99
CA GLN A 1271 27.60 37.08 -38.21
C GLN A 1271 26.81 38.26 -38.78
N GLY A 1272 27.31 39.49 -38.56
CA GLY A 1272 26.80 40.74 -39.10
C GLY A 1272 27.24 41.07 -40.53
#